data_AF-A0A2G9NAG6-F1
#
_entry.id   AF-A0A2G9NAG6-F1
#
_cell.length_a   1.000
_cell.length_b   1.000
_cell.length_c   1.000
_cell.angle_alpha   90.00
_cell.angle_beta   90.00
_cell.angle_gamma   90.00
#
_symmetry.space_group_name_H-M   'P 1'
#
loop_
_entity.id
_entity.type
_entity.pdbx_description
1 polymer ?
#
loop_
_entity_poly.entity_id
_entity_poly.type
_entity_poly.pdbx_seq_one_letter_code
_entity_poly.pdbx_strand_id
1 'polypeptide(L)'
;MEKESILNIPDHNLTPGMKQYKEAKQLNPDCVIMLRMGDFYELFYEDAIIASKELDITLTQRGKNEKAAPLAGVPYHALEPYLGKLVKKGYKVAIVEQLEDPKLAKGLVKRGTIRIVTPGTLVDSSMLTENENNYLMSLTIKGDEFAAAFCDLSTGEFFTSSFTSEQNLMNDLIRFQPAECIIPESLKVNIELCEKIQAQNCFVNTIEDYYFKPEKAKAVLLGHFNRGFESFGLNEHPLNLAVSGGLMQYLIATQKNALSHLKKISLHSNHHHMIIDSSTFRNLELTKNIRDGTSKGSLLSVMDKTVTSLGARLLRKWIKTPLLNKESIEKRLDAVELLRKNIIQREEIVSLLKDVYDLERLISRVNYGNASPKDLLALKQSLQQIPLLKRKLKCDSLLLQSIGEMSSLEIITTLIEKSLKETAPLTIREGGMIKSDFNEELSKLHDIKKNGTKYLQQIELREIEKTGISSLKIRYNRVFGYFIEITKKHLHAVPEHYIRKQTTANSERYITEELKVEEEKILGADDKIKALEYDLFQRVVKEIAVETEEIQKTAVKIAVLDVLCSFAKVAAEQNYVKPEIVSQNLIHIWKGRHPVVEKMVDRFVTNDIILNENEMMIITGPNMAGKCVTGDTIVYTDKGMIPIENFKPKKIKQEEFLPFKLNLSSLKGKEQTSHFYYDGKRSTIKLKTRFGYEIEGTPNHPIFVRTKEGQEIWRKLGDIQKDDFIIIKRNINLWGKKKAIPKKILNEILTYKFHHNVKKHNLPQIIDEDLAYLIGLLIGDGTLTYRNDIYLSNIDLDIINEFKRISLEQFGIVVKTKKNEKDHSFTSRQIRFFFEKIGVGYNNALKKEIPCSIMQAPKIIVKSFLQGLYDTDGFVSKRYGNASLSTSSLKLAKQVQIILLNFGIISSLKLKKTKRNDNYRVQVYGENAILFHQLIGLRVHRKSIRKDLASNVRMPNDGIPHLKYILKEIQTRIVEKKDKITSLKKMKNINSIFYTYIPNNRNISYHKLKELVEYCNNNDVKCGELNHFLKNNYFYDSIANVQKSSKKKDVYDFTVPKTHSFIANGFVNHNSTVMRQTALIVLMAQMGSFVPAEECVIGISDRIFTRVGAYDDLASGQSTFMVEMTETASILHNATERSLIILDEIGRGTSTFDGVSIAWSVAEHIYNKIKAKTLFATHYHVMNKLAGKFDKIKNYNIAVKEKEGDIIFLRKLIEGGTDQSYGVHVAKLAGLPFEVLERAREIQEVLEKDDDMVNKIKVKKLQEQKSLDGWGK
;
A
#
# COMPACT_ATOMS: atom_id res chain seq x y z
N MET A 1 25.04 29.76 -13.85
CA MET A 1 23.98 30.38 -13.02
C MET A 1 24.30 31.82 -12.66
N GLU A 2 25.50 32.15 -12.18
CA GLU A 2 25.87 33.51 -11.70
C GLU A 2 25.52 34.70 -12.63
N LYS A 3 25.47 34.50 -13.96
CA LYS A 3 25.10 35.53 -14.94
C LYS A 3 23.61 35.92 -14.96
N GLU A 4 22.74 35.24 -14.21
CA GLU A 4 21.28 35.42 -14.28
C GLU A 4 20.63 35.93 -12.97
N SER A 5 21.38 36.11 -11.88
CA SER A 5 20.81 36.65 -10.62
C SER A 5 20.67 38.16 -10.64
N ILE A 6 19.51 38.66 -10.16
CA ILE A 6 19.24 40.10 -10.03
C ILE A 6 20.21 40.81 -9.07
N LEU A 7 20.79 40.08 -8.11
CA LEU A 7 21.72 40.61 -7.12
C LEU A 7 22.96 41.26 -7.78
N ASN A 8 23.39 40.69 -8.92
CA ASN A 8 24.57 41.11 -9.68
C ASN A 8 24.32 42.32 -10.61
N ILE A 9 23.08 42.82 -10.70
CA ILE A 9 22.73 43.94 -11.60
C ILE A 9 22.86 45.28 -10.83
N PRO A 10 23.61 46.28 -11.33
CA PRO A 10 23.72 47.59 -10.69
C PRO A 10 22.39 48.35 -10.62
N ASP A 11 22.11 49.01 -9.49
CA ASP A 11 20.79 49.61 -9.22
C ASP A 11 20.42 50.74 -10.19
N HIS A 12 21.39 51.42 -10.80
CA HIS A 12 21.14 52.43 -11.84
C HIS A 12 20.56 51.82 -13.14
N ASN A 13 20.67 50.51 -13.34
CA ASN A 13 20.05 49.80 -14.46
C ASN A 13 18.68 49.19 -14.13
N LEU A 14 18.24 49.24 -12.87
CA LEU A 14 16.97 48.65 -12.41
C LEU A 14 15.87 49.71 -12.29
N THR A 15 14.65 49.35 -12.74
CA THR A 15 13.45 50.17 -12.55
C THR A 15 13.06 50.21 -11.06
N PRO A 16 12.28 51.21 -10.59
CA PRO A 16 11.96 51.33 -9.15
C PRO A 16 11.26 50.08 -8.54
N GLY A 17 10.45 49.36 -9.31
CA GLY A 17 9.87 48.08 -8.85
C GLY A 17 10.89 46.94 -8.79
N MET A 18 11.88 46.92 -9.69
CA MET A 18 12.98 45.95 -9.67
C MET A 18 13.98 46.22 -8.54
N LYS A 19 14.11 47.48 -8.09
CA LYS A 19 14.86 47.83 -6.87
C LYS A 19 14.20 47.20 -5.65
N GLN A 20 12.89 47.39 -5.46
CA GLN A 20 12.13 46.73 -4.39
C GLN A 20 12.20 45.19 -4.47
N TYR A 21 12.24 44.60 -5.69
CA TYR A 21 12.47 43.15 -5.84
C TYR A 21 13.89 42.74 -5.41
N LYS A 22 14.92 43.49 -5.82
CA LYS A 22 16.32 43.23 -5.44
C LYS A 22 16.54 43.41 -3.94
N GLU A 23 15.97 44.45 -3.33
CA GLU A 23 15.94 44.66 -1.88
C GLU A 23 15.31 43.46 -1.16
N ALA A 24 14.14 42.99 -1.64
CA ALA A 24 13.49 41.80 -1.09
C ALA A 24 14.33 40.51 -1.27
N LYS A 25 15.04 40.36 -2.40
CA LYS A 25 15.96 39.24 -2.64
C LYS A 25 17.23 39.33 -1.78
N GLN A 26 17.78 40.53 -1.57
CA GLN A 26 18.92 40.76 -0.66
C GLN A 26 18.58 40.42 0.79
N LEU A 27 17.35 40.73 1.23
CA LEU A 27 16.86 40.41 2.57
C LEU A 27 16.45 38.93 2.75
N ASN A 28 16.20 38.19 1.67
CA ASN A 28 15.74 36.80 1.69
C ASN A 28 16.40 35.99 0.54
N PRO A 29 17.74 35.84 0.51
CA PRO A 29 18.47 35.37 -0.68
C PRO A 29 18.21 33.90 -1.03
N ASP A 30 17.87 33.09 -0.03
CA ASP A 30 17.51 31.67 -0.16
C ASP A 30 16.02 31.44 -0.51
N CYS A 31 15.23 32.50 -0.59
CA CYS A 31 13.79 32.44 -0.86
C CYS A 31 13.47 32.78 -2.31
N VAL A 32 12.44 32.12 -2.85
CA VAL A 32 11.77 32.51 -4.10
C VAL A 32 10.87 33.71 -3.78
N ILE A 33 11.06 34.85 -4.46
CA ILE A 33 10.33 36.09 -4.15
C ILE A 33 9.04 36.20 -4.99
N MET A 34 7.89 36.34 -4.33
CA MET A 34 6.60 36.62 -4.97
C MET A 34 6.18 38.07 -4.68
N LEU A 35 6.36 38.97 -5.66
CA LEU A 35 6.15 40.41 -5.51
C LEU A 35 4.77 40.85 -5.99
N ARG A 36 3.98 41.53 -5.15
CA ARG A 36 2.65 42.01 -5.51
C ARG A 36 2.68 43.16 -6.51
N MET A 37 2.24 42.90 -7.75
CA MET A 37 2.15 43.87 -8.84
C MET A 37 0.76 43.80 -9.52
N GLY A 38 -0.02 44.89 -9.46
CA GLY A 38 -1.39 44.91 -9.98
C GLY A 38 -2.26 43.84 -9.33
N ASP A 39 -2.86 42.94 -10.13
CA ASP A 39 -3.62 41.76 -9.67
C ASP A 39 -2.84 40.43 -9.75
N PHE A 40 -1.51 40.51 -9.88
CA PHE A 40 -0.62 39.35 -9.89
C PHE A 40 0.36 39.38 -8.72
N TYR A 41 0.94 38.21 -8.44
CA TYR A 41 2.28 38.10 -7.89
C TYR A 41 3.23 37.80 -9.04
N GLU A 42 4.23 38.65 -9.24
CA GLU A 42 5.27 38.51 -10.26
C GLU A 42 6.57 38.01 -9.62
N LEU A 43 7.26 37.14 -10.34
CA LEU A 43 8.60 36.62 -10.02
C LEU A 43 9.52 36.95 -11.18
N PHE A 44 10.79 37.25 -10.92
CA PHE A 44 11.74 37.67 -11.94
C PHE A 44 13.04 36.86 -11.94
N TYR A 45 13.75 36.88 -13.08
CA TYR A 45 15.08 36.29 -13.23
C TYR A 45 15.11 34.79 -12.84
N GLU A 46 16.04 34.38 -11.99
CA GLU A 46 16.17 33.00 -11.48
C GLU A 46 14.89 32.46 -10.83
N ASP A 47 14.16 33.28 -10.08
CA ASP A 47 12.89 32.88 -9.44
C ASP A 47 11.79 32.65 -10.48
N ALA A 48 11.78 33.41 -11.59
CA ALA A 48 10.86 33.19 -12.70
C ALA A 48 11.12 31.86 -13.43
N ILE A 49 12.39 31.51 -13.61
CA ILE A 49 12.82 30.26 -14.25
C ILE A 49 12.43 29.06 -13.36
N ILE A 50 12.68 29.15 -12.05
CA ILE A 50 12.24 28.16 -11.07
C ILE A 50 10.72 28.03 -11.10
N ALA A 51 9.98 29.13 -10.99
CA ALA A 51 8.52 29.11 -10.96
C ALA A 51 7.93 28.53 -12.25
N SER A 52 8.42 28.93 -13.43
CA SER A 52 7.95 28.38 -14.71
C SER A 52 8.13 26.86 -14.79
N LYS A 53 9.35 26.38 -14.52
CA LYS A 53 9.70 24.95 -14.55
C LYS A 53 8.94 24.12 -13.51
N GLU A 54 8.80 24.64 -12.28
CA GLU A 54 8.28 23.86 -11.17
C GLU A 54 6.77 23.95 -10.97
N LEU A 55 6.10 24.95 -11.56
CA LEU A 55 4.65 25.15 -11.46
C LEU A 55 3.87 24.82 -12.73
N ASP A 56 4.56 24.72 -13.88
CA ASP A 56 4.01 24.64 -15.23
C ASP A 56 3.24 25.93 -15.60
N ILE A 57 3.96 27.07 -15.55
CA ILE A 57 3.45 28.39 -15.91
C ILE A 57 4.35 29.08 -16.95
N THR A 58 3.75 29.88 -17.85
CA THR A 58 4.46 30.49 -18.98
C THR A 58 5.57 31.44 -18.52
N LEU A 59 6.82 31.15 -18.92
CA LEU A 59 7.91 32.12 -18.82
C LEU A 59 7.76 33.18 -19.92
N THR A 60 7.83 34.44 -19.51
CA THR A 60 7.73 35.63 -20.36
C THR A 60 8.91 36.57 -20.09
N GLN A 61 8.93 37.77 -20.67
CA GLN A 61 9.96 38.78 -20.40
C GLN A 61 9.35 40.17 -20.22
N ARG A 62 9.94 40.96 -19.32
CA ARG A 62 9.55 42.34 -19.02
C ARG A 62 10.72 43.28 -19.35
N GLY A 63 10.59 44.04 -20.43
CA GLY A 63 11.62 44.97 -20.92
C GLY A 63 11.78 44.91 -22.44
N LYS A 64 12.90 45.40 -22.96
CA LYS A 64 13.34 45.26 -24.36
C LYS A 64 14.87 45.08 -24.40
N ASN A 65 15.35 44.36 -25.42
CA ASN A 65 16.77 44.11 -25.70
C ASN A 65 17.51 43.55 -24.45
N GLU A 66 18.76 43.93 -24.24
CA GLU A 66 19.62 43.46 -23.12
C GLU A 66 19.10 43.82 -21.71
N LYS A 67 18.00 44.59 -21.60
CA LYS A 67 17.31 44.92 -20.35
C LYS A 67 16.00 44.14 -20.17
N ALA A 68 15.78 43.05 -20.91
CA ALA A 68 14.63 42.17 -20.76
C ALA A 68 14.82 41.20 -19.57
N ALA A 69 14.09 41.43 -18.48
CA ALA A 69 14.08 40.52 -17.33
C ALA A 69 13.15 39.31 -17.60
N PRO A 70 13.57 38.06 -17.34
CA PRO A 70 12.64 36.92 -17.30
C PRO A 70 11.54 37.17 -16.27
N LEU A 71 10.29 36.83 -16.60
CA LEU A 71 9.09 37.07 -15.79
C LEU A 71 8.18 35.83 -15.81
N ALA A 72 7.77 35.36 -14.63
CA ALA A 72 6.62 34.47 -14.46
C ALA A 72 5.66 35.08 -13.43
N GLY A 73 4.36 34.79 -13.53
CA GLY A 73 3.37 35.40 -12.64
C GLY A 73 2.13 34.54 -12.40
N VAL A 74 1.52 34.72 -11.23
CA VAL A 74 0.31 34.02 -10.80
C VAL A 74 -0.78 35.03 -10.36
N PRO A 75 -2.07 34.83 -10.71
CA PRO A 75 -3.14 35.70 -10.24
C PRO A 75 -3.27 35.65 -8.71
N TYR A 76 -3.46 36.78 -8.04
CA TYR A 76 -3.39 36.83 -6.57
C TYR A 76 -4.48 35.99 -5.87
N HIS A 77 -5.69 35.94 -6.45
CA HIS A 77 -6.78 35.07 -6.00
C HIS A 77 -6.47 33.56 -6.09
N ALA A 78 -5.40 33.17 -6.78
CA ALA A 78 -5.01 31.78 -7.00
C ALA A 78 -3.64 31.44 -6.39
N LEU A 79 -3.08 32.30 -5.51
CA LEU A 79 -1.74 32.12 -4.91
C LEU A 79 -1.56 30.73 -4.26
N GLU A 80 -2.53 30.29 -3.45
CA GLU A 80 -2.37 29.14 -2.56
C GLU A 80 -2.00 27.82 -3.27
N PRO A 81 -2.69 27.36 -4.34
CA PRO A 81 -2.29 26.18 -5.11
C PRO A 81 -0.87 26.22 -5.69
N TYR A 82 -0.36 27.39 -6.07
CA TYR A 82 1.01 27.53 -6.59
C TYR A 82 2.05 27.54 -5.46
N LEU A 83 1.74 28.24 -4.37
CA LEU A 83 2.54 28.29 -3.16
C LEU A 83 2.74 26.89 -2.56
N GLY A 84 1.66 26.12 -2.43
CA GLY A 84 1.71 24.73 -1.97
C GLY A 84 2.49 23.78 -2.90
N LYS A 85 2.57 24.05 -4.20
CA LYS A 85 3.42 23.28 -5.15
C LYS A 85 4.92 23.58 -4.95
N LEU A 86 5.31 24.85 -4.76
CA LEU A 86 6.71 25.22 -4.49
C LEU A 86 7.17 24.64 -3.15
N VAL A 87 6.38 24.83 -2.09
CA VAL A 87 6.74 24.41 -0.74
C VAL A 87 6.86 22.88 -0.62
N LYS A 88 6.00 22.11 -1.31
CA LYS A 88 6.12 20.63 -1.39
C LYS A 88 7.36 20.14 -2.15
N LYS A 89 8.12 21.03 -2.79
CA LYS A 89 9.43 20.74 -3.41
C LYS A 89 10.62 21.29 -2.59
N GLY A 90 10.36 21.83 -1.39
CA GLY A 90 11.39 22.34 -0.48
C GLY A 90 11.73 23.83 -0.63
N TYR A 91 11.12 24.54 -1.59
CA TYR A 91 11.38 25.97 -1.78
C TYR A 91 10.74 26.80 -0.65
N LYS A 92 11.53 27.68 -0.02
CA LYS A 92 11.01 28.79 0.77
C LYS A 92 10.48 29.87 -0.16
N VAL A 93 9.33 30.45 0.15
CA VAL A 93 8.68 31.48 -0.69
C VAL A 93 8.37 32.71 0.15
N ALA A 94 8.93 33.85 -0.24
CA ALA A 94 8.73 35.14 0.42
C ALA A 94 7.59 35.91 -0.27
N ILE A 95 6.50 36.15 0.45
CA ILE A 95 5.35 36.92 -0.02
C ILE A 95 5.59 38.40 0.28
N VAL A 96 5.70 39.21 -0.77
CA VAL A 96 6.04 40.63 -0.69
C VAL A 96 4.84 41.47 -1.14
N GLU A 97 4.15 42.06 -0.17
CA GLU A 97 2.89 42.79 -0.38
C GLU A 97 3.07 44.31 -0.29
N GLN A 98 2.03 45.04 -0.70
CA GLN A 98 1.97 46.51 -0.64
C GLN A 98 1.60 46.95 0.79
N LEU A 99 2.41 47.85 1.37
CA LEU A 99 2.26 48.30 2.76
C LEU A 99 1.40 49.57 2.90
N GLU A 100 1.07 50.21 1.78
CA GLU A 100 0.39 51.51 1.69
C GLU A 100 -0.65 51.44 0.56
N ASP A 101 -1.81 52.09 0.71
CA ASP A 101 -2.81 52.15 -0.37
C ASP A 101 -2.23 52.91 -1.58
N PRO A 102 -2.20 52.31 -2.79
CA PRO A 102 -1.78 52.99 -4.01
C PRO A 102 -2.49 54.31 -4.33
N LYS A 103 -3.69 54.54 -3.79
CA LYS A 103 -4.44 55.80 -3.92
C LYS A 103 -3.92 56.92 -2.99
N LEU A 104 -3.28 56.55 -1.88
CA LEU A 104 -2.81 57.48 -0.83
C LEU A 104 -1.29 57.69 -0.88
N ALA A 105 -0.54 56.76 -1.49
CA ALA A 105 0.90 56.81 -1.60
C ALA A 105 1.40 57.96 -2.50
N LYS A 106 2.14 58.92 -1.93
CA LYS A 106 2.87 59.95 -2.69
C LYS A 106 4.15 59.37 -3.31
N GLY A 107 4.03 58.77 -4.50
CA GLY A 107 5.15 58.27 -5.29
C GLY A 107 5.14 56.74 -5.44
N LEU A 108 6.28 56.09 -5.20
CA LEU A 108 6.38 54.64 -5.30
C LEU A 108 5.77 53.97 -4.06
N VAL A 109 4.70 53.20 -4.25
CA VAL A 109 4.07 52.37 -3.20
C VAL A 109 5.12 51.51 -2.50
N LYS A 110 5.25 51.62 -1.18
CA LYS A 110 6.16 50.79 -0.40
C LYS A 110 5.70 49.33 -0.39
N ARG A 111 6.66 48.41 -0.46
CA ARG A 111 6.45 46.96 -0.39
C ARG A 111 7.31 46.34 0.69
N GLY A 112 6.87 45.22 1.26
CA GLY A 112 7.63 44.50 2.28
C GLY A 112 7.25 43.02 2.35
N THR A 113 8.22 42.19 2.72
CA THR A 113 8.00 40.74 2.90
C THR A 113 7.16 40.50 4.15
N ILE A 114 5.86 40.25 3.98
CA ILE A 114 4.88 40.06 5.08
C ILE A 114 4.90 38.65 5.66
N ARG A 115 5.30 37.64 4.88
CA ARG A 115 5.35 36.23 5.29
C ARG A 115 6.39 35.50 4.45
N ILE A 116 7.10 34.55 5.07
CA ILE A 116 7.90 33.53 4.40
C ILE A 116 7.22 32.19 4.67
N VAL A 117 6.93 31.44 3.61
CA VAL A 117 6.24 30.15 3.70
C VAL A 117 7.24 29.04 3.36
N THR A 118 7.30 28.05 4.24
CA THR A 118 8.31 26.98 4.25
C THR A 118 7.62 25.64 4.57
N PRO A 119 8.27 24.48 4.34
CA PRO A 119 7.61 23.18 4.50
C PRO A 119 7.06 22.93 5.90
N GLY A 120 7.70 23.43 6.97
CA GLY A 120 7.22 23.33 8.34
C GLY A 120 6.20 24.40 8.77
N THR A 121 6.00 25.48 7.99
CA THR A 121 5.23 26.68 8.41
C THR A 121 3.89 26.86 7.69
N LEU A 122 3.30 25.75 7.24
CA LEU A 122 1.99 25.72 6.62
C LEU A 122 0.86 25.87 7.67
N VAL A 123 -0.06 26.81 7.42
CA VAL A 123 -1.25 27.09 8.26
C VAL A 123 -2.55 26.94 7.45
N ASP A 124 -2.45 27.17 6.15
CA ASP A 124 -3.56 27.31 5.23
C ASP A 124 -4.07 25.91 4.79
N SER A 125 -5.36 25.67 5.02
CA SER A 125 -5.97 24.32 4.90
C SER A 125 -5.92 23.72 3.49
N SER A 126 -5.77 24.55 2.45
CA SER A 126 -5.58 24.14 1.06
C SER A 126 -4.23 23.45 0.77
N MET A 127 -3.23 23.66 1.62
CA MET A 127 -1.87 23.10 1.46
C MET A 127 -1.62 21.88 2.35
N LEU A 128 -2.26 21.86 3.53
CA LEU A 128 -2.14 20.83 4.57
C LEU A 128 -2.94 19.56 4.25
N THR A 129 -2.48 18.42 4.75
CA THR A 129 -3.31 17.21 4.85
C THR A 129 -4.23 17.33 6.07
N GLU A 130 -5.53 17.13 5.92
CA GLU A 130 -6.51 17.24 7.02
C GLU A 130 -6.14 16.32 8.20
N ASN A 131 -5.96 15.03 7.93
CA ASN A 131 -5.81 13.99 8.94
C ASN A 131 -4.35 13.73 9.35
N GLU A 132 -3.43 14.65 9.08
CA GLU A 132 -2.00 14.54 9.43
C GLU A 132 -1.47 15.88 9.98
N ASN A 133 -0.52 15.79 10.91
CA ASN A 133 0.22 16.95 11.44
C ASN A 133 1.31 17.40 10.46
N ASN A 134 1.71 18.68 10.55
CA ASN A 134 2.77 19.26 9.74
C ASN A 134 3.84 19.88 10.65
N TYR A 135 4.68 19.05 11.26
CA TYR A 135 5.69 19.52 12.22
C TYR A 135 6.86 20.22 11.53
N LEU A 136 7.17 21.42 12.03
CA LEU A 136 8.51 21.98 12.03
C LEU A 136 9.31 21.36 13.19
N MET A 137 10.57 21.00 12.94
CA MET A 137 11.53 20.55 13.94
C MET A 137 12.67 21.57 14.08
N SER A 138 13.33 21.59 15.23
CA SER A 138 14.66 22.21 15.40
C SER A 138 15.54 21.28 16.23
N LEU A 139 16.85 21.29 15.96
CA LEU A 139 17.81 20.32 16.51
C LEU A 139 19.13 21.01 16.87
N THR A 140 19.71 20.62 18.00
CA THR A 140 21.08 20.98 18.38
C THR A 140 21.78 19.79 19.07
N ILE A 141 23.11 19.83 19.12
CA ILE A 141 23.96 18.77 19.67
C ILE A 141 25.05 19.41 20.54
N LYS A 142 25.40 18.75 21.65
CA LYS A 142 26.53 19.13 22.51
C LYS A 142 27.19 17.89 23.10
N GLY A 143 28.36 17.51 22.57
CA GLY A 143 28.92 16.18 22.84
C GLY A 143 27.98 15.10 22.28
N ASP A 144 27.72 14.06 23.07
CA ASP A 144 26.81 12.98 22.71
C ASP A 144 25.33 13.26 23.04
N GLU A 145 25.02 14.43 23.62
CA GLU A 145 23.64 14.86 23.89
C GLU A 145 23.02 15.59 22.69
N PHE A 146 21.82 15.15 22.29
CA PHE A 146 21.00 15.78 21.27
C PHE A 146 19.73 16.33 21.93
N ALA A 147 19.24 17.49 21.48
CA ALA A 147 17.91 17.97 21.84
C ALA A 147 17.14 18.40 20.60
N ALA A 148 15.82 18.18 20.59
CA ALA A 148 14.95 18.69 19.54
C ALA A 148 13.71 19.40 20.09
N ALA A 149 13.24 20.40 19.36
CA ALA A 149 11.92 20.99 19.50
C ALA A 149 11.06 20.61 18.28
N PHE A 150 9.76 20.44 18.50
CA PHE A 150 8.76 20.14 17.47
C PHE A 150 7.57 21.08 17.64
N CYS A 151 7.07 21.64 16.54
CA CYS A 151 5.91 22.53 16.53
C CYS A 151 5.03 22.26 15.30
N ASP A 152 3.73 22.06 15.49
CA ASP A 152 2.74 22.10 14.40
C ASP A 152 2.03 23.47 14.45
N LEU A 153 2.50 24.38 13.60
CA LEU A 153 2.01 25.75 13.53
C LEU A 153 0.50 25.84 13.19
N SER A 154 -0.07 24.80 12.58
CA SER A 154 -1.49 24.75 12.21
C SER A 154 -2.41 24.39 13.38
N THR A 155 -1.89 23.79 14.45
CA THR A 155 -2.68 23.39 15.64
C THR A 155 -2.29 24.16 16.91
N GLY A 156 -1.06 24.66 16.97
CA GLY A 156 -0.47 25.27 18.16
C GLY A 156 0.23 24.28 19.10
N GLU A 157 0.38 23.00 18.71
CA GLU A 157 1.17 22.02 19.46
C GLU A 157 2.67 22.37 19.41
N PHE A 158 3.31 22.53 20.57
CA PHE A 158 4.76 22.74 20.72
C PHE A 158 5.29 21.88 21.88
N PHE A 159 6.25 21.00 21.59
CA PHE A 159 6.98 20.21 22.59
C PHE A 159 8.49 20.12 22.30
N THR A 160 9.27 19.69 23.29
CA THR A 160 10.71 19.43 23.14
C THR A 160 11.13 18.14 23.86
N SER A 161 12.09 17.42 23.27
CA SER A 161 12.62 16.14 23.74
C SER A 161 14.15 16.18 23.77
N SER A 162 14.76 15.46 24.72
CA SER A 162 16.21 15.23 24.82
C SER A 162 16.52 13.78 24.45
N PHE A 163 17.71 13.53 23.88
CA PHE A 163 18.13 12.21 23.44
C PHE A 163 19.60 11.95 23.77
N THR A 164 19.87 10.74 24.27
CA THR A 164 21.21 10.26 24.64
C THR A 164 21.90 9.48 23.50
N SER A 165 21.32 9.48 22.30
CA SER A 165 21.94 8.92 21.08
C SER A 165 21.25 9.40 19.80
N GLU A 166 22.00 9.38 18.69
CA GLU A 166 21.46 9.63 17.34
C GLU A 166 20.31 8.66 17.01
N GLN A 167 20.40 7.38 17.43
CA GLN A 167 19.37 6.38 17.15
C GLN A 167 18.02 6.72 17.82
N ASN A 168 18.04 7.32 19.02
CA ASN A 168 16.81 7.74 19.69
C ASN A 168 16.19 8.96 18.98
N LEU A 169 17.02 9.90 18.51
CA LEU A 169 16.59 11.03 17.69
C LEU A 169 15.96 10.56 16.37
N MET A 170 16.60 9.62 15.66
CA MET A 170 16.11 9.10 14.38
C MET A 170 14.80 8.31 14.54
N ASN A 171 14.61 7.61 15.67
CA ASN A 171 13.33 6.98 15.98
C ASN A 171 12.21 8.03 16.12
N ASP A 172 12.44 9.13 16.83
CA ASP A 172 11.44 10.20 16.96
C ASP A 172 11.24 11.01 15.67
N LEU A 173 12.27 11.14 14.83
CA LEU A 173 12.13 11.77 13.52
C LEU A 173 11.24 10.92 12.59
N ILE A 174 11.38 9.60 12.61
CA ILE A 174 10.50 8.66 11.90
C ILE A 174 9.10 8.60 12.54
N ARG A 175 9.00 8.79 13.87
CA ARG A 175 7.73 8.88 14.59
C ARG A 175 6.96 10.14 14.19
N PHE A 176 7.53 11.33 14.30
CA PHE A 176 6.81 12.58 14.08
C PHE A 176 6.71 12.96 12.60
N GLN A 177 7.70 12.60 11.77
CA GLN A 177 7.79 12.91 10.34
C GLN A 177 7.73 14.42 10.06
N PRO A 178 8.65 15.22 10.63
CA PRO A 178 8.69 16.67 10.38
C PRO A 178 8.97 16.96 8.90
N ALA A 179 8.31 17.99 8.37
CA ALA A 179 8.52 18.45 7.00
C ALA A 179 9.82 19.25 6.86
N GLU A 180 10.28 19.87 7.95
CA GLU A 180 11.42 20.77 7.98
C GLU A 180 12.14 20.71 9.34
N CYS A 181 13.47 20.81 9.35
CA CYS A 181 14.32 20.81 10.53
C CYS A 181 15.28 22.00 10.51
N ILE A 182 15.29 22.79 11.59
CA ILE A 182 16.12 23.99 11.76
C ILE A 182 17.31 23.70 12.69
N ILE A 183 18.53 23.82 12.17
CA ILE A 183 19.79 23.61 12.93
C ILE A 183 20.61 24.91 13.05
N PRO A 184 21.52 25.03 14.02
CA PRO A 184 22.55 26.07 13.99
C PRO A 184 23.46 25.90 12.76
N GLU A 185 24.06 27.00 12.28
CA GLU A 185 24.95 26.99 11.13
C GLU A 185 26.21 26.15 11.37
N SER A 186 26.73 26.12 12.60
CA SER A 186 27.85 25.24 12.97
C SER A 186 27.54 23.74 12.77
N LEU A 187 26.29 23.30 13.01
CA LEU A 187 25.90 21.90 12.85
C LEU A 187 25.76 21.48 11.38
N LYS A 188 25.67 22.43 10.44
CA LYS A 188 25.65 22.18 8.99
C LYS A 188 26.92 21.47 8.48
N VAL A 189 28.01 21.54 9.24
CA VAL A 189 29.28 20.84 8.95
C VAL A 189 29.13 19.31 9.11
N ASN A 190 28.17 18.83 9.91
CA ASN A 190 27.86 17.41 10.02
C ASN A 190 26.96 16.96 8.84
N ILE A 191 27.61 16.72 7.70
CA ILE A 191 26.95 16.31 6.44
C ILE A 191 26.19 14.98 6.63
N GLU A 192 26.79 13.98 7.28
CA GLU A 192 26.18 12.66 7.47
C GLU A 192 24.85 12.74 8.22
N LEU A 193 24.78 13.52 9.29
CA LEU A 193 23.54 13.76 10.02
C LEU A 193 22.49 14.50 9.16
N CYS A 194 22.93 15.51 8.38
CA CYS A 194 22.04 16.24 7.49
C CYS A 194 21.44 15.31 6.40
N GLU A 195 22.25 14.43 5.82
CA GLU A 195 21.80 13.43 4.83
C GLU A 195 20.85 12.40 5.46
N LYS A 196 21.13 11.90 6.67
CA LYS A 196 20.22 11.01 7.43
C LYS A 196 18.84 11.63 7.66
N ILE A 197 18.78 12.93 8.00
CA ILE A 197 17.54 13.68 8.18
C ILE A 197 16.80 13.84 6.84
N GLN A 198 17.51 14.25 5.78
CA GLN A 198 16.95 14.44 4.44
C GLN A 198 16.40 13.14 3.84
N ALA A 199 17.04 11.99 4.10
CA ALA A 199 16.57 10.67 3.69
C ALA A 199 15.18 10.30 4.25
N GLN A 200 14.70 10.95 5.31
CA GLN A 200 13.35 10.78 5.83
C GLN A 200 12.30 11.73 5.20
N ASN A 201 12.69 12.49 4.16
CA ASN A 201 11.89 13.56 3.50
C ASN A 201 11.71 14.81 4.38
N CYS A 202 12.63 15.09 5.29
CA CYS A 202 12.65 16.31 6.09
C CYS A 202 13.65 17.31 5.48
N PHE A 203 13.21 18.51 5.08
CA PHE A 203 14.11 19.54 4.57
C PHE A 203 14.97 20.12 5.71
N VAL A 204 16.28 20.30 5.49
CA VAL A 204 17.20 20.84 6.52
C VAL A 204 17.53 22.30 6.20
N ASN A 205 17.33 23.18 7.17
CA ASN A 205 17.55 24.62 7.06
C ASN A 205 18.36 25.15 8.26
N THR A 206 19.04 26.29 8.09
CA THR A 206 19.93 26.86 9.10
C THR A 206 19.50 28.23 9.59
N ILE A 207 19.81 28.55 10.84
CA ILE A 207 19.80 29.92 11.41
C ILE A 207 21.07 30.16 12.24
N GLU A 208 21.42 31.43 12.42
CA GLU A 208 22.56 31.89 13.22
C GLU A 208 22.61 31.21 14.61
N ASP A 209 23.77 30.63 14.95
CA ASP A 209 24.08 29.99 16.25
C ASP A 209 23.70 30.85 17.48
N TYR A 210 23.70 32.19 17.32
CA TYR A 210 23.31 33.14 18.34
C TYR A 210 21.92 32.86 18.95
N TYR A 211 20.95 32.40 18.16
CA TYR A 211 19.59 32.13 18.65
C TYR A 211 19.46 30.84 19.46
N PHE A 212 20.42 29.91 19.31
CA PHE A 212 20.52 28.72 20.14
C PHE A 212 21.27 28.96 21.46
N LYS A 213 21.79 30.17 21.74
CA LYS A 213 22.39 30.49 23.03
C LYS A 213 21.30 30.55 24.13
N PRO A 214 21.44 29.86 25.27
CA PRO A 214 20.42 29.77 26.31
C PRO A 214 19.82 31.11 26.75
N GLU A 215 20.63 32.17 26.87
CA GLU A 215 20.19 33.53 27.21
C GLU A 215 19.24 34.11 26.15
N LYS A 216 19.61 34.01 24.87
CA LYS A 216 18.81 34.52 23.75
C LYS A 216 17.53 33.70 23.57
N ALA A 217 17.64 32.38 23.66
CA ALA A 217 16.51 31.47 23.65
C ALA A 217 15.50 31.80 24.77
N LYS A 218 15.98 31.99 26.00
CA LYS A 218 15.17 32.42 27.15
C LYS A 218 14.50 33.77 26.91
N ALA A 219 15.20 34.75 26.36
CA ALA A 219 14.63 36.07 26.04
C ALA A 219 13.52 35.99 24.98
N VAL A 220 13.71 35.23 23.90
CA VAL A 220 12.70 35.03 22.84
C VAL A 220 11.45 34.35 23.40
N LEU A 221 11.62 33.29 24.21
CA LEU A 221 10.48 32.56 24.79
C LEU A 221 9.72 33.40 25.83
N LEU A 222 10.41 34.16 26.70
CA LEU A 222 9.78 35.05 27.66
C LEU A 222 8.96 36.15 26.98
N GLY A 223 9.52 36.80 25.95
CA GLY A 223 8.83 37.84 25.18
C GLY A 223 7.59 37.37 24.42
N HIS A 224 7.56 36.09 24.02
CA HIS A 224 6.37 35.49 23.40
C HIS A 224 5.32 35.06 24.44
N PHE A 225 5.70 34.21 25.40
CA PHE A 225 4.74 33.55 26.29
C PHE A 225 4.23 34.45 27.43
N ASN A 226 4.96 35.51 27.80
CA ASN A 226 4.60 36.46 28.86
C ASN A 226 4.19 35.79 30.19
N ARG A 227 4.85 34.65 30.51
CA ARG A 227 4.67 33.85 31.72
C ARG A 227 6.04 33.61 32.39
N GLY A 228 6.05 33.39 33.70
CA GLY A 228 7.28 33.15 34.47
C GLY A 228 8.05 31.92 33.97
N PHE A 229 9.39 32.01 33.93
CA PHE A 229 10.25 31.03 33.24
C PHE A 229 10.08 29.59 33.73
N GLU A 230 9.83 29.41 35.03
CA GLU A 230 9.59 28.11 35.67
C GLU A 230 8.40 27.35 35.06
N SER A 231 7.39 28.07 34.55
CA SER A 231 6.17 27.47 33.97
C SER A 231 6.41 26.68 32.68
N PHE A 232 7.60 26.77 32.07
CA PHE A 232 7.99 25.97 30.91
C PHE A 232 8.63 24.63 31.29
N GLY A 233 9.12 24.47 32.52
CA GLY A 233 9.86 23.26 32.93
C GLY A 233 11.20 23.05 32.20
N LEU A 234 11.82 24.14 31.69
CA LEU A 234 13.07 24.07 30.91
C LEU A 234 14.30 24.59 31.66
N ASN A 235 14.17 24.95 32.94
CA ASN A 235 15.27 25.51 33.75
C ASN A 235 16.51 24.63 33.77
N GLU A 236 16.31 23.32 33.93
CA GLU A 236 17.35 22.30 34.07
C GLU A 236 17.76 21.68 32.71
N HIS A 237 17.22 22.19 31.60
CA HIS A 237 17.34 21.58 30.27
C HIS A 237 17.83 22.60 29.23
N PRO A 238 19.11 23.05 29.33
CA PRO A 238 19.64 24.15 28.50
C PRO A 238 19.67 23.84 27.00
N LEU A 239 19.77 22.57 26.59
CA LEU A 239 19.70 22.18 25.18
C LEU A 239 18.27 22.25 24.64
N ASN A 240 17.28 21.81 25.43
CA ASN A 240 15.85 21.90 25.09
C ASN A 240 15.38 23.36 25.03
N LEU A 241 15.88 24.19 25.94
CA LEU A 241 15.74 25.65 25.91
C LEU A 241 16.29 26.23 24.61
N ALA A 242 17.53 25.88 24.24
CA ALA A 242 18.19 26.33 23.02
C ALA A 242 17.37 26.05 21.75
N VAL A 243 16.95 24.80 21.53
CA VAL A 243 16.16 24.43 20.33
C VAL A 243 14.74 25.01 20.35
N SER A 244 14.14 25.17 21.53
CA SER A 244 12.83 25.84 21.65
C SER A 244 12.93 27.33 21.29
N GLY A 245 14.00 28.00 21.71
CA GLY A 245 14.28 29.40 21.35
C GLY A 245 14.61 29.58 19.87
N GLY A 246 15.47 28.71 19.31
CA GLY A 246 15.80 28.70 17.88
C GLY A 246 14.57 28.45 16.99
N LEU A 247 13.73 27.47 17.35
CA LEU A 247 12.47 27.21 16.65
C LEU A 247 11.52 28.41 16.74
N MET A 248 11.32 28.98 17.93
CA MET A 248 10.44 30.13 18.11
C MET A 248 10.95 31.36 17.34
N GLN A 249 12.25 31.64 17.33
CA GLN A 249 12.84 32.70 16.52
C GLN A 249 12.57 32.46 15.03
N TYR A 250 12.73 31.23 14.54
CA TYR A 250 12.46 30.91 13.13
C TYR A 250 10.99 31.13 12.76
N LEU A 251 10.06 30.74 13.64
CA LEU A 251 8.63 31.01 13.47
C LEU A 251 8.33 32.51 13.45
N ILE A 252 8.90 33.30 14.36
CA ILE A 252 8.72 34.76 14.39
C ILE A 252 9.29 35.40 13.11
N ALA A 253 10.49 35.02 12.69
CA ALA A 253 11.17 35.59 11.52
C ALA A 253 10.48 35.24 10.19
N THR A 254 9.93 34.02 10.07
CA THR A 254 9.19 33.59 8.87
C THR A 254 7.77 34.14 8.85
N GLN A 255 7.02 34.05 9.95
CA GLN A 255 5.59 34.40 9.96
C GLN A 255 5.33 35.89 10.17
N LYS A 256 6.24 36.62 10.83
CA LYS A 256 6.20 38.08 11.02
C LYS A 256 4.89 38.64 11.59
N ASN A 257 4.18 37.80 12.33
CA ASN A 257 2.87 38.06 12.93
C ASN A 257 2.81 37.43 14.33
N ALA A 258 1.88 37.86 15.17
CA ALA A 258 1.73 37.34 16.53
C ALA A 258 1.23 35.89 16.51
N LEU A 259 2.01 34.97 17.09
CA LEU A 259 1.69 33.53 17.11
C LEU A 259 0.90 33.16 18.37
N SER A 260 -0.14 33.94 18.68
CA SER A 260 -0.79 33.93 20.00
C SER A 260 -1.54 32.66 20.35
N HIS A 261 -1.68 31.70 19.43
CA HIS A 261 -2.18 30.33 19.66
C HIS A 261 -1.12 29.37 20.21
N LEU A 262 0.18 29.69 20.09
CA LEU A 262 1.25 29.00 20.80
C LEU A 262 1.20 29.45 22.28
N LYS A 263 0.39 28.78 23.10
CA LYS A 263 0.15 29.11 24.52
C LYS A 263 1.07 28.37 25.52
N LYS A 264 1.65 27.24 25.12
CA LYS A 264 2.46 26.37 26.00
C LYS A 264 3.55 25.65 25.21
N ILE A 265 4.71 25.44 25.84
CA ILE A 265 5.69 24.40 25.49
C ILE A 265 5.57 23.27 26.52
N SER A 266 5.78 22.03 26.10
CA SER A 266 5.88 20.88 26.99
C SER A 266 7.18 20.10 26.79
N LEU A 267 7.81 19.69 27.89
CA LEU A 267 8.88 18.70 27.85
C LEU A 267 8.27 17.32 27.61
N HIS A 268 8.52 16.72 26.45
CA HIS A 268 8.02 15.41 26.09
C HIS A 268 9.03 14.33 26.49
N SER A 269 8.86 13.79 27.70
CA SER A 269 9.68 12.68 28.18
C SER A 269 9.20 11.35 27.59
N ASN A 270 10.08 10.67 26.84
CA ASN A 270 9.80 9.36 26.27
C ASN A 270 9.54 8.26 27.33
N HIS A 271 9.76 8.52 28.62
CA HIS A 271 9.45 7.63 29.74
C HIS A 271 7.95 7.33 29.95
N HIS A 272 7.04 8.10 29.34
CA HIS A 272 5.58 7.90 29.49
C HIS A 272 4.96 7.03 28.39
N HIS A 273 5.70 6.75 27.32
CA HIS A 273 5.20 6.11 26.10
C HIS A 273 6.08 4.92 25.68
N MET A 274 5.46 3.92 25.06
CA MET A 274 6.16 2.79 24.48
C MET A 274 7.10 3.25 23.36
N ILE A 275 8.37 2.84 23.43
CA ILE A 275 9.33 3.08 22.36
C ILE A 275 9.18 1.98 21.31
N ILE A 276 9.03 2.39 20.06
CA ILE A 276 8.92 1.54 18.88
C ILE A 276 10.04 2.01 17.94
N ASP A 277 10.95 1.12 17.55
CA ASP A 277 12.03 1.48 16.64
C ASP A 277 11.56 1.56 15.18
N SER A 278 12.39 2.16 14.34
CA SER A 278 12.10 2.38 12.90
C SER A 278 11.75 1.07 12.17
N SER A 279 12.50 0.01 12.44
CA SER A 279 12.29 -1.30 11.84
C SER A 279 11.00 -1.96 12.32
N THR A 280 10.62 -1.83 13.60
CA THR A 280 9.33 -2.35 14.10
C THR A 280 8.15 -1.57 13.56
N PHE A 281 8.24 -0.24 13.49
CA PHE A 281 7.21 0.60 12.92
C PHE A 281 6.87 0.21 11.47
N ARG A 282 7.92 -0.16 10.70
CA ARG A 282 7.83 -0.71 9.35
C ARG A 282 7.31 -2.15 9.33
N ASN A 283 7.94 -3.07 10.07
CA ASN A 283 7.68 -4.52 10.03
C ASN A 283 6.26 -4.88 10.48
N LEU A 284 5.67 -4.11 11.41
CA LEU A 284 4.29 -4.27 11.86
C LEU A 284 3.25 -3.55 10.98
N GLU A 285 3.68 -2.79 9.96
CA GLU A 285 2.83 -2.06 9.02
C GLU A 285 1.81 -1.15 9.77
N LEU A 286 2.29 -0.33 10.72
CA LEU A 286 1.42 0.38 11.67
C LEU A 286 0.55 1.47 11.02
N THR A 287 1.12 2.35 10.19
CA THR A 287 0.39 3.43 9.50
C THR A 287 0.42 3.33 7.98
N LYS A 288 1.46 2.71 7.42
CA LYS A 288 1.70 2.51 5.98
C LYS A 288 2.11 1.06 5.75
N ASN A 289 1.72 0.48 4.61
CA ASN A 289 2.15 -0.88 4.21
C ASN A 289 3.52 -0.86 3.51
N ILE A 290 4.22 -2.00 3.47
CA ILE A 290 5.56 -2.13 2.86
C ILE A 290 5.51 -2.20 1.30
N ARG A 291 4.33 -2.42 0.70
CA ARG A 291 4.15 -2.76 -0.73
C ARG A 291 4.03 -1.55 -1.67
N ASP A 292 3.35 -0.50 -1.22
CA ASP A 292 3.07 0.72 -1.98
C ASP A 292 3.07 2.00 -1.13
N GLY A 293 3.41 1.91 0.16
CA GLY A 293 3.49 3.05 1.06
C GLY A 293 2.14 3.65 1.46
N THR A 294 1.02 3.12 0.95
CA THR A 294 -0.32 3.60 1.34
C THR A 294 -0.75 3.04 2.69
N SER A 295 -1.74 3.67 3.32
CA SER A 295 -2.33 3.18 4.56
C SER A 295 -3.20 1.93 4.38
N LYS A 296 -3.56 1.53 3.14
CA LYS A 296 -4.46 0.38 2.91
C LYS A 296 -3.77 -0.93 3.30
N GLY A 297 -4.32 -1.62 4.29
CA GLY A 297 -3.71 -2.83 4.85
C GLY A 297 -2.65 -2.56 5.92
N SER A 298 -2.62 -1.34 6.48
CA SER A 298 -1.92 -1.06 7.75
C SER A 298 -2.86 -1.24 8.96
N LEU A 299 -2.31 -1.30 10.18
CA LEU A 299 -3.11 -1.28 11.42
C LEU A 299 -4.04 -0.06 11.46
N LEU A 300 -3.53 1.12 11.09
CA LEU A 300 -4.32 2.36 11.00
C LEU A 300 -5.60 2.18 10.14
N SER A 301 -5.54 1.48 9.01
CA SER A 301 -6.76 1.25 8.19
C SER A 301 -7.83 0.36 8.84
N VAL A 302 -7.44 -0.46 9.83
CA VAL A 302 -8.38 -1.21 10.67
C VAL A 302 -8.93 -0.30 11.76
N MET A 303 -8.06 0.40 12.49
CA MET A 303 -8.40 1.17 13.68
C MET A 303 -9.10 2.51 13.41
N ASP A 304 -8.91 3.10 12.22
CA ASP A 304 -9.44 4.42 11.89
C ASP A 304 -10.89 4.34 11.38
N LYS A 305 -11.81 4.76 12.26
CA LYS A 305 -13.24 4.98 12.04
C LYS A 305 -13.64 6.35 12.62
N THR A 306 -12.66 7.26 12.77
CA THR A 306 -12.86 8.62 13.27
C THR A 306 -13.68 9.45 12.29
N VAL A 307 -14.39 10.47 12.77
CA VAL A 307 -15.19 11.37 11.92
C VAL A 307 -14.68 12.81 11.88
N THR A 308 -13.75 13.17 12.76
CA THR A 308 -13.09 14.49 12.80
C THR A 308 -11.61 14.39 12.41
N SER A 309 -11.08 15.42 11.75
CA SER A 309 -9.65 15.47 11.38
C SER A 309 -8.74 15.49 12.61
N LEU A 310 -9.17 16.13 13.70
CA LEU A 310 -8.47 16.16 14.99
C LEU A 310 -8.46 14.78 15.67
N GLY A 311 -9.55 14.01 15.61
CA GLY A 311 -9.59 12.60 16.01
C GLY A 311 -8.66 11.72 15.18
N ALA A 312 -8.66 11.89 13.86
CA ALA A 312 -7.79 11.15 12.94
C ALA A 312 -6.29 11.41 13.21
N ARG A 313 -5.91 12.67 13.46
CA ARG A 313 -4.55 13.04 13.89
C ARG A 313 -4.19 12.39 15.23
N LEU A 314 -5.08 12.48 16.23
CA LEU A 314 -4.83 11.90 17.56
C LEU A 314 -4.70 10.37 17.52
N LEU A 315 -5.51 9.67 16.73
CA LEU A 315 -5.37 8.22 16.54
C LEU A 315 -4.00 7.83 15.98
N ARG A 316 -3.54 8.57 14.96
CA ARG A 316 -2.21 8.36 14.36
C ARG A 316 -1.10 8.61 15.39
N LYS A 317 -1.28 9.59 16.28
CA LYS A 317 -0.38 9.83 17.43
C LYS A 317 -0.42 8.65 18.42
N TRP A 318 -1.59 8.17 18.82
CA TRP A 318 -1.71 7.03 19.76
C TRP A 318 -1.10 5.73 19.22
N ILE A 319 -1.22 5.45 17.91
CA ILE A 319 -0.51 4.31 17.26
C ILE A 319 1.02 4.46 17.33
N LYS A 320 1.52 5.70 17.30
CA LYS A 320 2.95 6.05 17.39
C LYS A 320 3.47 6.12 18.83
N THR A 321 2.59 6.37 19.80
CA THR A 321 2.90 6.52 21.23
C THR A 321 1.87 5.78 22.12
N PRO A 322 1.88 4.43 22.18
CA PRO A 322 1.14 3.69 23.19
C PRO A 322 1.57 4.10 24.61
N LEU A 323 0.69 4.00 25.60
CA LEU A 323 0.95 4.44 26.98
C LEU A 323 1.75 3.40 27.79
N LEU A 324 2.48 3.87 28.81
CA LEU A 324 3.05 3.01 29.86
C LEU A 324 2.31 3.10 31.21
N ASN A 325 1.56 4.17 31.47
CA ASN A 325 0.78 4.31 32.70
C ASN A 325 -0.49 3.43 32.64
N LYS A 326 -0.54 2.36 33.46
CA LYS A 326 -1.66 1.40 33.56
C LYS A 326 -3.02 2.09 33.75
N GLU A 327 -3.14 2.97 34.73
CA GLU A 327 -4.40 3.66 35.07
C GLU A 327 -4.97 4.47 33.88
N SER A 328 -4.09 5.11 33.10
CA SER A 328 -4.47 5.86 31.89
C SER A 328 -4.89 4.96 30.72
N ILE A 329 -4.43 3.71 30.68
CA ILE A 329 -4.89 2.70 29.72
C ILE A 329 -6.26 2.18 30.16
N GLU A 330 -6.43 1.84 31.44
CA GLU A 330 -7.70 1.38 32.03
C GLU A 330 -8.81 2.42 31.81
N LYS A 331 -8.56 3.70 32.13
CA LYS A 331 -9.49 4.81 31.87
C LYS A 331 -9.93 4.91 30.40
N ARG A 332 -9.08 4.57 29.44
CA ARG A 332 -9.47 4.46 28.01
C ARG A 332 -10.30 3.21 27.75
N LEU A 333 -9.89 2.06 28.26
CA LEU A 333 -10.59 0.79 28.09
C LEU A 333 -12.00 0.82 28.69
N ASP A 334 -12.21 1.48 29.83
CA ASP A 334 -13.53 1.64 30.46
C ASP A 334 -14.46 2.52 29.60
N ALA A 335 -13.94 3.62 29.05
CA ALA A 335 -14.68 4.48 28.14
C ALA A 335 -15.03 3.75 26.82
N VAL A 336 -14.10 2.97 26.27
CA VAL A 336 -14.33 2.11 25.10
C VAL A 336 -15.37 1.02 25.42
N GLU A 337 -15.34 0.43 26.61
CA GLU A 337 -16.32 -0.58 27.03
C GLU A 337 -17.75 -0.01 27.08
N LEU A 338 -17.91 1.17 27.68
CA LEU A 338 -19.19 1.85 27.81
C LEU A 338 -19.76 2.22 26.42
N LEU A 339 -18.94 2.79 25.54
CA LEU A 339 -19.30 3.12 24.16
C LEU A 339 -19.46 1.89 23.25
N ARG A 340 -18.88 0.73 23.60
CA ARG A 340 -19.10 -0.54 22.91
C ARG A 340 -20.47 -1.12 23.28
N LYS A 341 -20.81 -1.09 24.58
CA LYS A 341 -22.10 -1.56 25.12
C LYS A 341 -23.26 -0.67 24.66
N ASN A 342 -23.16 0.65 24.84
CA ASN A 342 -24.23 1.59 24.47
C ASN A 342 -24.09 2.08 23.02
N ILE A 343 -24.49 1.22 22.08
CA ILE A 343 -24.41 1.49 20.64
C ILE A 343 -25.19 2.77 20.26
N ILE A 344 -26.36 3.01 20.86
CA ILE A 344 -27.20 4.17 20.54
C ILE A 344 -26.48 5.46 20.93
N GLN A 345 -26.04 5.57 22.19
CA GLN A 345 -25.27 6.71 22.68
C GLN A 345 -24.01 6.97 21.85
N ARG A 346 -23.29 5.92 21.42
CA ARG A 346 -22.12 6.06 20.55
C ARG A 346 -22.47 6.62 19.18
N GLU A 347 -23.46 6.08 18.48
CA GLU A 347 -23.79 6.57 17.13
C GLU A 347 -24.46 7.96 17.18
N GLU A 348 -25.14 8.34 18.28
CA GLU A 348 -25.59 9.73 18.54
C GLU A 348 -24.40 10.68 18.71
N ILE A 349 -23.41 10.33 19.54
CA ILE A 349 -22.17 11.10 19.72
C ILE A 349 -21.42 11.23 18.39
N VAL A 350 -21.26 10.13 17.64
CA VAL A 350 -20.64 10.11 16.30
C VAL A 350 -21.46 10.89 15.26
N SER A 351 -22.75 11.10 15.46
CA SER A 351 -23.53 12.02 14.62
C SER A 351 -23.16 13.47 14.92
N LEU A 352 -23.19 13.88 16.20
CA LEU A 352 -22.81 15.24 16.63
C LEU A 352 -21.36 15.59 16.26
N LEU A 353 -20.44 14.62 16.33
CA LEU A 353 -19.03 14.81 15.98
C LEU A 353 -18.81 15.08 14.48
N LYS A 354 -19.70 14.69 13.57
CA LYS A 354 -19.56 14.99 12.12
C LYS A 354 -19.76 16.48 11.81
N ASP A 355 -20.54 17.16 12.64
CA ASP A 355 -20.82 18.60 12.51
C ASP A 355 -19.76 19.45 13.26
N VAL A 356 -18.71 18.83 13.79
CA VAL A 356 -17.55 19.48 14.40
C VAL A 356 -16.39 19.55 13.39
N TYR A 357 -16.09 20.77 12.94
CA TYR A 357 -14.96 21.08 12.08
C TYR A 357 -13.64 21.08 12.87
N ASP A 358 -12.52 21.27 12.16
CA ASP A 358 -11.16 21.28 12.71
C ASP A 358 -10.88 22.51 13.59
N LEU A 359 -11.35 22.46 14.85
CA LEU A 359 -11.23 23.54 15.83
C LEU A 359 -9.80 24.04 16.03
N GLU A 360 -8.81 23.14 16.00
CA GLU A 360 -7.38 23.49 16.17
C GLU A 360 -6.90 24.39 15.03
N ARG A 361 -7.23 24.03 13.78
CA ARG A 361 -6.86 24.82 12.60
C ARG A 361 -7.71 26.08 12.43
N LEU A 362 -8.96 26.06 12.86
CA LEU A 362 -9.84 27.24 12.89
C LEU A 362 -9.30 28.30 13.85
N ILE A 363 -9.01 27.95 15.11
CA ILE A 363 -8.53 28.94 16.09
C ILE A 363 -7.12 29.43 15.76
N SER A 364 -6.28 28.61 15.15
CA SER A 364 -4.97 29.03 14.64
C SER A 364 -5.09 30.09 13.53
N ARG A 365 -6.04 29.95 12.59
CA ARG A 365 -6.33 31.00 11.57
C ARG A 365 -6.91 32.29 12.18
N VAL A 366 -7.72 32.18 13.23
CA VAL A 366 -8.24 33.34 13.98
C VAL A 366 -7.11 34.12 14.64
N ASN A 367 -6.17 33.44 15.31
CA ASN A 367 -4.99 34.08 15.91
C ASN A 367 -4.04 34.67 14.86
N TYR A 368 -3.87 34.00 13.72
CA TYR A 368 -3.05 34.47 12.60
C TYR A 368 -3.71 35.64 11.82
N GLY A 369 -4.98 35.95 12.07
CA GLY A 369 -5.70 37.03 11.38
C GLY A 369 -6.05 36.75 9.91
N ASN A 370 -5.91 35.51 9.43
CA ASN A 370 -6.30 35.09 8.08
C ASN A 370 -7.64 34.30 8.04
N ALA A 371 -8.37 34.23 9.17
CA ALA A 371 -9.71 33.62 9.22
C ALA A 371 -10.72 34.38 8.34
N SER A 372 -11.47 33.64 7.53
CA SER A 372 -12.60 34.13 6.74
C SER A 372 -13.90 34.16 7.58
N PRO A 373 -14.97 34.84 7.11
CA PRO A 373 -16.29 34.74 7.75
C PRO A 373 -16.81 33.31 7.83
N LYS A 374 -16.45 32.45 6.87
CA LYS A 374 -16.83 31.03 6.86
C LYS A 374 -16.09 30.21 7.90
N ASP A 375 -14.85 30.57 8.27
CA ASP A 375 -14.15 29.95 9.38
C ASP A 375 -14.87 30.24 10.71
N LEU A 376 -15.36 31.47 10.92
CA LEU A 376 -16.13 31.80 12.12
C LEU A 376 -17.50 31.10 12.13
N LEU A 377 -18.19 30.96 10.99
CA LEU A 377 -19.44 30.18 10.92
C LEU A 377 -19.19 28.68 11.19
N ALA A 378 -18.11 28.10 10.66
CA ALA A 378 -17.71 26.73 10.97
C ALA A 378 -17.34 26.53 12.47
N LEU A 379 -16.69 27.52 13.07
CA LEU A 379 -16.42 27.57 14.51
C LEU A 379 -17.72 27.62 15.32
N LYS A 380 -18.69 28.48 14.94
CA LYS A 380 -20.03 28.52 15.54
C LYS A 380 -20.73 27.15 15.48
N GLN A 381 -20.84 26.57 14.28
CA GLN A 381 -21.52 25.27 14.09
C GLN A 381 -20.89 24.16 14.93
N SER A 382 -19.56 24.14 15.01
CA SER A 382 -18.80 23.18 15.83
C SER A 382 -19.06 23.37 17.33
N LEU A 383 -18.99 24.62 17.81
CA LEU A 383 -19.20 24.95 19.22
C LEU A 383 -20.66 24.72 19.66
N GLN A 384 -21.63 24.88 18.77
CA GLN A 384 -23.05 24.54 19.04
C GLN A 384 -23.28 23.04 19.33
N GLN A 385 -22.38 22.14 18.92
CA GLN A 385 -22.49 20.71 19.26
C GLN A 385 -22.02 20.39 20.68
N ILE A 386 -21.19 21.25 21.30
CA ILE A 386 -20.55 20.98 22.59
C ILE A 386 -21.57 20.86 23.74
N PRO A 387 -22.58 21.75 23.88
CA PRO A 387 -23.65 21.57 24.86
C PRO A 387 -24.46 20.28 24.68
N LEU A 388 -24.57 19.76 23.45
CA LEU A 388 -25.29 18.52 23.15
C LEU A 388 -24.44 17.28 23.52
N LEU A 389 -23.16 17.29 23.14
CA LEU A 389 -22.19 16.27 23.54
C LEU A 389 -22.07 16.17 25.07
N LYS A 390 -21.98 17.30 25.79
CA LYS A 390 -21.95 17.33 27.27
C LYS A 390 -23.17 16.64 27.91
N ARG A 391 -24.37 16.75 27.33
CA ARG A 391 -25.57 16.04 27.81
C ARG A 391 -25.46 14.52 27.60
N LYS A 392 -24.86 14.08 26.50
CA LYS A 392 -24.67 12.66 26.15
C LYS A 392 -23.50 11.98 26.88
N LEU A 393 -22.62 12.74 27.54
CA LEU A 393 -21.45 12.22 28.27
C LEU A 393 -21.67 11.93 29.76
N LYS A 394 -22.88 12.18 30.29
CA LYS A 394 -23.26 11.80 31.67
C LYS A 394 -23.34 10.27 31.80
N CYS A 395 -22.28 9.65 32.32
CA CYS A 395 -22.16 8.20 32.50
C CYS A 395 -21.04 7.86 33.51
N ASP A 396 -20.90 6.60 33.88
CA ASP A 396 -20.04 6.15 35.00
C ASP A 396 -18.55 5.99 34.65
N SER A 397 -18.09 6.53 33.51
CA SER A 397 -16.68 6.49 33.11
C SER A 397 -15.97 7.80 33.41
N LEU A 398 -14.97 7.78 34.29
CA LEU A 398 -14.17 8.95 34.71
C LEU A 398 -13.58 9.74 33.53
N LEU A 399 -13.18 9.04 32.44
CA LEU A 399 -12.64 9.68 31.25
C LEU A 399 -13.73 10.41 30.45
N LEU A 400 -14.92 9.80 30.31
CA LEU A 400 -16.05 10.44 29.62
C LEU A 400 -16.64 11.60 30.44
N GLN A 401 -16.64 11.49 31.78
CA GLN A 401 -16.99 12.59 32.70
C GLN A 401 -16.05 13.78 32.52
N SER A 402 -14.74 13.57 32.61
CA SER A 402 -13.75 14.66 32.45
C SER A 402 -13.70 15.25 31.04
N ILE A 403 -14.10 14.51 30.00
CA ILE A 403 -14.40 15.07 28.67
C ILE A 403 -15.66 15.95 28.73
N GLY A 404 -16.74 15.48 29.39
CA GLY A 404 -17.97 16.24 29.63
C GLY A 404 -17.81 17.54 30.41
N GLU A 405 -16.72 17.69 31.17
CA GLU A 405 -16.30 18.94 31.84
C GLU A 405 -15.69 20.00 30.89
N MET A 406 -15.68 19.79 29.57
CA MET A 406 -15.28 20.85 28.61
C MET A 406 -16.14 22.12 28.75
N SER A 407 -15.57 23.29 28.46
CA SER A 407 -16.34 24.54 28.39
C SER A 407 -17.41 24.43 27.30
N SER A 408 -18.58 25.05 27.49
CA SER A 408 -19.61 25.08 26.44
C SER A 408 -19.43 26.22 25.44
N LEU A 409 -18.60 27.22 25.76
CA LEU A 409 -18.20 28.33 24.88
C LEU A 409 -19.39 29.10 24.24
N GLU A 410 -20.54 29.10 24.91
CA GLU A 410 -21.81 29.69 24.44
C GLU A 410 -21.73 31.21 24.20
N ILE A 411 -20.81 31.90 24.88
CA ILE A 411 -20.48 33.31 24.65
C ILE A 411 -19.99 33.51 23.20
N ILE A 412 -19.14 32.61 22.71
CA ILE A 412 -18.54 32.68 21.37
C ILE A 412 -19.59 32.39 20.30
N THR A 413 -20.42 31.36 20.48
CA THR A 413 -21.52 31.07 19.55
C THR A 413 -22.51 32.23 19.47
N THR A 414 -22.81 32.85 20.61
CA THR A 414 -23.70 34.03 20.70
C THR A 414 -23.09 35.27 20.03
N LEU A 415 -21.78 35.50 20.20
CA LEU A 415 -21.07 36.62 19.56
C LEU A 415 -21.07 36.47 18.03
N ILE A 416 -20.74 35.28 17.52
CA ILE A 416 -20.74 34.99 16.09
C ILE A 416 -22.17 35.07 15.52
N GLU A 417 -23.16 34.55 16.23
CA GLU A 417 -24.57 34.59 15.81
C GLU A 417 -25.17 36.00 15.81
N LYS A 418 -24.74 36.90 16.71
CA LYS A 418 -25.17 38.31 16.69
C LYS A 418 -24.42 39.14 15.64
N SER A 419 -23.18 38.79 15.29
CA SER A 419 -22.35 39.58 14.39
C SER A 419 -22.42 39.18 12.92
N LEU A 420 -22.39 37.88 12.58
CA LEU A 420 -22.28 37.42 11.18
C LEU A 420 -23.62 36.99 10.57
N LYS A 421 -23.76 37.26 9.27
CA LYS A 421 -24.81 36.70 8.39
C LYS A 421 -24.42 35.27 7.99
N GLU A 422 -25.37 34.33 8.05
CA GLU A 422 -25.16 32.93 7.58
C GLU A 422 -24.78 32.86 6.08
N THR A 423 -25.15 33.89 5.30
CA THR A 423 -24.83 34.02 3.87
C THR A 423 -23.51 34.77 3.60
N ALA A 424 -22.61 34.90 4.59
CA ALA A 424 -21.40 35.70 4.43
C ALA A 424 -20.48 35.19 3.29
N PRO A 425 -19.83 36.10 2.54
CA PRO A 425 -18.91 35.73 1.46
C PRO A 425 -17.66 35.02 2.00
N LEU A 426 -16.93 34.36 1.08
CA LEU A 426 -15.60 33.83 1.38
C LEU A 426 -14.55 34.94 1.46
N THR A 427 -14.73 36.02 0.70
CA THR A 427 -13.81 37.17 0.64
C THR A 427 -14.26 38.29 1.58
N ILE A 428 -13.43 38.65 2.57
CA ILE A 428 -13.71 39.76 3.51
C ILE A 428 -13.91 41.10 2.75
N ARG A 429 -13.19 41.31 1.63
CA ARG A 429 -13.17 42.55 0.84
C ARG A 429 -14.49 42.87 0.11
N GLU A 430 -15.41 41.93 -0.01
CA GLU A 430 -16.66 42.12 -0.78
C GLU A 430 -17.79 42.74 0.07
N GLY A 431 -17.65 42.70 1.40
CA GLY A 431 -18.68 43.16 2.35
C GLY A 431 -19.94 42.29 2.33
N GLY A 432 -20.96 42.69 3.08
CA GLY A 432 -22.17 41.91 3.27
C GLY A 432 -22.01 40.74 4.25
N MET A 433 -21.01 40.77 5.13
CA MET A 433 -20.72 39.73 6.13
C MET A 433 -21.34 40.02 7.52
N ILE A 434 -21.34 41.28 7.96
CA ILE A 434 -21.86 41.66 9.30
C ILE A 434 -23.37 41.93 9.26
N LYS A 435 -24.11 41.52 10.29
CA LYS A 435 -25.54 41.83 10.47
C LYS A 435 -25.77 43.34 10.67
N SER A 436 -26.76 43.92 10.01
CA SER A 436 -27.00 45.37 10.03
C SER A 436 -27.39 45.90 11.41
N ASP A 437 -28.03 45.06 12.23
CA ASP A 437 -28.44 45.31 13.62
C ASP A 437 -27.30 45.15 14.65
N PHE A 438 -26.12 44.66 14.24
CA PHE A 438 -24.95 44.53 15.12
C PHE A 438 -24.31 45.88 15.48
N ASN A 439 -24.56 46.94 14.69
CA ASN A 439 -24.00 48.27 14.92
C ASN A 439 -24.93 49.36 14.34
N GLU A 440 -25.20 50.42 15.11
CA GLU A 440 -26.12 51.48 14.70
C GLU A 440 -25.68 52.25 13.44
N GLU A 441 -24.39 52.53 13.29
CA GLU A 441 -23.86 53.25 12.12
C GLU A 441 -23.95 52.40 10.87
N LEU A 442 -23.67 51.09 11.00
CA LEU A 442 -23.86 50.11 9.93
C LEU A 442 -25.33 50.01 9.51
N SER A 443 -26.28 50.10 10.45
CA SER A 443 -27.71 50.18 10.14
C SER A 443 -28.07 51.46 9.38
N LYS A 444 -27.62 52.62 9.88
CA LYS A 444 -27.86 53.94 9.26
C LYS A 444 -27.32 54.00 7.82
N LEU A 445 -26.12 53.45 7.57
CA LEU A 445 -25.53 53.35 6.23
C LEU A 445 -26.30 52.40 5.31
N HIS A 446 -26.77 51.24 5.82
CA HIS A 446 -27.60 50.32 5.05
C HIS A 446 -28.95 50.94 4.66
N ASP A 447 -29.60 51.70 5.55
CA ASP A 447 -30.84 52.41 5.21
C ASP A 447 -30.63 53.55 4.21
N ILE A 448 -29.49 54.27 4.24
CA ILE A 448 -29.10 55.21 3.18
C ILE A 448 -29.02 54.49 1.83
N LYS A 449 -28.27 53.39 1.73
CA LYS A 449 -28.11 52.61 0.49
C LYS A 449 -29.46 52.06 -0.03
N LYS A 450 -30.32 51.58 0.88
CA LYS A 450 -31.66 51.06 0.59
C LYS A 450 -32.64 52.14 0.13
N ASN A 451 -32.59 53.34 0.73
CA ASN A 451 -33.43 54.46 0.32
C ASN A 451 -32.95 55.09 -0.99
N GLY A 452 -31.64 55.22 -1.22
CA GLY A 452 -31.10 55.62 -2.52
C GLY A 452 -31.47 54.64 -3.64
N THR A 453 -31.45 53.33 -3.37
CA THR A 453 -31.92 52.31 -4.34
C THR A 453 -33.41 52.48 -4.69
N LYS A 454 -34.26 52.83 -3.73
CA LYS A 454 -35.66 53.23 -4.01
C LYS A 454 -35.74 54.54 -4.80
N TYR A 455 -34.89 55.51 -4.51
CA TYR A 455 -34.87 56.79 -5.21
C TYR A 455 -34.47 56.61 -6.68
N LEU A 456 -33.52 55.72 -7.00
CA LEU A 456 -33.22 55.32 -8.37
C LEU A 456 -34.44 54.73 -9.09
N GLN A 457 -35.25 53.89 -8.42
CA GLN A 457 -36.50 53.37 -9.00
C GLN A 457 -37.54 54.47 -9.24
N GLN A 458 -37.59 55.48 -8.35
CA GLN A 458 -38.45 56.65 -8.54
C GLN A 458 -37.98 57.55 -9.70
N ILE A 459 -36.66 57.70 -9.91
CA ILE A 459 -36.11 58.38 -11.10
C ILE A 459 -36.45 57.58 -12.37
N GLU A 460 -36.25 56.25 -12.39
CA GLU A 460 -36.57 55.42 -13.57
C GLU A 460 -38.04 55.58 -14.00
N LEU A 461 -38.98 55.50 -13.05
CA LEU A 461 -40.41 55.69 -13.33
C LEU A 461 -40.72 57.14 -13.79
N ARG A 462 -40.21 58.15 -13.08
CA ARG A 462 -40.41 59.57 -13.39
C ARG A 462 -39.90 59.94 -14.79
N GLU A 463 -38.75 59.39 -15.20
CA GLU A 463 -38.17 59.65 -16.51
C GLU A 463 -38.84 58.83 -17.62
N ILE A 464 -39.35 57.62 -17.34
CA ILE A 464 -40.25 56.90 -18.28
C ILE A 464 -41.52 57.74 -18.54
N GLU A 465 -42.15 58.27 -17.49
CA GLU A 465 -43.37 59.09 -17.61
C GLU A 465 -43.13 60.39 -18.38
N LYS A 466 -42.05 61.12 -18.08
CA LYS A 466 -41.70 62.37 -18.78
C LYS A 466 -41.32 62.18 -20.25
N THR A 467 -40.58 61.12 -20.59
CA THR A 467 -40.02 60.92 -21.93
C THR A 467 -40.91 60.05 -22.84
N GLY A 468 -41.87 59.32 -22.26
CA GLY A 468 -42.64 58.28 -22.95
C GLY A 468 -41.83 57.03 -23.31
N ILE A 469 -40.54 56.94 -22.94
CA ILE A 469 -39.65 55.85 -23.34
C ILE A 469 -39.83 54.66 -22.40
N SER A 470 -40.83 53.81 -22.65
CA SER A 470 -41.07 52.58 -21.88
C SER A 470 -39.93 51.54 -21.91
N SER A 471 -38.90 51.76 -22.75
CA SER A 471 -37.68 50.93 -22.81
C SER A 471 -36.50 51.46 -21.97
N LEU A 472 -36.64 52.63 -21.34
CA LEU A 472 -35.63 53.29 -20.50
C LEU A 472 -35.37 52.45 -19.26
N LYS A 473 -34.09 52.20 -18.95
CA LYS A 473 -33.68 51.56 -17.68
C LYS A 473 -32.41 52.15 -17.10
N ILE A 474 -32.38 52.37 -15.80
CA ILE A 474 -31.16 52.68 -15.04
C ILE A 474 -30.41 51.36 -14.81
N ARG A 475 -29.12 51.35 -15.15
CA ARG A 475 -28.22 50.23 -14.91
C ARG A 475 -26.90 50.71 -14.31
N TYR A 476 -26.17 49.79 -13.69
CA TYR A 476 -24.83 50.05 -13.14
C TYR A 476 -23.75 49.29 -13.93
N ASN A 477 -22.57 49.89 -14.09
CA ASN A 477 -21.36 49.15 -14.47
C ASN A 477 -20.09 49.78 -13.83
N ARG A 478 -19.04 48.96 -13.66
CA ARG A 478 -17.79 49.36 -12.98
C ARG A 478 -16.94 50.44 -13.69
N VAL A 479 -17.29 50.86 -14.91
CA VAL A 479 -16.51 51.81 -15.73
C VAL A 479 -17.18 53.18 -15.83
N PHE A 480 -18.52 53.22 -15.84
CA PHE A 480 -19.30 54.45 -16.08
C PHE A 480 -20.32 54.78 -14.98
N GLY A 481 -20.36 54.02 -13.89
CA GLY A 481 -21.28 54.28 -12.78
C GLY A 481 -22.70 53.80 -13.04
N TYR A 482 -23.68 54.54 -12.52
CA TYR A 482 -25.08 54.41 -12.89
C TYR A 482 -25.36 55.22 -14.16
N PHE A 483 -26.06 54.60 -15.11
CA PHE A 483 -26.40 55.19 -16.40
C PHE A 483 -27.81 54.81 -16.83
N ILE A 484 -28.47 55.72 -17.52
CA ILE A 484 -29.73 55.49 -18.21
C ILE A 484 -29.42 54.87 -19.58
N GLU A 485 -29.93 53.66 -19.83
CA GLU A 485 -29.82 52.97 -21.11
C GLU A 485 -31.10 53.14 -21.92
N ILE A 486 -30.98 53.67 -23.15
CA ILE A 486 -32.08 53.91 -24.07
C ILE A 486 -31.77 53.21 -25.40
N THR A 487 -32.75 52.51 -25.97
CA THR A 487 -32.55 51.79 -27.25
C THR A 487 -32.54 52.74 -28.44
N LYS A 488 -31.80 52.39 -29.51
CA LYS A 488 -31.60 53.27 -30.69
C LYS A 488 -32.89 53.74 -31.38
N LYS A 489 -34.03 53.09 -31.13
CA LYS A 489 -35.35 53.51 -31.65
C LYS A 489 -35.88 54.81 -31.04
N HIS A 490 -35.47 55.16 -29.82
CA HIS A 490 -36.04 56.26 -29.04
C HIS A 490 -35.07 57.45 -28.84
N LEU A 491 -33.95 57.50 -29.58
CA LEU A 491 -32.97 58.58 -29.47
C LEU A 491 -33.55 59.97 -29.77
N HIS A 492 -34.59 60.04 -30.59
CA HIS A 492 -35.31 61.28 -30.92
C HIS A 492 -36.12 61.86 -29.74
N ALA A 493 -36.30 61.11 -28.64
CA ALA A 493 -37.04 61.51 -27.45
C ALA A 493 -36.12 61.67 -26.21
N VAL A 494 -34.80 61.67 -26.39
CA VAL A 494 -33.82 61.88 -25.31
C VAL A 494 -33.73 63.37 -25.00
N PRO A 495 -33.91 63.81 -23.74
CA PRO A 495 -33.79 65.22 -23.36
C PRO A 495 -32.36 65.76 -23.53
N GLU A 496 -32.21 67.03 -23.94
CA GLU A 496 -30.88 67.64 -24.15
C GLU A 496 -29.97 67.66 -22.92
N HIS A 497 -30.54 67.63 -21.71
CA HIS A 497 -29.79 67.59 -20.44
C HIS A 497 -29.22 66.20 -20.10
N TYR A 498 -29.42 65.17 -20.95
CA TYR A 498 -28.85 63.83 -20.77
C TYR A 498 -27.42 63.77 -21.31
N ILE A 499 -26.42 63.73 -20.42
CA ILE A 499 -25.00 63.71 -20.78
C ILE A 499 -24.63 62.31 -21.29
N ARG A 500 -24.46 62.16 -22.60
CA ARG A 500 -24.07 60.89 -23.24
C ARG A 500 -22.69 60.40 -22.77
N LYS A 501 -22.60 59.14 -22.38
CA LYS A 501 -21.37 58.46 -21.94
C LYS A 501 -20.87 57.40 -22.94
N GLN A 502 -21.75 56.61 -23.54
CA GLN A 502 -21.36 55.51 -24.42
C GLN A 502 -22.45 55.14 -25.43
N THR A 503 -22.07 54.97 -26.70
CA THR A 503 -22.90 54.33 -27.74
C THR A 503 -22.54 52.85 -27.83
N THR A 504 -23.55 51.97 -27.92
CA THR A 504 -23.38 50.52 -28.14
C THR A 504 -23.92 50.11 -29.51
N ALA A 505 -23.94 48.80 -29.81
CA ALA A 505 -24.61 48.29 -31.02
C ALA A 505 -26.10 48.67 -31.07
N ASN A 506 -26.82 48.54 -29.95
CA ASN A 506 -28.30 48.61 -29.90
C ASN A 506 -28.87 49.71 -28.98
N SER A 507 -28.03 50.32 -28.14
CA SER A 507 -28.42 51.35 -27.16
C SER A 507 -27.44 52.52 -27.13
N GLU A 508 -27.87 53.65 -26.57
CA GLU A 508 -26.99 54.69 -26.03
C GLU A 508 -27.17 54.79 -24.51
N ARG A 509 -26.14 55.32 -23.84
CA ARG A 509 -26.03 55.39 -22.38
C ARG A 509 -25.75 56.82 -21.94
N TYR A 510 -26.54 57.31 -21.00
CA TYR A 510 -26.53 58.70 -20.53
C TYR A 510 -26.42 58.78 -19.00
N ILE A 511 -26.03 59.94 -18.48
CA ILE A 511 -26.10 60.29 -17.06
C ILE A 511 -26.77 61.67 -16.92
N THR A 512 -27.43 61.92 -15.79
CA THR A 512 -27.94 63.23 -15.39
C THR A 512 -27.26 63.68 -14.11
N GLU A 513 -27.33 64.98 -13.77
CA GLU A 513 -26.75 65.49 -12.52
C GLU A 513 -27.42 64.89 -11.28
N GLU A 514 -28.74 64.71 -11.29
CA GLU A 514 -29.49 64.02 -10.23
C GLU A 514 -28.98 62.58 -10.03
N LEU A 515 -28.77 61.84 -11.13
CA LEU A 515 -28.27 60.47 -11.08
C LEU A 515 -26.83 60.40 -10.54
N LYS A 516 -25.98 61.36 -10.90
CA LYS A 516 -24.59 61.45 -10.40
C LYS A 516 -24.53 61.79 -8.91
N VAL A 517 -25.37 62.72 -8.44
CA VAL A 517 -25.45 63.07 -7.01
C VAL A 517 -25.95 61.89 -6.17
N GLU A 518 -26.88 61.09 -6.67
CA GLU A 518 -27.33 59.88 -5.97
C GLU A 518 -26.32 58.73 -6.06
N GLU A 519 -25.60 58.59 -7.18
CA GLU A 519 -24.47 57.65 -7.30
C GLU A 519 -23.38 57.94 -6.26
N GLU A 520 -22.96 59.21 -6.10
CA GLU A 520 -21.94 59.60 -5.13
C GLU A 520 -22.36 59.28 -3.69
N LYS A 521 -23.64 59.44 -3.34
CA LYS A 521 -24.19 59.00 -2.03
C LYS A 521 -24.16 57.48 -1.89
N ILE A 522 -24.65 56.74 -2.89
CA ILE A 522 -24.79 55.28 -2.84
C ILE A 522 -23.42 54.60 -2.78
N LEU A 523 -22.46 55.03 -3.62
CA LEU A 523 -21.10 54.49 -3.61
C LEU A 523 -20.33 54.91 -2.35
N GLY A 524 -20.49 56.17 -1.90
CA GLY A 524 -19.90 56.65 -0.65
C GLY A 524 -20.43 55.93 0.59
N ALA A 525 -21.70 55.51 0.59
CA ALA A 525 -22.26 54.64 1.62
C ALA A 525 -21.75 53.20 1.49
N ASP A 526 -21.66 52.65 0.28
CA ASP A 526 -21.21 51.27 0.01
C ASP A 526 -19.75 51.02 0.42
N ASP A 527 -18.85 51.97 0.14
CA ASP A 527 -17.44 51.87 0.56
C ASP A 527 -17.27 52.07 2.08
N LYS A 528 -18.07 52.95 2.71
CA LYS A 528 -18.13 53.07 4.18
C LYS A 528 -18.65 51.78 4.84
N ILE A 529 -19.66 51.12 4.25
CA ILE A 529 -20.17 49.83 4.72
C ILE A 529 -19.05 48.78 4.69
N LYS A 530 -18.29 48.66 3.59
CA LYS A 530 -17.18 47.68 3.49
C LYS A 530 -16.09 47.93 4.54
N ALA A 531 -15.71 49.20 4.76
CA ALA A 531 -14.72 49.55 5.77
C ALA A 531 -15.21 49.25 7.20
N LEU A 532 -16.44 49.69 7.54
CA LEU A 532 -17.02 49.45 8.86
C LEU A 532 -17.29 47.97 9.13
N GLU A 533 -17.77 47.20 8.14
CA GLU A 533 -17.90 45.75 8.28
C GLU A 533 -16.54 45.07 8.48
N TYR A 534 -15.47 45.52 7.80
CA TYR A 534 -14.12 45.00 8.00
C TYR A 534 -13.62 45.24 9.44
N ASP A 535 -13.76 46.46 9.96
CA ASP A 535 -13.32 46.80 11.32
C ASP A 535 -14.14 46.06 12.39
N LEU A 536 -15.46 45.94 12.19
CA LEU A 536 -16.32 45.13 13.06
C LEU A 536 -15.98 43.63 13.00
N PHE A 537 -15.64 43.10 11.82
CA PHE A 537 -15.16 41.72 11.68
C PHE A 537 -13.83 41.50 12.40
N GLN A 538 -12.86 42.41 12.23
CA GLN A 538 -11.56 42.36 12.91
C GLN A 538 -11.71 42.49 14.43
N ARG A 539 -12.71 43.23 14.92
CA ARG A 539 -13.07 43.27 16.34
C ARG A 539 -13.57 41.90 16.83
N VAL A 540 -14.50 41.27 16.12
CA VAL A 540 -15.04 39.94 16.48
C VAL A 540 -13.92 38.88 16.47
N VAL A 541 -13.03 38.90 15.47
CA VAL A 541 -11.84 38.02 15.41
C VAL A 541 -10.96 38.17 16.66
N LYS A 542 -10.70 39.41 17.11
CA LYS A 542 -9.92 39.69 18.33
C LYS A 542 -10.62 39.23 19.61
N GLU A 543 -11.93 39.44 19.72
CA GLU A 543 -12.73 38.99 20.88
C GLU A 543 -12.73 37.45 20.98
N ILE A 544 -12.81 36.73 19.85
CA ILE A 544 -12.69 35.25 19.82
C ILE A 544 -11.26 34.77 20.16
N ALA A 545 -10.22 35.50 19.73
CA ALA A 545 -8.83 35.11 19.97
C ALA A 545 -8.45 35.08 21.46
N VAL A 546 -9.17 35.78 22.34
CA VAL A 546 -8.98 35.72 23.81
C VAL A 546 -9.21 34.30 24.33
N GLU A 547 -10.28 33.64 23.89
CA GLU A 547 -10.73 32.31 24.36
C GLU A 547 -9.95 31.12 23.76
N THR A 548 -8.83 31.39 23.08
CA THR A 548 -8.03 30.39 22.37
C THR A 548 -7.62 29.19 23.23
N GLU A 549 -7.25 29.41 24.50
CA GLU A 549 -6.79 28.33 25.38
C GLU A 549 -7.93 27.35 25.72
N GLU A 550 -9.17 27.84 25.88
CA GLU A 550 -10.35 27.00 26.15
C GLU A 550 -10.87 26.30 24.88
N ILE A 551 -10.76 26.94 23.70
CA ILE A 551 -11.04 26.27 22.43
C ILE A 551 -10.05 25.12 22.21
N GLN A 552 -8.75 25.34 22.44
CA GLN A 552 -7.73 24.28 22.32
C GLN A 552 -7.95 23.13 23.32
N LYS A 553 -8.24 23.42 24.60
CA LYS A 553 -8.61 22.39 25.60
C LYS A 553 -9.84 21.58 25.17
N THR A 554 -10.83 22.25 24.60
CA THR A 554 -12.07 21.63 24.13
C THR A 554 -11.79 20.75 22.90
N ALA A 555 -11.01 21.22 21.92
CA ALA A 555 -10.61 20.44 20.74
C ALA A 555 -9.88 19.14 21.11
N VAL A 556 -8.96 19.17 22.08
CA VAL A 556 -8.28 17.96 22.59
C VAL A 556 -9.28 16.98 23.22
N LYS A 557 -10.23 17.46 24.04
CA LYS A 557 -11.27 16.61 24.64
C LYS A 557 -12.17 15.95 23.58
N ILE A 558 -12.51 16.66 22.50
CA ILE A 558 -13.26 16.10 21.35
C ILE A 558 -12.43 15.04 20.61
N ALA A 559 -11.16 15.31 20.33
CA ALA A 559 -10.29 14.37 19.63
C ALA A 559 -10.19 13.04 20.40
N VAL A 560 -10.04 13.10 21.73
CA VAL A 560 -10.06 11.91 22.60
C VAL A 560 -11.39 11.15 22.46
N LEU A 561 -12.54 11.86 22.48
CA LEU A 561 -13.86 11.24 22.35
C LEU A 561 -14.08 10.52 21.01
N ASP A 562 -13.66 11.13 19.90
CA ASP A 562 -13.77 10.53 18.56
C ASP A 562 -12.91 9.26 18.43
N VAL A 563 -11.67 9.27 18.95
CA VAL A 563 -10.81 8.07 18.97
C VAL A 563 -11.40 6.96 19.84
N LEU A 564 -11.98 7.28 21.01
CA LEU A 564 -12.68 6.31 21.87
C LEU A 564 -13.92 5.73 21.16
N CYS A 565 -14.69 6.54 20.45
CA CYS A 565 -15.80 6.08 19.61
C CYS A 565 -15.32 5.16 18.48
N SER A 566 -14.20 5.49 17.83
CA SER A 566 -13.55 4.67 16.80
C SER A 566 -13.14 3.30 17.35
N PHE A 567 -12.46 3.25 18.50
CA PHE A 567 -12.11 2.00 19.17
C PHE A 567 -13.33 1.17 19.56
N ALA A 568 -14.36 1.80 20.16
CA ALA A 568 -15.59 1.13 20.55
C ALA A 568 -16.36 0.54 19.35
N LYS A 569 -16.36 1.26 18.21
CA LYS A 569 -16.97 0.80 16.96
C LYS A 569 -16.22 -0.40 16.37
N VAL A 570 -14.89 -0.32 16.25
CA VAL A 570 -14.05 -1.46 15.82
C VAL A 570 -14.25 -2.67 16.75
N ALA A 571 -14.31 -2.44 18.07
CA ALA A 571 -14.50 -3.52 19.04
C ALA A 571 -15.88 -4.20 18.98
N ALA A 572 -16.92 -3.46 18.61
CA ALA A 572 -18.25 -4.00 18.33
C ALA A 572 -18.26 -4.78 17.00
N GLU A 573 -17.80 -4.15 15.91
CA GLU A 573 -17.86 -4.74 14.57
C GLU A 573 -16.96 -5.97 14.37
N GLN A 574 -15.85 -6.11 15.11
CA GLN A 574 -14.87 -7.19 14.95
C GLN A 574 -14.87 -8.21 16.10
N ASN A 575 -15.81 -8.07 17.03
CA ASN A 575 -15.86 -8.79 18.29
C ASN A 575 -14.47 -8.85 18.98
N TYR A 576 -13.88 -7.68 19.23
CA TYR A 576 -12.67 -7.56 20.05
C TYR A 576 -13.04 -7.50 21.52
N VAL A 577 -12.11 -7.88 22.39
CA VAL A 577 -12.33 -8.01 23.84
C VAL A 577 -11.49 -7.01 24.62
N LYS A 578 -11.93 -6.64 25.82
CA LYS A 578 -11.17 -5.79 26.73
C LYS A 578 -9.96 -6.59 27.22
N PRO A 579 -8.70 -6.16 26.97
CA PRO A 579 -7.56 -6.76 27.65
C PRO A 579 -7.59 -6.36 29.13
N GLU A 580 -7.28 -7.29 30.01
CA GLU A 580 -6.91 -6.98 31.39
C GLU A 580 -5.48 -6.41 31.39
N ILE A 581 -5.26 -5.29 32.07
CA ILE A 581 -3.94 -4.64 32.14
C ILE A 581 -3.34 -4.90 33.52
N VAL A 582 -2.19 -5.58 33.58
CA VAL A 582 -1.56 -6.01 34.83
C VAL A 582 -0.22 -5.32 35.06
N SER A 583 0.20 -5.21 36.32
CA SER A 583 1.51 -4.63 36.69
C SER A 583 2.65 -5.63 36.42
N GLN A 584 2.33 -6.91 36.62
CA GLN A 584 3.15 -8.09 36.33
C GLN A 584 3.65 -8.08 34.89
N ASN A 585 4.91 -8.46 34.68
CA ASN A 585 5.55 -8.43 33.37
C ASN A 585 5.21 -9.69 32.55
N LEU A 586 3.94 -9.83 32.10
CA LEU A 586 3.44 -11.00 31.36
C LEU A 586 2.63 -10.62 30.10
N ILE A 587 2.42 -11.58 29.19
CA ILE A 587 1.55 -11.49 28.02
C ILE A 587 0.84 -12.85 27.88
N HIS A 588 -0.45 -12.90 28.21
CA HIS A 588 -1.34 -14.04 27.94
C HIS A 588 -2.39 -13.64 26.90
N ILE A 589 -2.55 -14.44 25.84
CA ILE A 589 -3.49 -14.16 24.75
C ILE A 589 -4.19 -15.47 24.37
N TRP A 590 -5.49 -15.59 24.63
CA TRP A 590 -6.28 -16.76 24.23
C TRP A 590 -7.02 -16.51 22.92
N LYS A 591 -6.89 -17.46 22.01
CA LYS A 591 -7.44 -17.45 20.65
C LYS A 591 -7.16 -16.14 19.88
N GLY A 592 -5.93 -15.61 20.02
CA GLY A 592 -5.50 -14.39 19.35
C GLY A 592 -5.60 -14.46 17.82
N ARG A 593 -5.96 -13.33 17.21
CA ARG A 593 -6.14 -13.10 15.77
C ARG A 593 -5.31 -11.89 15.32
N HIS A 594 -4.82 -11.88 14.08
CA HIS A 594 -4.01 -10.76 13.56
C HIS A 594 -4.95 -9.71 12.93
N PRO A 595 -5.01 -8.45 13.45
CA PRO A 595 -6.10 -7.51 13.17
C PRO A 595 -6.22 -7.11 11.69
N VAL A 596 -5.07 -6.96 11.02
CA VAL A 596 -5.00 -6.68 9.57
C VAL A 596 -5.31 -7.92 8.71
N VAL A 597 -4.91 -9.12 9.13
CA VAL A 597 -5.01 -10.34 8.29
C VAL A 597 -6.38 -11.00 8.42
N GLU A 598 -7.04 -10.95 9.58
CA GLU A 598 -8.40 -11.47 9.73
C GLU A 598 -9.39 -10.74 8.81
N LYS A 599 -9.14 -9.46 8.51
CA LYS A 599 -9.86 -8.68 7.48
C LYS A 599 -9.63 -9.13 6.03
N MET A 600 -8.70 -10.05 5.78
CA MET A 600 -8.31 -10.53 4.45
C MET A 600 -8.57 -12.03 4.23
N VAL A 601 -9.07 -12.77 5.23
CA VAL A 601 -9.32 -14.23 5.14
C VAL A 601 -10.62 -14.64 5.82
N ASP A 602 -11.42 -15.49 5.16
CA ASP A 602 -12.75 -15.94 5.64
C ASP A 602 -12.74 -16.62 7.02
N ARG A 603 -11.63 -17.30 7.38
CA ARG A 603 -11.41 -17.92 8.69
C ARG A 603 -9.95 -17.80 9.10
N PHE A 604 -9.68 -17.13 10.21
CA PHE A 604 -8.35 -17.03 10.79
C PHE A 604 -8.08 -18.22 11.73
N VAL A 605 -6.86 -18.77 11.72
CA VAL A 605 -6.46 -19.82 12.68
C VAL A 605 -5.92 -19.13 13.94
N THR A 606 -6.77 -19.08 14.95
CA THR A 606 -6.48 -18.47 16.25
C THR A 606 -5.29 -19.15 16.93
N ASN A 607 -4.42 -18.37 17.58
CA ASN A 607 -3.24 -18.87 18.28
C ASN A 607 -3.18 -18.35 19.71
N ASP A 608 -2.73 -19.22 20.61
CA ASP A 608 -2.60 -18.95 22.04
C ASP A 608 -1.14 -18.59 22.35
N ILE A 609 -0.91 -17.59 23.22
CA ILE A 609 0.44 -17.10 23.59
C ILE A 609 0.55 -17.02 25.12
N ILE A 610 1.65 -17.52 25.67
CA ILE A 610 2.02 -17.41 27.09
C ILE A 610 3.47 -16.95 27.16
N LEU A 611 3.68 -15.76 27.71
CA LEU A 611 4.99 -15.21 28.06
C LEU A 611 4.90 -14.61 29.46
N ASN A 612 5.49 -15.24 30.46
CA ASN A 612 5.68 -14.63 31.77
C ASN A 612 6.99 -13.83 31.81
N GLU A 613 7.30 -13.25 32.97
CA GLU A 613 8.49 -12.41 33.16
C GLU A 613 9.78 -13.18 32.90
N ASN A 614 10.68 -12.62 32.07
CA ASN A 614 11.90 -13.28 31.57
C ASN A 614 11.64 -14.65 30.91
N GLU A 615 10.45 -14.90 30.36
CA GLU A 615 10.24 -16.07 29.50
C GLU A 615 10.64 -15.80 28.05
N MET A 616 11.27 -16.79 27.44
CA MET A 616 11.58 -16.83 26.02
C MET A 616 10.92 -18.04 25.38
N MET A 617 10.04 -17.80 24.41
CA MET A 617 9.49 -18.85 23.54
C MET A 617 10.49 -19.11 22.41
N ILE A 618 11.27 -20.20 22.52
CA ILE A 618 12.06 -20.74 21.42
C ILE A 618 11.08 -21.46 20.49
N ILE A 619 10.63 -20.79 19.44
CA ILE A 619 9.68 -21.33 18.45
C ILE A 619 10.48 -22.06 17.38
N THR A 620 10.57 -23.40 17.50
CA THR A 620 11.16 -24.26 16.48
C THR A 620 10.09 -25.02 15.69
N GLY A 621 10.55 -25.91 14.82
CA GLY A 621 9.74 -26.48 13.77
C GLY A 621 9.72 -25.61 12.52
N PRO A 622 8.97 -26.02 11.49
CA PRO A 622 9.16 -25.52 10.14
C PRO A 622 8.58 -24.11 9.93
N ASN A 623 9.45 -23.10 10.07
CA ASN A 623 9.10 -21.69 9.87
C ASN A 623 8.88 -21.40 8.37
N MET A 624 7.66 -21.66 7.91
CA MET A 624 7.28 -21.84 6.49
C MET A 624 7.98 -23.00 5.75
N ALA A 625 9.06 -23.58 6.31
CA ALA A 625 9.87 -24.73 5.87
C ALA A 625 9.10 -26.08 5.80
N GLY A 626 7.96 -26.02 5.12
CA GLY A 626 6.84 -26.92 5.32
C GLY A 626 5.59 -26.55 4.53
N LYS A 627 5.74 -25.62 3.57
CA LYS A 627 4.72 -25.18 2.62
C LYS A 627 5.26 -25.20 1.20
N CYS A 628 6.07 -26.19 0.89
CA CYS A 628 6.82 -26.31 -0.36
C CYS A 628 6.21 -27.38 -1.28
N VAL A 629 6.41 -27.23 -2.59
CA VAL A 629 5.95 -28.13 -3.68
C VAL A 629 7.13 -28.87 -4.32
N THR A 630 6.91 -30.05 -4.90
CA THR A 630 8.00 -30.85 -5.49
C THR A 630 8.67 -30.18 -6.68
N GLY A 631 9.95 -30.51 -6.92
CA GLY A 631 10.77 -29.98 -8.01
C GLY A 631 10.15 -30.09 -9.40
N ASP A 632 9.42 -31.18 -9.67
CA ASP A 632 8.68 -31.43 -10.92
C ASP A 632 7.41 -30.59 -11.09
N THR A 633 7.01 -29.82 -10.07
CA THR A 633 5.85 -28.92 -10.12
C THR A 633 6.14 -27.73 -11.04
N ILE A 634 5.31 -27.59 -12.08
CA ILE A 634 5.46 -26.58 -13.13
C ILE A 634 4.88 -25.24 -12.66
N VAL A 635 5.71 -24.21 -12.63
CA VAL A 635 5.30 -22.83 -12.31
C VAL A 635 5.17 -22.03 -13.61
N TYR A 636 4.12 -21.21 -13.67
CA TYR A 636 3.80 -20.36 -14.83
C TYR A 636 4.54 -19.03 -14.72
N THR A 637 5.44 -18.73 -15.66
CA THR A 637 6.36 -17.59 -15.61
C THR A 637 6.52 -16.91 -16.97
N ASP A 638 7.01 -15.66 -17.00
CA ASP A 638 7.35 -15.00 -18.27
C ASP A 638 8.65 -15.53 -18.94
N LYS A 639 9.31 -16.50 -18.29
CA LYS A 639 10.36 -17.35 -18.88
C LYS A 639 9.81 -18.65 -19.47
N GLY A 640 8.54 -18.99 -19.22
CA GLY A 640 7.87 -20.22 -19.66
C GLY A 640 7.14 -20.98 -18.56
N MET A 641 6.66 -22.17 -18.91
CA MET A 641 6.17 -23.18 -17.97
C MET A 641 7.36 -24.03 -17.54
N ILE A 642 7.91 -23.80 -16.35
CA ILE A 642 9.20 -24.37 -15.93
C ILE A 642 9.02 -25.09 -14.57
N PRO A 643 9.52 -26.34 -14.41
CA PRO A 643 9.55 -27.01 -13.11
C PRO A 643 10.35 -26.20 -12.08
N ILE A 644 9.83 -26.05 -10.86
CA ILE A 644 10.36 -25.12 -9.84
C ILE A 644 11.84 -25.38 -9.51
N GLU A 645 12.29 -26.64 -9.56
CA GLU A 645 13.70 -27.03 -9.38
C GLU A 645 14.66 -26.31 -10.34
N ASN A 646 14.22 -25.98 -11.56
CA ASN A 646 15.06 -25.34 -12.58
C ASN A 646 15.28 -23.84 -12.34
N PHE A 647 14.65 -23.27 -11.31
CA PHE A 647 14.96 -21.92 -10.83
C PHE A 647 15.98 -21.92 -9.68
N LYS A 648 16.37 -23.09 -9.14
CA LYS A 648 17.31 -23.22 -8.03
C LYS A 648 18.62 -22.46 -8.29
N PRO A 649 18.95 -21.41 -7.50
CA PRO A 649 20.22 -20.71 -7.64
C PRO A 649 21.41 -21.63 -7.36
N LYS A 650 22.50 -21.53 -8.14
CA LYS A 650 23.67 -22.42 -8.03
C LYS A 650 24.35 -22.46 -6.65
N LYS A 651 24.14 -21.44 -5.81
CA LYS A 651 24.74 -21.33 -4.47
C LYS A 651 23.82 -21.80 -3.33
N ILE A 652 22.55 -22.11 -3.59
CA ILE A 652 21.56 -22.33 -2.51
C ILE A 652 21.77 -23.67 -1.79
N LYS A 653 21.96 -23.59 -0.48
CA LYS A 653 21.97 -24.69 0.48
C LYS A 653 20.54 -25.12 0.81
N GLN A 654 20.39 -26.30 1.42
CA GLN A 654 19.10 -26.71 1.99
C GLN A 654 18.70 -25.75 3.12
N GLU A 655 17.40 -25.52 3.25
CA GLU A 655 16.76 -24.65 4.26
C GLU A 655 17.07 -23.15 4.13
N GLU A 656 17.65 -22.73 3.01
CA GLU A 656 18.00 -21.34 2.71
C GLU A 656 16.95 -20.63 1.83
N PHE A 657 16.63 -19.37 2.16
CA PHE A 657 15.96 -18.42 1.26
C PHE A 657 17.02 -17.54 0.58
N LEU A 658 17.02 -17.47 -0.76
CA LEU A 658 17.85 -16.50 -1.49
C LEU A 658 16.99 -15.45 -2.22
N PRO A 659 17.40 -14.16 -2.23
CA PRO A 659 16.79 -13.14 -3.07
C PRO A 659 16.76 -13.57 -4.54
N PHE A 660 15.56 -13.57 -5.14
CA PHE A 660 15.35 -14.09 -6.48
C PHE A 660 14.16 -13.40 -7.15
N LYS A 661 14.44 -12.62 -8.20
CA LYS A 661 13.45 -11.82 -8.93
C LYS A 661 12.99 -12.55 -10.20
N LEU A 662 11.78 -13.10 -10.17
CA LEU A 662 11.11 -13.84 -11.25
C LEU A 662 9.65 -13.37 -11.33
N ASN A 663 9.11 -13.18 -12.53
CA ASN A 663 7.69 -12.90 -12.67
C ASN A 663 6.90 -14.19 -12.94
N LEU A 664 5.93 -14.47 -12.09
CA LEU A 664 5.06 -15.65 -12.14
C LEU A 664 3.57 -15.24 -12.10
N SER A 665 2.66 -16.21 -12.25
CA SER A 665 1.24 -15.98 -11.99
C SER A 665 0.88 -16.24 -10.53
N SER A 666 0.02 -15.38 -9.97
CA SER A 666 -0.51 -15.43 -8.61
C SER A 666 -2.02 -15.62 -8.58
N LEU A 667 -2.65 -15.59 -7.40
CA LEU A 667 -4.10 -15.48 -7.27
C LEU A 667 -4.64 -14.27 -8.06
N LYS A 668 -4.06 -13.07 -7.90
CA LYS A 668 -4.58 -11.82 -8.47
C LYS A 668 -4.10 -11.49 -9.89
N GLY A 669 -3.05 -12.12 -10.43
CA GLY A 669 -2.61 -11.84 -11.80
C GLY A 669 -1.20 -12.34 -12.14
N LYS A 670 -0.34 -11.41 -12.58
CA LYS A 670 1.12 -11.57 -12.73
C LYS A 670 1.81 -10.78 -11.62
N GLU A 671 2.66 -11.42 -10.85
CA GLU A 671 3.41 -10.83 -9.73
C GLU A 671 4.88 -11.22 -9.79
N GLN A 672 5.74 -10.51 -9.05
CA GLN A 672 7.17 -10.76 -8.95
C GLN A 672 7.52 -11.38 -7.59
N THR A 673 8.43 -12.35 -7.59
CA THR A 673 8.99 -12.97 -6.38
C THR A 673 10.03 -12.06 -5.74
N SER A 674 10.14 -12.10 -4.41
CA SER A 674 11.29 -11.54 -3.68
C SER A 674 12.36 -12.59 -3.42
N HIS A 675 11.97 -13.81 -3.03
CA HIS A 675 12.88 -14.90 -2.68
C HIS A 675 12.48 -16.24 -3.31
N PHE A 676 13.48 -17.10 -3.53
CA PHE A 676 13.35 -18.52 -3.83
C PHE A 676 13.81 -19.33 -2.62
N TYR A 677 13.09 -20.39 -2.29
CA TYR A 677 13.37 -21.26 -1.16
C TYR A 677 13.62 -22.71 -1.60
N TYR A 678 14.58 -23.37 -0.96
CA TYR A 678 14.88 -24.80 -1.17
C TYR A 678 14.96 -25.51 0.18
N ASP A 679 13.85 -26.11 0.59
CA ASP A 679 13.67 -26.87 1.83
C ASP A 679 14.40 -28.23 1.81
N GLY A 680 15.01 -28.58 0.68
CA GLY A 680 15.50 -29.93 0.45
C GLY A 680 14.32 -30.91 0.40
N LYS A 681 14.36 -31.91 1.28
CA LYS A 681 13.84 -33.24 0.94
C LYS A 681 12.54 -33.60 1.73
N ARG A 682 11.40 -32.90 1.55
CA ARG A 682 10.29 -32.82 2.55
C ARG A 682 8.91 -33.46 2.24
N SER A 683 8.32 -34.26 3.17
CA SER A 683 7.20 -35.25 2.90
C SER A 683 6.20 -34.81 1.85
N THR A 684 5.74 -35.70 0.97
CA THR A 684 4.79 -35.30 -0.08
C THR A 684 3.45 -36.03 0.02
N ILE A 685 2.38 -35.25 0.15
CA ILE A 685 1.03 -35.69 -0.19
C ILE A 685 0.75 -35.26 -1.63
N LYS A 686 0.37 -36.25 -2.43
CA LYS A 686 -0.03 -36.09 -3.82
C LYS A 686 -1.56 -36.09 -3.90
N LEU A 687 -2.12 -34.93 -4.19
CA LEU A 687 -3.55 -34.82 -4.52
C LEU A 687 -3.74 -35.07 -6.01
N LYS A 688 -4.78 -35.82 -6.38
CA LYS A 688 -5.18 -36.01 -7.77
C LYS A 688 -6.69 -35.84 -7.94
N THR A 689 -7.09 -34.99 -8.87
CA THR A 689 -8.51 -34.69 -9.14
C THR A 689 -9.17 -35.75 -10.03
N ARG A 690 -10.50 -35.70 -10.21
CA ARG A 690 -11.23 -36.56 -11.17
C ARG A 690 -10.72 -36.43 -12.60
N PHE A 691 -10.37 -35.21 -13.02
CA PHE A 691 -9.76 -34.92 -14.32
C PHE A 691 -8.25 -35.28 -14.35
N GLY A 692 -7.67 -35.68 -13.22
CA GLY A 692 -6.30 -36.18 -13.14
C GLY A 692 -5.22 -35.11 -13.08
N TYR A 693 -5.58 -33.83 -12.93
CA TYR A 693 -4.67 -32.79 -12.48
C TYR A 693 -4.11 -33.17 -11.10
N GLU A 694 -2.86 -32.82 -10.83
CA GLU A 694 -2.18 -33.19 -9.60
C GLU A 694 -1.23 -32.09 -9.09
N ILE A 695 -1.19 -31.93 -7.78
CA ILE A 695 -0.13 -31.23 -7.05
C ILE A 695 0.49 -32.22 -6.09
N GLU A 696 1.78 -32.03 -5.82
CA GLU A 696 2.51 -32.84 -4.85
C GLU A 696 3.42 -31.90 -4.03
N GLY A 697 3.35 -32.04 -2.71
CA GLY A 697 4.06 -31.14 -1.81
C GLY A 697 3.83 -31.49 -0.35
N THR A 698 4.48 -30.72 0.52
CA THR A 698 4.36 -30.83 1.98
C THR A 698 2.89 -30.87 2.44
N PRO A 699 2.50 -31.75 3.38
CA PRO A 699 1.09 -31.90 3.81
C PRO A 699 0.42 -30.59 4.27
N ASN A 700 1.23 -29.57 4.55
CA ASN A 700 0.87 -28.35 5.25
C ASN A 700 0.97 -27.10 4.37
N HIS A 701 1.47 -27.31 3.15
CA HIS A 701 1.22 -26.45 2.00
C HIS A 701 -0.29 -26.21 1.87
N PRO A 702 -0.75 -24.96 1.94
CA PRO A 702 -2.15 -24.64 1.72
C PRO A 702 -2.43 -24.61 0.23
N ILE A 703 -3.55 -25.21 -0.18
CA ILE A 703 -4.18 -24.92 -1.46
C ILE A 703 -5.56 -24.32 -1.28
N PHE A 704 -6.03 -23.65 -2.32
CA PHE A 704 -7.32 -22.96 -2.33
C PHE A 704 -8.44 -23.94 -2.70
N VAL A 705 -9.50 -23.99 -1.90
CA VAL A 705 -10.59 -24.98 -1.96
C VAL A 705 -11.96 -24.31 -1.87
N ARG A 706 -12.99 -24.93 -2.47
CA ARG A 706 -14.38 -24.46 -2.43
C ARG A 706 -15.20 -25.36 -1.50
N THR A 707 -15.78 -24.80 -0.45
CA THR A 707 -16.47 -25.57 0.59
C THR A 707 -17.88 -26.01 0.18
N LYS A 708 -18.51 -26.89 0.97
CA LYS A 708 -19.89 -27.38 0.72
C LYS A 708 -20.93 -26.27 0.87
N GLU A 709 -20.61 -25.25 1.65
CA GLU A 709 -21.38 -24.03 1.90
C GLU A 709 -21.17 -22.99 0.78
N GLY A 710 -20.17 -23.19 -0.09
CA GLY A 710 -19.86 -22.30 -1.22
C GLY A 710 -18.86 -21.16 -0.92
N GLN A 711 -18.10 -21.25 0.18
CA GLN A 711 -16.98 -20.34 0.49
C GLN A 711 -15.71 -20.76 -0.25
N GLU A 712 -14.75 -19.86 -0.44
CA GLU A 712 -13.48 -20.12 -1.16
C GLU A 712 -12.31 -19.86 -0.19
N ILE A 713 -11.78 -20.92 0.41
CA ILE A 713 -10.90 -20.85 1.57
C ILE A 713 -9.58 -21.60 1.36
N TRP A 714 -8.62 -21.37 2.24
CA TRP A 714 -7.36 -22.12 2.28
C TRP A 714 -7.49 -23.39 3.13
N ARG A 715 -7.08 -24.54 2.59
CA ARG A 715 -6.98 -25.83 3.31
C ARG A 715 -5.64 -26.51 3.01
N LYS A 716 -5.06 -27.25 3.96
CA LYS A 716 -3.74 -27.89 3.77
C LYS A 716 -3.85 -29.18 2.96
N LEU A 717 -2.81 -29.56 2.19
CA LEU A 717 -2.80 -30.79 1.37
C LEU A 717 -3.18 -32.06 2.16
N GLY A 718 -2.81 -32.16 3.45
CA GLY A 718 -3.12 -33.28 4.34
C GLY A 718 -4.43 -33.15 5.12
N ASP A 719 -5.06 -31.98 5.15
CA ASP A 719 -6.43 -31.80 5.67
C ASP A 719 -7.49 -32.07 4.58
N ILE A 720 -7.08 -32.26 3.34
CA ILE A 720 -7.97 -32.44 2.18
C ILE A 720 -8.34 -33.91 2.02
N GLN A 721 -9.64 -34.14 1.86
CA GLN A 721 -10.22 -35.47 1.74
C GLN A 721 -10.65 -35.75 0.29
N LYS A 722 -11.01 -37.01 0.02
CA LYS A 722 -11.67 -37.38 -1.23
C LYS A 722 -13.00 -36.60 -1.35
N ASP A 723 -13.34 -36.23 -2.58
CA ASP A 723 -14.55 -35.51 -2.96
C ASP A 723 -14.65 -34.04 -2.46
N ASP A 724 -13.64 -33.50 -1.76
CA ASP A 724 -13.44 -32.05 -1.59
C ASP A 724 -13.24 -31.38 -2.96
N PHE A 725 -13.85 -30.21 -3.18
CA PHE A 725 -13.63 -29.39 -4.37
C PHE A 725 -12.43 -28.46 -4.21
N ILE A 726 -11.45 -28.57 -5.10
CA ILE A 726 -10.28 -27.69 -5.15
C ILE A 726 -10.38 -26.67 -6.28
N ILE A 727 -9.57 -25.61 -6.20
CA ILE A 727 -9.59 -24.48 -7.13
C ILE A 727 -8.33 -24.52 -8.01
N ILE A 728 -8.54 -24.67 -9.33
CA ILE A 728 -7.51 -24.70 -10.36
C ILE A 728 -7.68 -23.48 -11.27
N LYS A 729 -6.67 -22.65 -11.41
CA LYS A 729 -6.67 -21.50 -12.34
C LYS A 729 -6.42 -21.98 -13.77
N ARG A 730 -7.36 -21.71 -14.68
CA ARG A 730 -7.21 -21.92 -16.13
C ARG A 730 -7.06 -20.58 -16.86
N ASN A 731 -6.64 -20.62 -18.13
CA ASN A 731 -6.39 -19.42 -18.95
C ASN A 731 -5.40 -18.45 -18.29
N ILE A 732 -4.36 -19.02 -17.67
CA ILE A 732 -3.27 -18.26 -17.02
C ILE A 732 -2.54 -17.38 -18.05
N ASN A 733 -2.48 -17.84 -19.30
CA ASN A 733 -2.00 -17.13 -20.48
C ASN A 733 -0.61 -16.47 -20.31
N LEU A 734 0.24 -17.04 -19.46
CA LEU A 734 1.59 -16.58 -19.20
C LEU A 734 2.58 -17.51 -19.92
N TRP A 735 3.35 -16.95 -20.84
CA TRP A 735 4.16 -17.68 -21.83
C TRP A 735 5.61 -17.21 -21.82
N GLY A 736 6.52 -18.10 -22.23
CA GLY A 736 7.93 -17.76 -22.40
C GLY A 736 8.19 -16.96 -23.68
N LYS A 737 9.40 -16.41 -23.78
CA LYS A 737 9.83 -15.58 -24.92
C LYS A 737 10.93 -16.21 -25.79
N LYS A 738 11.42 -17.41 -25.47
CA LYS A 738 12.58 -18.00 -26.15
C LYS A 738 12.17 -18.57 -27.52
N LYS A 739 12.68 -17.96 -28.60
CA LYS A 739 12.70 -18.55 -29.94
C LYS A 739 14.11 -19.00 -30.36
N ALA A 740 15.14 -18.22 -30.01
CA ALA A 740 16.51 -18.47 -30.46
C ALA A 740 17.12 -19.73 -29.84
N ILE A 741 17.78 -20.53 -30.67
CA ILE A 741 18.59 -21.68 -30.27
C ILE A 741 19.94 -21.13 -29.77
N PRO A 742 20.40 -21.47 -28.55
CA PRO A 742 21.61 -20.89 -27.98
C PRO A 742 22.84 -21.01 -28.89
N LYS A 743 23.55 -19.91 -29.15
CA LYS A 743 24.80 -19.92 -29.92
C LYS A 743 25.82 -20.93 -29.39
N LYS A 744 25.86 -21.19 -28.07
CA LYS A 744 26.70 -22.26 -27.49
C LYS A 744 26.35 -23.65 -28.03
N ILE A 745 25.07 -23.98 -28.22
CA ILE A 745 24.64 -25.26 -28.79
C ILE A 745 25.04 -25.34 -30.27
N LEU A 746 24.80 -24.28 -31.05
CA LEU A 746 25.20 -24.24 -32.46
C LEU A 746 26.72 -24.37 -32.60
N ASN A 747 27.49 -23.65 -31.79
CA ASN A 747 28.95 -23.76 -31.76
C ASN A 747 29.43 -25.14 -31.30
N GLU A 748 28.83 -25.73 -30.26
CA GLU A 748 29.14 -27.12 -29.83
C GLU A 748 28.86 -28.16 -30.92
N ILE A 749 27.88 -27.92 -31.80
CA ILE A 749 27.61 -28.78 -32.96
C ILE A 749 28.64 -28.53 -34.08
N LEU A 750 29.12 -27.30 -34.25
CA LEU A 750 30.09 -26.91 -35.29
C LEU A 750 31.56 -27.25 -34.94
N THR A 751 31.94 -27.25 -33.65
CA THR A 751 33.31 -27.55 -33.19
C THR A 751 33.53 -29.01 -32.80
N TYR A 752 32.46 -29.81 -32.75
CA TYR A 752 32.57 -31.24 -32.47
C TYR A 752 33.41 -31.94 -33.56
N LYS A 753 34.42 -32.71 -33.16
CA LYS A 753 35.30 -33.46 -34.09
C LYS A 753 34.55 -34.59 -34.79
N PHE A 754 33.84 -34.24 -35.87
CA PHE A 754 33.42 -35.19 -36.89
C PHE A 754 34.64 -35.64 -37.72
N HIS A 755 34.65 -36.89 -38.19
CA HIS A 755 35.66 -37.33 -39.16
C HIS A 755 35.51 -36.54 -40.47
N HIS A 756 36.61 -36.37 -41.22
CA HIS A 756 36.71 -35.43 -42.35
C HIS A 756 35.65 -35.57 -43.46
N ASN A 757 34.97 -36.72 -43.57
CA ASN A 757 33.97 -37.01 -44.62
C ASN A 757 32.50 -36.75 -44.21
N VAL A 758 32.22 -36.03 -43.11
CA VAL A 758 30.83 -35.74 -42.71
C VAL A 758 30.26 -34.54 -43.46
N LYS A 759 29.25 -34.79 -44.31
CA LYS A 759 28.49 -33.76 -45.05
C LYS A 759 27.83 -32.77 -44.08
N LYS A 760 28.06 -31.48 -44.30
CA LYS A 760 27.46 -30.37 -43.52
C LYS A 760 26.06 -30.03 -44.05
N HIS A 761 25.19 -29.66 -43.12
CA HIS A 761 23.81 -29.25 -43.33
C HIS A 761 23.55 -27.88 -42.70
N ASN A 762 22.53 -27.18 -43.22
CA ASN A 762 21.98 -25.99 -42.57
C ASN A 762 21.38 -26.41 -41.21
N LEU A 763 21.52 -25.53 -40.21
CA LEU A 763 20.92 -25.70 -38.89
C LEU A 763 20.10 -24.44 -38.56
N PRO A 764 18.82 -24.57 -38.20
CA PRO A 764 17.99 -23.44 -37.80
C PRO A 764 18.60 -22.70 -36.60
N GLN A 765 18.54 -21.36 -36.63
CA GLN A 765 18.98 -20.51 -35.52
C GLN A 765 17.84 -20.19 -34.53
N ILE A 766 16.59 -20.44 -34.92
CA ILE A 766 15.39 -20.26 -34.12
C ILE A 766 14.54 -21.53 -34.19
N ILE A 767 13.68 -21.71 -33.18
CA ILE A 767 12.51 -22.57 -33.28
C ILE A 767 11.36 -21.69 -33.78
N ASP A 768 11.01 -21.89 -35.04
CA ASP A 768 9.79 -21.37 -35.66
C ASP A 768 8.63 -22.37 -35.48
N GLU A 769 7.54 -22.18 -36.21
CA GLU A 769 6.35 -23.02 -36.09
C GLU A 769 6.49 -24.38 -36.77
N ASP A 770 7.32 -24.49 -37.81
CA ASP A 770 7.48 -25.71 -38.59
C ASP A 770 8.53 -26.63 -37.97
N LEU A 771 9.64 -26.08 -37.47
CA LEU A 771 10.55 -26.85 -36.62
C LEU A 771 9.83 -27.31 -35.33
N ALA A 772 8.92 -26.51 -34.76
CA ALA A 772 8.11 -26.94 -33.62
C ALA A 772 7.11 -28.06 -33.98
N TYR A 773 6.42 -27.95 -35.11
CA TYR A 773 5.54 -29.01 -35.64
C TYR A 773 6.32 -30.30 -35.89
N LEU A 774 7.50 -30.21 -36.51
CA LEU A 774 8.42 -31.33 -36.74
C LEU A 774 8.89 -31.97 -35.43
N ILE A 775 9.21 -31.19 -34.39
CA ILE A 775 9.50 -31.71 -33.04
C ILE A 775 8.28 -32.45 -32.47
N GLY A 776 7.06 -31.98 -32.74
CA GLY A 776 5.81 -32.67 -32.42
C GLY A 776 5.68 -34.02 -33.13
N LEU A 777 5.89 -34.06 -34.46
CA LEU A 777 5.90 -35.30 -35.26
C LEU A 777 6.94 -36.31 -34.72
N LEU A 778 8.16 -35.83 -34.45
CA LEU A 778 9.27 -36.68 -34.00
C LEU A 778 9.06 -37.25 -32.59
N ILE A 779 8.31 -36.55 -31.72
CA ILE A 779 7.97 -37.03 -30.39
C ILE A 779 6.75 -37.97 -30.41
N GLY A 780 5.85 -37.86 -31.40
CA GLY A 780 4.81 -38.85 -31.66
C GLY A 780 5.35 -40.12 -32.34
N ASP A 781 5.20 -40.22 -33.66
CA ASP A 781 5.56 -41.41 -34.46
C ASP A 781 7.06 -41.51 -34.81
N GLY A 782 7.88 -40.54 -34.40
CA GLY A 782 9.30 -40.49 -34.74
C GLY A 782 10.23 -41.33 -33.85
N THR A 783 11.45 -41.56 -34.35
CA THR A 783 12.56 -42.18 -33.61
C THR A 783 13.91 -41.75 -34.19
N LEU A 784 14.79 -41.20 -33.35
CA LEU A 784 16.21 -41.02 -33.66
C LEU A 784 16.96 -42.28 -33.23
N THR A 785 18.05 -42.66 -33.91
CA THR A 785 18.81 -43.89 -33.59
C THR A 785 20.30 -43.64 -33.33
N TYR A 786 20.95 -44.60 -32.65
CA TYR A 786 22.41 -44.62 -32.47
C TYR A 786 23.20 -44.57 -33.79
N ARG A 787 22.64 -45.04 -34.90
CA ARG A 787 23.27 -44.98 -36.23
C ARG A 787 23.18 -43.60 -36.90
N ASN A 788 22.59 -42.62 -36.22
CA ASN A 788 22.34 -41.24 -36.67
C ASN A 788 21.26 -41.11 -37.75
N ASP A 789 20.42 -42.13 -37.90
CA ASP A 789 19.17 -42.04 -38.64
C ASP A 789 18.11 -41.31 -37.82
N ILE A 790 17.30 -40.51 -38.49
CA ILE A 790 16.08 -39.89 -38.00
C ILE A 790 14.92 -40.51 -38.79
N TYR A 791 14.02 -41.21 -38.10
CA TYR A 791 12.87 -41.93 -38.66
C TYR A 791 11.54 -41.27 -38.29
N LEU A 792 10.57 -41.38 -39.19
CA LEU A 792 9.14 -41.24 -38.93
C LEU A 792 8.41 -42.45 -39.55
N SER A 793 7.65 -43.19 -38.74
CA SER A 793 7.04 -44.48 -39.14
C SER A 793 5.52 -44.38 -39.27
N ASN A 794 5.04 -43.70 -40.31
CA ASN A 794 3.62 -43.39 -40.53
C ASN A 794 3.17 -43.75 -41.97
N ILE A 795 1.87 -43.80 -42.25
CA ILE A 795 1.27 -44.11 -43.56
C ILE A 795 0.37 -42.96 -44.09
N ASP A 796 0.25 -41.86 -43.35
CA ASP A 796 -0.59 -40.71 -43.66
C ASP A 796 0.16 -39.71 -44.54
N LEU A 797 -0.26 -39.58 -45.81
CA LEU A 797 0.44 -38.77 -46.80
C LEU A 797 0.58 -37.29 -46.39
N ASP A 798 -0.40 -36.70 -45.70
CA ASP A 798 -0.32 -35.33 -45.16
C ASP A 798 0.91 -35.19 -44.24
N ILE A 799 1.08 -36.15 -43.32
CA ILE A 799 2.15 -36.16 -42.31
C ILE A 799 3.50 -36.45 -42.98
N ILE A 800 3.54 -37.39 -43.92
CA ILE A 800 4.74 -37.78 -44.66
C ILE A 800 5.24 -36.61 -45.52
N ASN A 801 4.32 -35.86 -46.14
CA ASN A 801 4.65 -34.71 -46.97
C ASN A 801 5.13 -33.51 -46.14
N GLU A 802 4.49 -33.20 -45.01
CA GLU A 802 5.04 -32.21 -44.06
C GLU A 802 6.42 -32.62 -43.54
N PHE A 803 6.63 -33.89 -43.19
CA PHE A 803 7.94 -34.38 -42.74
C PHE A 803 9.02 -34.23 -43.82
N LYS A 804 8.70 -34.54 -45.09
CA LYS A 804 9.59 -34.32 -46.24
C LYS A 804 9.88 -32.83 -46.45
N ARG A 805 8.83 -32.00 -46.51
CA ARG A 805 8.91 -30.55 -46.77
C ARG A 805 9.76 -29.85 -45.71
N ILE A 806 9.40 -29.99 -44.44
CA ILE A 806 10.08 -29.28 -43.34
C ILE A 806 11.53 -29.79 -43.19
N SER A 807 11.81 -31.07 -43.42
CA SER A 807 13.20 -31.58 -43.42
C SER A 807 14.05 -30.97 -44.54
N LEU A 808 13.46 -30.75 -45.72
CA LEU A 808 14.14 -30.11 -46.85
C LEU A 808 14.36 -28.62 -46.60
N GLU A 809 13.35 -27.89 -46.14
CA GLU A 809 13.43 -26.45 -45.86
C GLU A 809 14.38 -26.12 -44.70
N GLN A 810 14.24 -26.80 -43.55
CA GLN A 810 14.99 -26.46 -42.33
C GLN A 810 16.45 -26.95 -42.35
N PHE A 811 16.75 -28.04 -43.07
CA PHE A 811 18.07 -28.69 -43.02
C PHE A 811 18.70 -29.01 -44.39
N GLY A 812 18.01 -28.76 -45.50
CA GLY A 812 18.51 -29.10 -46.84
C GLY A 812 18.67 -30.61 -47.06
N ILE A 813 17.83 -31.45 -46.44
CA ILE A 813 17.95 -32.92 -46.55
C ILE A 813 16.68 -33.58 -47.11
N VAL A 814 16.87 -34.42 -48.13
CA VAL A 814 15.80 -35.21 -48.75
C VAL A 814 15.55 -36.48 -47.94
N VAL A 815 14.30 -36.67 -47.52
CA VAL A 815 13.87 -37.86 -46.77
C VAL A 815 13.61 -39.03 -47.73
N LYS A 816 14.27 -40.17 -47.49
CA LYS A 816 14.08 -41.42 -48.24
C LYS A 816 13.00 -42.29 -47.61
N THR A 817 12.18 -42.95 -48.44
CA THR A 817 11.21 -43.96 -48.00
C THR A 817 11.85 -45.35 -48.12
N LYS A 818 11.65 -46.22 -47.13
CA LYS A 818 12.16 -47.61 -47.15
C LYS A 818 11.23 -48.56 -47.93
N LYS A 819 11.73 -49.76 -48.23
CA LYS A 819 11.01 -50.86 -48.92
C LYS A 819 9.72 -51.34 -48.22
N ASN A 820 9.46 -50.94 -46.98
CA ASN A 820 8.22 -51.23 -46.25
C ASN A 820 7.19 -50.09 -46.34
N GLU A 821 7.48 -49.05 -47.14
CA GLU A 821 6.68 -47.86 -47.46
C GLU A 821 6.28 -46.93 -46.30
N LYS A 822 6.23 -47.45 -45.08
CA LYS A 822 5.87 -46.77 -43.82
C LYS A 822 7.02 -46.03 -43.16
N ASP A 823 8.28 -46.46 -43.34
CA ASP A 823 9.42 -45.84 -42.68
C ASP A 823 10.07 -44.80 -43.61
N HIS A 824 9.92 -43.52 -43.24
CA HIS A 824 10.56 -42.40 -43.92
C HIS A 824 11.73 -41.91 -43.07
N SER A 825 12.89 -41.65 -43.70
CA SER A 825 14.13 -41.46 -42.96
C SER A 825 15.22 -40.69 -43.69
N PHE A 826 16.12 -40.11 -42.90
CA PHE A 826 17.39 -39.60 -43.37
C PHE A 826 18.49 -39.81 -42.32
N THR A 827 19.73 -39.99 -42.77
CA THR A 827 20.89 -40.20 -41.90
C THR A 827 21.72 -38.93 -41.86
N SER A 828 21.87 -38.32 -40.67
CA SER A 828 22.74 -37.16 -40.48
C SER A 828 23.19 -37.03 -39.03
N ARG A 829 24.50 -37.21 -38.79
CA ARG A 829 25.11 -37.06 -37.46
C ARG A 829 24.97 -35.63 -36.91
N GLN A 830 25.05 -34.62 -37.78
CA GLN A 830 24.88 -33.22 -37.40
C GLN A 830 23.44 -32.91 -36.99
N ILE A 831 22.44 -33.31 -37.79
CA ILE A 831 21.02 -33.02 -37.50
C ILE A 831 20.53 -33.83 -36.30
N ARG A 832 20.95 -35.11 -36.15
CA ARG A 832 20.65 -35.91 -34.95
C ARG A 832 21.22 -35.27 -33.69
N PHE A 833 22.45 -34.75 -33.75
CA PHE A 833 23.08 -34.09 -32.60
C PHE A 833 22.42 -32.73 -32.28
N PHE A 834 21.97 -31.99 -33.30
CA PHE A 834 21.14 -30.81 -33.13
C PHE A 834 19.83 -31.12 -32.40
N PHE A 835 19.06 -32.11 -32.86
CA PHE A 835 17.81 -32.52 -32.21
C PHE A 835 18.03 -32.95 -30.75
N GLU A 836 19.05 -33.77 -30.50
CA GLU A 836 19.45 -34.20 -29.16
C GLU A 836 19.78 -33.01 -28.24
N LYS A 837 20.52 -32.02 -28.73
CA LYS A 837 20.89 -30.80 -27.99
C LYS A 837 19.70 -29.87 -27.70
N ILE A 838 18.66 -29.83 -28.54
CA ILE A 838 17.44 -29.05 -28.26
C ILE A 838 16.36 -29.81 -27.46
N GLY A 839 16.63 -31.07 -27.08
CA GLY A 839 15.80 -31.88 -26.17
C GLY A 839 15.11 -33.08 -26.80
N VAL A 840 15.40 -33.43 -28.05
CA VAL A 840 14.80 -34.54 -28.81
C VAL A 840 15.85 -35.64 -29.02
N GLY A 841 16.21 -36.33 -27.93
CA GLY A 841 17.25 -37.37 -27.92
C GLY A 841 16.74 -38.81 -28.09
N TYR A 842 17.67 -39.77 -28.05
CA TYR A 842 17.35 -41.21 -28.05
C TYR A 842 16.65 -41.61 -26.74
N ASN A 843 15.32 -41.71 -26.76
CA ASN A 843 14.50 -42.04 -25.61
C ASN A 843 13.50 -43.16 -25.92
N ASN A 844 13.39 -44.14 -25.02
CA ASN A 844 12.30 -45.13 -25.03
C ASN A 844 10.95 -44.40 -24.85
N ALA A 845 9.87 -44.92 -25.41
CA ALA A 845 8.55 -44.29 -25.44
C ALA A 845 8.03 -43.89 -24.03
N LEU A 846 8.34 -44.67 -23.00
CA LEU A 846 8.03 -44.38 -21.59
C LEU A 846 8.73 -43.12 -21.04
N LYS A 847 9.86 -42.70 -21.64
CA LYS A 847 10.70 -41.56 -21.23
C LYS A 847 10.49 -40.29 -22.08
N LYS A 848 9.60 -40.32 -23.08
CA LYS A 848 9.28 -39.14 -23.92
C LYS A 848 8.78 -37.98 -23.05
N GLU A 849 9.16 -36.74 -23.38
CA GLU A 849 8.70 -35.54 -22.69
C GLU A 849 8.73 -34.32 -23.63
N ILE A 850 8.06 -33.23 -23.26
CA ILE A 850 8.10 -31.97 -24.03
C ILE A 850 9.44 -31.28 -23.77
N PRO A 851 10.22 -30.94 -24.81
CA PRO A 851 11.51 -30.28 -24.65
C PRO A 851 11.40 -28.94 -23.91
N CYS A 852 12.37 -28.64 -23.03
CA CYS A 852 12.47 -27.35 -22.35
C CYS A 852 12.50 -26.15 -23.31
N SER A 853 12.99 -26.36 -24.53
CA SER A 853 12.98 -25.38 -25.62
C SER A 853 11.54 -25.00 -26.06
N ILE A 854 10.61 -25.94 -26.11
CA ILE A 854 9.18 -25.71 -26.35
C ILE A 854 8.49 -25.16 -25.09
N MET A 855 8.76 -25.72 -23.91
CA MET A 855 8.14 -25.26 -22.64
C MET A 855 8.45 -23.78 -22.30
N GLN A 856 9.53 -23.23 -22.86
CA GLN A 856 9.97 -21.84 -22.70
C GLN A 856 9.67 -20.94 -23.91
N ALA A 857 8.93 -21.46 -24.90
CA ALA A 857 8.60 -20.76 -26.13
C ALA A 857 7.32 -19.89 -26.01
N PRO A 858 7.15 -18.91 -26.93
CA PRO A 858 5.90 -18.20 -27.13
C PRO A 858 4.72 -19.12 -27.48
N LYS A 859 3.51 -18.71 -27.08
CA LYS A 859 2.22 -19.41 -27.30
C LYS A 859 2.05 -20.04 -28.68
N ILE A 860 2.49 -19.36 -29.74
CA ILE A 860 2.38 -19.80 -31.13
C ILE A 860 3.25 -21.02 -31.45
N ILE A 861 4.48 -21.08 -30.94
CA ILE A 861 5.39 -22.22 -31.13
C ILE A 861 4.90 -23.43 -30.32
N VAL A 862 4.38 -23.20 -29.11
CA VAL A 862 3.77 -24.26 -28.30
C VAL A 862 2.51 -24.82 -28.96
N LYS A 863 1.70 -23.97 -29.62
CA LYS A 863 0.57 -24.41 -30.45
C LYS A 863 1.04 -25.33 -31.58
N SER A 864 2.02 -24.92 -32.37
CA SER A 864 2.43 -25.68 -33.56
C SER A 864 3.14 -26.99 -33.19
N PHE A 865 3.84 -27.04 -32.04
CA PHE A 865 4.26 -28.32 -31.42
C PHE A 865 3.07 -29.24 -31.07
N LEU A 866 2.04 -28.72 -30.41
CA LEU A 866 0.85 -29.51 -30.05
C LEU A 866 0.09 -30.00 -31.30
N GLN A 867 0.07 -29.24 -32.39
CA GLN A 867 -0.47 -29.72 -33.67
C GLN A 867 0.24 -31.00 -34.11
N GLY A 868 1.58 -30.99 -34.25
CA GLY A 868 2.33 -32.17 -34.72
C GLY A 868 2.20 -33.40 -33.81
N LEU A 869 2.12 -33.18 -32.50
CA LEU A 869 1.91 -34.24 -31.52
C LEU A 869 0.49 -34.83 -31.57
N TYR A 870 -0.54 -34.03 -31.87
CA TYR A 870 -1.92 -34.52 -32.05
C TYR A 870 -2.20 -35.01 -33.48
N ASP A 871 -1.42 -34.59 -34.48
CA ASP A 871 -1.49 -35.09 -35.84
C ASP A 871 -0.79 -36.46 -36.00
N THR A 872 0.13 -36.80 -35.10
CA THR A 872 0.64 -38.17 -34.88
C THR A 872 -0.20 -38.94 -33.84
N ASP A 873 0.28 -39.04 -32.59
CA ASP A 873 -0.28 -39.81 -31.45
C ASP A 873 -1.74 -39.42 -31.05
N GLY A 874 -2.26 -38.32 -31.61
CA GLY A 874 -3.62 -37.83 -31.37
C GLY A 874 -4.71 -38.48 -32.22
N PHE A 875 -5.91 -38.53 -31.65
CA PHE A 875 -7.13 -39.02 -32.30
C PHE A 875 -8.28 -38.04 -32.07
N VAL A 876 -8.96 -37.68 -33.15
CA VAL A 876 -10.18 -36.85 -33.13
C VAL A 876 -11.41 -37.70 -33.48
N SER A 877 -12.41 -37.68 -32.61
CA SER A 877 -13.63 -38.49 -32.75
C SER A 877 -14.43 -38.17 -34.02
N LYS A 878 -14.72 -39.19 -34.83
CA LYS A 878 -15.64 -39.10 -35.98
C LYS A 878 -17.10 -38.75 -35.62
N ARG A 879 -17.50 -38.79 -34.34
CA ARG A 879 -18.90 -38.57 -33.90
C ARG A 879 -19.14 -37.25 -33.16
N TYR A 880 -18.11 -36.69 -32.52
CA TYR A 880 -18.26 -35.58 -31.57
C TYR A 880 -17.10 -34.57 -31.57
N GLY A 881 -16.18 -34.61 -32.54
CA GLY A 881 -15.03 -33.70 -32.62
C GLY A 881 -14.02 -33.75 -31.45
N ASN A 882 -14.29 -34.52 -30.40
CA ASN A 882 -13.43 -34.67 -29.22
C ASN A 882 -12.01 -35.10 -29.60
N ALA A 883 -11.02 -34.30 -29.20
CA ALA A 883 -9.60 -34.60 -29.38
C ALA A 883 -9.06 -35.42 -28.19
N SER A 884 -8.13 -36.35 -28.46
CA SER A 884 -7.44 -37.09 -27.40
C SER A 884 -6.06 -37.55 -27.84
N LEU A 885 -5.05 -37.34 -26.98
CA LEU A 885 -3.69 -37.83 -27.18
C LEU A 885 -3.51 -39.13 -26.39
N SER A 886 -2.94 -40.18 -27.00
CA SER A 886 -2.60 -41.42 -26.29
C SER A 886 -1.10 -41.63 -26.32
N THR A 887 -0.44 -41.80 -25.17
CA THR A 887 1.02 -42.00 -25.10
C THR A 887 1.40 -42.87 -23.90
N SER A 888 2.52 -43.58 -23.99
CA SER A 888 3.04 -44.40 -22.88
C SER A 888 3.79 -43.58 -21.82
N SER A 889 4.22 -42.35 -22.13
CA SER A 889 4.85 -41.46 -21.15
C SER A 889 3.84 -40.68 -20.32
N LEU A 890 3.83 -40.94 -19.01
CA LEU A 890 3.09 -40.15 -18.04
C LEU A 890 3.59 -38.69 -17.96
N LYS A 891 4.89 -38.45 -18.18
CA LYS A 891 5.47 -37.10 -18.11
C LYS A 891 4.97 -36.22 -19.26
N LEU A 892 5.01 -36.75 -20.49
CA LEU A 892 4.46 -36.10 -21.69
C LEU A 892 2.96 -35.82 -21.54
N ALA A 893 2.18 -36.81 -21.08
CA ALA A 893 0.74 -36.65 -20.91
C ALA A 893 0.38 -35.53 -19.90
N LYS A 894 1.12 -35.42 -18.78
CA LYS A 894 0.94 -34.33 -17.80
C LYS A 894 1.36 -32.98 -18.37
N GLN A 895 2.52 -32.88 -19.03
CA GLN A 895 2.99 -31.62 -19.62
C GLN A 895 1.98 -31.10 -20.65
N VAL A 896 1.40 -31.96 -21.50
CA VAL A 896 0.32 -31.59 -22.42
C VAL A 896 -0.92 -31.07 -21.65
N GLN A 897 -1.38 -31.76 -20.60
CA GLN A 897 -2.52 -31.31 -19.77
C GLN A 897 -2.29 -29.93 -19.12
N ILE A 898 -1.05 -29.65 -18.67
CA ILE A 898 -0.64 -28.37 -18.06
C ILE A 898 -0.52 -27.23 -19.08
N ILE A 899 -0.06 -27.52 -20.31
CA ILE A 899 -0.06 -26.55 -21.42
C ILE A 899 -1.50 -26.21 -21.84
N LEU A 900 -2.36 -27.22 -22.00
CA LEU A 900 -3.77 -27.03 -22.34
C LEU A 900 -4.47 -26.12 -21.31
N LEU A 901 -4.18 -26.31 -20.01
CA LEU A 901 -4.68 -25.45 -18.94
C LEU A 901 -4.22 -23.98 -19.10
N ASN A 902 -2.98 -23.74 -19.58
CA ASN A 902 -2.48 -22.38 -19.88
C ASN A 902 -3.24 -21.72 -21.04
N PHE A 903 -3.64 -22.50 -22.06
CA PHE A 903 -4.55 -22.09 -23.13
C PHE A 903 -6.01 -21.90 -22.66
N GLY A 904 -6.36 -22.32 -21.43
CA GLY A 904 -7.74 -22.31 -20.92
C GLY A 904 -8.55 -23.57 -21.19
N ILE A 905 -7.96 -24.56 -21.87
CA ILE A 905 -8.56 -25.82 -22.27
C ILE A 905 -8.45 -26.82 -21.10
N ILE A 906 -9.58 -27.15 -20.47
CA ILE A 906 -9.64 -28.21 -19.47
C ILE A 906 -9.57 -29.56 -20.19
N SER A 907 -8.77 -30.48 -19.67
CA SER A 907 -8.63 -31.84 -20.23
C SER A 907 -8.50 -32.88 -19.12
N SER A 908 -8.96 -34.12 -19.37
CA SER A 908 -8.86 -35.20 -18.39
C SER A 908 -7.79 -36.24 -18.76
N LEU A 909 -6.95 -36.61 -17.80
CA LEU A 909 -5.89 -37.60 -17.92
C LEU A 909 -6.32 -38.95 -17.34
N LYS A 910 -6.54 -39.95 -18.21
CA LYS A 910 -6.95 -41.31 -17.81
C LYS A 910 -5.87 -42.35 -18.11
N LEU A 911 -5.75 -43.34 -17.22
CA LEU A 911 -4.94 -44.54 -17.46
C LEU A 911 -5.76 -45.57 -18.27
N LYS A 912 -5.14 -46.14 -19.30
CA LYS A 912 -5.62 -47.32 -20.03
C LYS A 912 -4.55 -48.41 -19.94
N LYS A 913 -4.75 -49.38 -19.04
CA LYS A 913 -3.93 -50.59 -18.98
C LYS A 913 -4.02 -51.36 -20.31
N THR A 914 -2.94 -52.00 -20.74
CA THR A 914 -2.92 -52.92 -21.90
C THR A 914 -2.12 -54.18 -21.55
N LYS A 915 -2.24 -55.25 -22.36
CA LYS A 915 -1.51 -56.52 -22.13
C LYS A 915 0.03 -56.41 -22.15
N ARG A 916 0.62 -55.26 -22.52
CA ARG A 916 2.08 -55.06 -22.58
C ARG A 916 2.61 -53.87 -21.78
N ASN A 917 1.88 -52.76 -21.75
CA ASN A 917 2.29 -51.52 -21.05
C ASN A 917 1.07 -50.71 -20.59
N ASP A 918 1.26 -49.88 -19.56
CA ASP A 918 0.31 -48.82 -19.20
C ASP A 918 0.39 -47.67 -20.21
N ASN A 919 -0.75 -47.25 -20.75
CA ASN A 919 -0.87 -46.12 -21.66
C ASN A 919 -1.74 -45.02 -21.05
N TYR A 920 -1.32 -43.78 -21.19
CA TYR A 920 -2.01 -42.60 -20.67
C TYR A 920 -2.74 -41.89 -21.80
N ARG A 921 -3.93 -41.37 -21.49
CA ARG A 921 -4.76 -40.67 -22.46
C ARG A 921 -5.23 -39.32 -21.92
N VAL A 922 -4.77 -38.25 -22.54
CA VAL A 922 -5.33 -36.90 -22.38
C VAL A 922 -6.58 -36.82 -23.25
N GLN A 923 -7.71 -36.39 -22.70
CA GLN A 923 -8.98 -36.25 -23.42
C GLN A 923 -9.53 -34.84 -23.29
N VAL A 924 -9.98 -34.27 -24.42
CA VAL A 924 -10.63 -32.97 -24.52
C VAL A 924 -12.01 -33.18 -25.14
N TYR A 925 -13.04 -32.59 -24.54
CA TYR A 925 -14.46 -32.84 -24.89
C TYR A 925 -15.37 -31.64 -24.60
N GLY A 926 -16.54 -31.61 -25.22
CA GLY A 926 -17.53 -30.56 -25.03
C GLY A 926 -17.01 -29.18 -25.44
N GLU A 927 -17.36 -28.14 -24.67
CA GLU A 927 -16.86 -26.76 -24.86
C GLU A 927 -15.33 -26.70 -25.00
N ASN A 928 -14.60 -27.53 -24.25
CA ASN A 928 -13.14 -27.58 -24.31
C ASN A 928 -12.60 -28.16 -25.63
N ALA A 929 -13.34 -29.03 -26.32
CA ALA A 929 -12.96 -29.54 -27.64
C ALA A 929 -13.17 -28.48 -28.73
N ILE A 930 -14.23 -27.67 -28.63
CA ILE A 930 -14.42 -26.50 -29.49
C ILE A 930 -13.25 -25.52 -29.28
N LEU A 931 -12.92 -25.22 -28.02
CA LEU A 931 -11.79 -24.34 -27.68
C LEU A 931 -10.43 -24.89 -28.15
N PHE A 932 -10.23 -26.22 -28.13
CA PHE A 932 -9.05 -26.87 -28.72
C PHE A 932 -8.96 -26.63 -30.24
N HIS A 933 -10.05 -26.81 -30.99
CA HIS A 933 -10.05 -26.57 -32.44
C HIS A 933 -9.89 -25.09 -32.79
N GLN A 934 -10.44 -24.18 -31.97
CA GLN A 934 -10.28 -22.74 -32.15
C GLN A 934 -8.85 -22.24 -31.85
N LEU A 935 -8.28 -22.65 -30.72
CA LEU A 935 -6.97 -22.14 -30.29
C LEU A 935 -5.80 -22.88 -30.95
N ILE A 936 -5.89 -24.20 -31.07
CA ILE A 936 -4.79 -25.07 -31.52
C ILE A 936 -5.07 -25.58 -32.94
N GLY A 937 -6.25 -26.20 -33.17
CA GLY A 937 -6.55 -26.85 -34.45
C GLY A 937 -5.58 -27.99 -34.76
N LEU A 938 -5.56 -28.44 -36.02
CA LEU A 938 -4.70 -29.51 -36.54
C LEU A 938 -4.37 -29.23 -38.01
N ARG A 939 -3.22 -29.70 -38.49
CA ARG A 939 -2.78 -29.49 -39.89
C ARG A 939 -3.34 -30.55 -40.83
N VAL A 940 -3.36 -31.82 -40.42
CA VAL A 940 -3.80 -32.96 -41.24
C VAL A 940 -5.28 -32.82 -41.61
N HIS A 941 -5.61 -32.84 -42.90
CA HIS A 941 -6.94 -32.49 -43.40
C HIS A 941 -8.02 -33.43 -42.85
N ARG A 942 -7.78 -34.74 -42.86
CA ARG A 942 -8.73 -35.77 -42.35
C ARG A 942 -9.05 -35.62 -40.86
N LYS A 943 -8.25 -34.85 -40.10
CA LYS A 943 -8.43 -34.55 -38.67
C LYS A 943 -9.03 -33.15 -38.46
N SER A 944 -8.57 -32.13 -39.20
CA SER A 944 -9.00 -30.73 -39.04
C SER A 944 -10.47 -30.50 -39.41
N ILE A 945 -11.00 -31.18 -40.44
CA ILE A 945 -12.43 -31.13 -40.80
C ILE A 945 -13.38 -31.65 -39.71
N ARG A 946 -12.87 -32.32 -38.66
CA ARG A 946 -13.69 -32.80 -37.54
C ARG A 946 -13.93 -31.73 -36.48
N LYS A 947 -13.42 -30.50 -36.67
CA LYS A 947 -13.75 -29.33 -35.85
C LYS A 947 -15.26 -29.08 -35.81
N ASP A 948 -15.94 -29.24 -36.95
CA ASP A 948 -17.35 -28.92 -37.15
C ASP A 948 -18.29 -29.97 -36.51
N LEU A 949 -17.71 -31.08 -36.02
CA LEU A 949 -18.40 -32.12 -35.25
C LEU A 949 -18.30 -31.91 -33.73
N ALA A 950 -17.51 -30.92 -33.28
CA ALA A 950 -17.32 -30.62 -31.86
C ALA A 950 -18.56 -29.94 -31.27
N SER A 951 -19.12 -30.49 -30.19
CA SER A 951 -20.40 -30.02 -29.64
C SER A 951 -20.53 -30.22 -28.13
N ASN A 952 -21.35 -29.38 -27.50
CA ASN A 952 -21.53 -29.32 -26.04
C ASN A 952 -22.42 -30.45 -25.47
N VAL A 953 -22.87 -31.39 -26.30
CA VAL A 953 -23.97 -32.34 -26.01
C VAL A 953 -23.63 -33.38 -24.91
N ARG A 954 -22.35 -33.56 -24.57
CA ARG A 954 -21.92 -34.40 -23.42
C ARG A 954 -20.76 -33.76 -22.65
N MET A 955 -21.10 -32.95 -21.65
CA MET A 955 -20.16 -32.45 -20.63
C MET A 955 -20.24 -33.31 -19.35
N PRO A 956 -19.13 -33.49 -18.61
CA PRO A 956 -19.18 -33.85 -17.19
C PRO A 956 -19.83 -32.74 -16.36
N ASN A 957 -20.12 -33.01 -15.08
CA ASN A 957 -20.49 -31.95 -14.14
C ASN A 957 -19.22 -31.22 -13.66
N ASP A 958 -18.74 -30.27 -14.49
CA ASP A 958 -17.49 -29.51 -14.34
C ASP A 958 -17.70 -27.99 -14.15
N GLY A 959 -18.96 -27.56 -14.05
CA GLY A 959 -19.34 -26.21 -13.66
C GLY A 959 -19.06 -25.87 -12.20
N ILE A 960 -19.42 -24.66 -11.79
CA ILE A 960 -19.17 -24.11 -10.44
C ILE A 960 -20.01 -24.85 -9.39
N PRO A 961 -19.39 -25.52 -8.39
CA PRO A 961 -20.11 -26.26 -7.35
C PRO A 961 -20.65 -25.32 -6.27
N HIS A 962 -21.64 -25.79 -5.51
CA HIS A 962 -22.17 -25.08 -4.33
C HIS A 962 -22.63 -23.63 -4.59
N LEU A 963 -23.14 -23.34 -5.79
CA LEU A 963 -23.68 -22.01 -6.16
C LEU A 963 -25.19 -21.85 -5.82
N LYS A 964 -25.82 -22.90 -5.31
CA LYS A 964 -27.28 -23.08 -5.15
C LYS A 964 -27.99 -21.97 -4.36
N TYR A 965 -27.33 -21.40 -3.35
CA TYR A 965 -27.89 -20.31 -2.53
C TYR A 965 -28.00 -19.00 -3.34
N ILE A 966 -26.87 -18.52 -3.85
CA ILE A 966 -26.77 -17.28 -4.66
C ILE A 966 -27.74 -17.32 -5.84
N LEU A 967 -27.86 -18.47 -6.49
CA LEU A 967 -28.79 -18.64 -7.61
C LEU A 967 -30.26 -18.53 -7.19
N LYS A 968 -30.65 -19.07 -6.03
CA LYS A 968 -32.01 -18.89 -5.51
C LYS A 968 -32.29 -17.41 -5.21
N GLU A 969 -31.33 -16.70 -4.62
CA GLU A 969 -31.48 -15.29 -4.31
C GLU A 969 -31.65 -14.45 -5.60
N ILE A 970 -30.82 -14.70 -6.61
CA ILE A 970 -30.96 -14.07 -7.93
C ILE A 970 -32.28 -14.48 -8.62
N GLN A 971 -32.75 -15.71 -8.45
CA GLN A 971 -34.06 -16.14 -8.94
C GLN A 971 -35.19 -15.31 -8.31
N THR A 972 -35.14 -15.05 -6.99
CA THR A 972 -36.10 -14.18 -6.30
C THR A 972 -36.03 -12.77 -6.88
N ARG A 973 -34.85 -12.16 -6.98
CA ARG A 973 -34.67 -10.81 -7.57
C ARG A 973 -35.18 -10.69 -9.01
N ILE A 974 -35.08 -11.75 -9.82
CA ILE A 974 -35.65 -11.81 -11.19
C ILE A 974 -37.18 -11.85 -11.18
N VAL A 975 -37.79 -12.51 -10.20
CA VAL A 975 -39.25 -12.57 -10.03
C VAL A 975 -39.80 -11.27 -9.46
N GLU A 976 -39.13 -10.66 -8.48
CA GLU A 976 -39.51 -9.38 -7.88
C GLU A 976 -39.51 -8.23 -8.91
N LYS A 977 -38.54 -8.20 -9.84
CA LYS A 977 -38.46 -7.15 -10.86
C LYS A 977 -39.38 -7.34 -12.08
N LYS A 978 -40.22 -8.39 -12.11
CA LYS A 978 -41.17 -8.64 -13.20
C LYS A 978 -42.44 -9.31 -12.68
N ASP A 979 -43.56 -8.58 -12.65
CA ASP A 979 -44.89 -8.96 -12.14
C ASP A 979 -45.61 -10.13 -12.87
N LYS A 980 -44.91 -11.24 -13.15
CA LYS A 980 -45.47 -12.52 -13.57
C LYS A 980 -44.44 -13.66 -13.53
N ILE A 981 -44.74 -14.66 -12.70
CA ILE A 981 -44.04 -15.97 -12.61
C ILE A 981 -43.93 -16.66 -13.99
N THR A 982 -44.81 -16.35 -14.95
CA THR A 982 -44.77 -16.85 -16.33
C THR A 982 -43.61 -16.31 -17.17
N SER A 983 -42.90 -15.24 -16.75
CA SER A 983 -41.78 -14.67 -17.51
C SER A 983 -40.60 -15.66 -17.64
N LEU A 984 -40.07 -16.14 -16.51
CA LEU A 984 -38.97 -17.11 -16.47
C LEU A 984 -39.31 -18.42 -17.20
N LYS A 985 -40.57 -18.89 -17.14
CA LYS A 985 -40.98 -20.14 -17.80
C LYS A 985 -40.86 -20.09 -19.32
N LYS A 986 -41.07 -18.93 -19.96
CA LYS A 986 -40.99 -18.78 -21.44
C LYS A 986 -39.55 -18.86 -21.98
N MET A 987 -38.53 -18.45 -21.23
CA MET A 987 -37.14 -18.40 -21.70
C MET A 987 -36.37 -19.70 -21.41
N LYS A 988 -36.56 -20.72 -22.28
CA LYS A 988 -35.97 -22.07 -22.18
C LYS A 988 -34.48 -22.09 -21.76
N ASN A 989 -33.67 -21.19 -22.32
CA ASN A 989 -32.22 -21.14 -22.10
C ASN A 989 -31.82 -20.93 -20.64
N ILE A 990 -32.56 -20.06 -19.92
CA ILE A 990 -32.28 -19.66 -18.53
C ILE A 990 -33.19 -20.39 -17.54
N ASN A 991 -34.43 -20.71 -17.94
CA ASN A 991 -35.35 -21.58 -17.20
C ASN A 991 -34.66 -22.87 -16.71
N SER A 992 -33.86 -23.49 -17.59
CA SER A 992 -33.09 -24.70 -17.27
C SER A 992 -32.17 -24.56 -16.04
N ILE A 993 -31.62 -23.38 -15.74
CA ILE A 993 -30.77 -23.15 -14.56
C ILE A 993 -31.57 -23.41 -13.28
N PHE A 994 -32.70 -22.73 -13.13
CA PHE A 994 -33.48 -22.73 -11.90
C PHE A 994 -34.35 -23.99 -11.74
N TYR A 995 -34.91 -24.49 -12.85
CA TYR A 995 -35.88 -25.60 -12.84
C TYR A 995 -35.29 -26.94 -13.31
N THR A 996 -34.02 -26.99 -13.74
CA THR A 996 -33.37 -28.27 -14.14
C THR A 996 -32.00 -28.48 -13.52
N TYR A 997 -31.15 -27.46 -13.38
CA TYR A 997 -29.82 -27.63 -12.78
C TYR A 997 -29.89 -27.64 -11.25
N ILE A 998 -30.51 -26.62 -10.63
CA ILE A 998 -30.63 -26.49 -9.16
C ILE A 998 -31.35 -27.68 -8.48
N PRO A 999 -32.47 -28.22 -9.01
CA PRO A 999 -33.16 -29.35 -8.38
C PRO A 999 -32.33 -30.64 -8.44
N ASN A 1000 -31.68 -30.90 -9.59
CA ASN A 1000 -30.84 -32.08 -9.82
C ASN A 1000 -29.40 -31.93 -9.30
N ASN A 1001 -29.12 -30.92 -8.46
CA ASN A 1001 -27.77 -30.58 -7.94
C ASN A 1001 -26.67 -30.55 -9.01
N ARG A 1002 -26.98 -30.09 -10.23
CA ARG A 1002 -25.98 -29.87 -11.29
C ARG A 1002 -25.29 -28.53 -11.12
N ASN A 1003 -23.99 -28.50 -11.38
CA ASN A 1003 -23.19 -27.29 -11.35
C ASN A 1003 -23.43 -26.48 -12.62
N ILE A 1004 -23.32 -25.15 -12.54
CA ILE A 1004 -23.53 -24.27 -13.70
C ILE A 1004 -22.24 -24.11 -14.50
N SER A 1005 -22.29 -24.38 -15.81
CA SER A 1005 -21.16 -24.12 -16.72
C SER A 1005 -20.91 -22.62 -16.87
N TYR A 1006 -19.67 -22.26 -17.15
CA TYR A 1006 -19.28 -20.85 -17.33
C TYR A 1006 -20.08 -20.15 -18.45
N HIS A 1007 -20.47 -20.89 -19.49
CA HIS A 1007 -21.35 -20.38 -20.55
C HIS A 1007 -22.75 -20.04 -20.03
N LYS A 1008 -23.38 -20.93 -19.23
CA LYS A 1008 -24.70 -20.66 -18.62
C LYS A 1008 -24.66 -19.59 -17.54
N LEU A 1009 -23.52 -19.41 -16.86
CA LEU A 1009 -23.33 -18.28 -15.95
C LEU A 1009 -23.29 -16.94 -16.72
N LYS A 1010 -22.62 -16.89 -17.88
CA LYS A 1010 -22.63 -15.70 -18.75
C LYS A 1010 -24.04 -15.36 -19.25
N GLU A 1011 -24.79 -16.33 -19.78
CA GLU A 1011 -26.19 -16.11 -20.19
C GLU A 1011 -27.04 -15.51 -19.05
N LEU A 1012 -26.85 -15.97 -17.82
CA LEU A 1012 -27.55 -15.44 -16.65
C LEU A 1012 -27.12 -14.01 -16.30
N VAL A 1013 -25.82 -13.70 -16.33
CA VAL A 1013 -25.31 -12.33 -16.05
C VAL A 1013 -25.71 -11.35 -17.15
N GLU A 1014 -25.60 -11.75 -18.42
CA GLU A 1014 -26.06 -10.96 -19.58
C GLU A 1014 -27.56 -10.69 -19.49
N TYR A 1015 -28.38 -11.68 -19.12
CA TYR A 1015 -29.80 -11.48 -18.85
C TYR A 1015 -30.06 -10.55 -17.67
N CYS A 1016 -29.37 -10.72 -16.55
CA CYS A 1016 -29.52 -9.84 -15.39
C CYS A 1016 -29.19 -8.39 -15.74
N ASN A 1017 -28.05 -8.14 -16.41
CA ASN A 1017 -27.67 -6.80 -16.88
C ASN A 1017 -28.72 -6.21 -17.84
N ASN A 1018 -29.15 -6.98 -18.85
CA ASN A 1018 -30.15 -6.55 -19.84
C ASN A 1018 -31.57 -6.35 -19.27
N ASN A 1019 -31.80 -6.68 -17.99
CA ASN A 1019 -33.06 -6.50 -17.29
C ASN A 1019 -32.88 -5.75 -15.95
N ASP A 1020 -31.73 -5.08 -15.76
CA ASP A 1020 -31.34 -4.31 -14.57
C ASP A 1020 -31.52 -5.08 -13.23
N VAL A 1021 -31.28 -6.39 -13.23
CA VAL A 1021 -31.29 -7.22 -12.02
C VAL A 1021 -29.88 -7.25 -11.43
N LYS A 1022 -29.74 -6.85 -10.17
CA LYS A 1022 -28.46 -6.89 -9.44
C LYS A 1022 -27.97 -8.34 -9.30
N CYS A 1023 -26.85 -8.67 -9.95
CA CYS A 1023 -26.17 -9.97 -9.87
C CYS A 1023 -24.64 -9.84 -9.71
N GLY A 1024 -24.18 -8.75 -9.08
CA GLY A 1024 -22.77 -8.39 -8.99
C GLY A 1024 -21.87 -9.47 -8.38
N GLU A 1025 -22.41 -10.30 -7.49
CA GLU A 1025 -21.74 -11.44 -6.87
C GLU A 1025 -21.31 -12.53 -7.88
N LEU A 1026 -21.99 -12.64 -9.03
CA LEU A 1026 -21.61 -13.59 -10.09
C LEU A 1026 -20.35 -13.17 -10.87
N ASN A 1027 -20.02 -11.88 -10.87
CA ASN A 1027 -18.89 -11.34 -11.64
C ASN A 1027 -17.52 -11.80 -11.09
N HIS A 1028 -17.43 -12.16 -9.80
CA HIS A 1028 -16.24 -12.76 -9.19
C HIS A 1028 -15.79 -14.02 -9.96
N PHE A 1029 -16.73 -14.94 -10.21
CA PHE A 1029 -16.46 -16.19 -10.90
C PHE A 1029 -16.00 -15.96 -12.34
N LEU A 1030 -16.69 -15.07 -13.08
CA LEU A 1030 -16.39 -14.72 -14.47
C LEU A 1030 -15.05 -14.00 -14.63
N LYS A 1031 -14.63 -13.20 -13.64
CA LYS A 1031 -13.34 -12.51 -13.62
C LYS A 1031 -12.18 -13.49 -13.36
N ASN A 1032 -12.32 -14.35 -12.36
CA ASN A 1032 -11.23 -15.19 -11.87
C ASN A 1032 -10.98 -16.45 -12.74
N ASN A 1033 -11.98 -16.88 -13.51
CA ASN A 1033 -11.88 -18.00 -14.47
C ASN A 1033 -11.36 -19.31 -13.86
N TYR A 1034 -11.72 -19.60 -12.61
CA TYR A 1034 -11.36 -20.85 -11.96
C TYR A 1034 -12.09 -22.07 -12.56
N PHE A 1035 -11.39 -23.20 -12.59
CA PHE A 1035 -11.93 -24.53 -12.78
C PHE A 1035 -12.02 -25.20 -11.40
N TYR A 1036 -13.15 -25.84 -11.12
CA TYR A 1036 -13.40 -26.54 -9.87
C TYR A 1036 -13.50 -28.03 -10.15
N ASP A 1037 -12.66 -28.83 -9.49
CA ASP A 1037 -12.73 -30.29 -9.61
C ASP A 1037 -12.61 -30.93 -8.22
N SER A 1038 -13.26 -32.07 -8.04
CA SER A 1038 -13.17 -32.79 -6.78
C SER A 1038 -11.95 -33.72 -6.74
N ILE A 1039 -11.42 -33.95 -5.54
CA ILE A 1039 -10.32 -34.89 -5.31
C ILE A 1039 -10.81 -36.32 -5.52
N ALA A 1040 -10.18 -37.03 -6.45
CA ALA A 1040 -10.46 -38.44 -6.71
C ALA A 1040 -9.51 -39.39 -5.94
N ASN A 1041 -8.29 -38.94 -5.64
CA ASN A 1041 -7.32 -39.68 -4.86
C ASN A 1041 -6.42 -38.76 -4.02
N VAL A 1042 -6.11 -39.19 -2.80
CA VAL A 1042 -5.13 -38.59 -1.88
C VAL A 1042 -4.07 -39.66 -1.64
N GLN A 1043 -2.85 -39.44 -2.12
CA GLN A 1043 -1.76 -40.41 -2.01
C GLN A 1043 -0.59 -39.81 -1.22
N LYS A 1044 -0.35 -40.33 -0.01
CA LYS A 1044 0.92 -40.17 0.71
C LYS A 1044 2.04 -40.83 -0.10
N SER A 1045 3.15 -40.14 -0.32
CA SER A 1045 4.21 -40.63 -1.20
C SER A 1045 5.24 -41.46 -0.41
N SER A 1046 5.22 -42.78 -0.59
CA SER A 1046 6.16 -43.71 0.08
C SER A 1046 7.61 -43.49 -0.35
N LYS A 1047 7.82 -43.08 -1.60
CA LYS A 1047 9.07 -42.49 -2.06
C LYS A 1047 9.00 -40.98 -2.10
N LYS A 1048 10.19 -40.43 -2.06
CA LYS A 1048 10.54 -39.18 -1.42
C LYS A 1048 11.05 -38.22 -2.53
N LYS A 1049 10.80 -36.89 -2.53
CA LYS A 1049 11.18 -35.92 -3.60
C LYS A 1049 11.45 -34.48 -3.13
N ASP A 1050 12.54 -33.87 -3.59
CA ASP A 1050 12.95 -32.49 -3.29
C ASP A 1050 11.83 -31.46 -3.51
N VAL A 1051 11.70 -30.48 -2.60
CA VAL A 1051 10.67 -29.45 -2.61
C VAL A 1051 11.24 -28.02 -2.49
N TYR A 1052 10.44 -27.07 -2.97
CA TYR A 1052 10.82 -25.67 -3.19
C TYR A 1052 9.62 -24.74 -2.94
N ASP A 1053 9.88 -23.44 -2.71
CA ASP A 1053 8.83 -22.43 -2.54
C ASP A 1053 9.25 -21.04 -3.09
N PHE A 1054 8.28 -20.14 -3.26
CA PHE A 1054 8.48 -18.77 -3.76
C PHE A 1054 7.81 -17.73 -2.84
N THR A 1055 8.59 -16.80 -2.30
CA THR A 1055 8.03 -15.66 -1.56
C THR A 1055 7.51 -14.60 -2.53
N VAL A 1056 6.19 -14.37 -2.52
CA VAL A 1056 5.51 -13.39 -3.39
C VAL A 1056 4.89 -12.27 -2.53
N PRO A 1057 5.49 -11.07 -2.41
CA PRO A 1057 5.10 -10.08 -1.40
C PRO A 1057 3.67 -9.52 -1.49
N LYS A 1058 3.03 -9.53 -2.68
CA LYS A 1058 1.75 -8.81 -2.91
C LYS A 1058 0.50 -9.62 -2.57
N THR A 1059 0.47 -10.91 -2.90
CA THR A 1059 -0.62 -11.83 -2.53
C THR A 1059 -0.22 -12.94 -1.57
N HIS A 1060 1.07 -13.04 -1.23
CA HIS A 1060 1.65 -14.21 -0.57
C HIS A 1060 1.34 -15.53 -1.31
N SER A 1061 1.12 -15.48 -2.64
CA SER A 1061 0.64 -16.61 -3.43
C SER A 1061 1.25 -16.72 -4.83
N PHE A 1062 1.39 -17.96 -5.32
CA PHE A 1062 1.76 -18.26 -6.71
C PHE A 1062 0.91 -19.41 -7.26
N ILE A 1063 0.96 -19.60 -8.58
CA ILE A 1063 0.23 -20.63 -9.32
C ILE A 1063 1.19 -21.74 -9.79
N ALA A 1064 0.95 -22.96 -9.36
CA ALA A 1064 1.82 -24.12 -9.59
C ALA A 1064 0.98 -25.36 -9.97
N ASN A 1065 1.26 -26.02 -11.10
CA ASN A 1065 0.39 -27.01 -11.76
C ASN A 1065 -1.09 -26.56 -11.98
N GLY A 1066 -1.38 -25.27 -11.80
CA GLY A 1066 -2.72 -24.67 -11.84
C GLY A 1066 -3.34 -24.38 -10.47
N PHE A 1067 -2.77 -24.93 -9.38
CA PHE A 1067 -3.20 -24.73 -8.00
C PHE A 1067 -2.67 -23.40 -7.46
N VAL A 1068 -3.23 -22.88 -6.35
CA VAL A 1068 -2.82 -21.63 -5.68
C VAL A 1068 -2.25 -21.94 -4.29
N ASN A 1069 -1.24 -21.19 -3.83
CA ASN A 1069 -0.36 -21.51 -2.67
C ASN A 1069 -0.24 -20.32 -1.65
N HIS A 1070 0.21 -20.47 -0.38
CA HIS A 1070 0.20 -19.37 0.64
C HIS A 1070 1.19 -19.43 1.86
N ASN A 1071 1.75 -18.28 2.30
CA ASN A 1071 2.79 -18.11 3.38
C ASN A 1071 2.23 -17.94 4.85
N SER A 1072 3.02 -17.51 5.87
CA SER A 1072 2.69 -17.48 7.34
C SER A 1072 2.60 -16.09 8.00
N THR A 1073 2.05 -16.00 9.23
CA THR A 1073 1.62 -14.72 9.86
C THR A 1073 1.72 -14.58 11.40
N VAL A 1074 2.14 -15.58 12.19
CA VAL A 1074 1.86 -15.60 13.66
C VAL A 1074 2.57 -14.51 14.48
N MET A 1075 3.90 -14.32 14.39
CA MET A 1075 4.61 -13.44 15.33
C MET A 1075 4.15 -11.97 15.33
N ARG A 1076 3.83 -11.42 14.15
CA ARG A 1076 3.34 -10.03 14.03
C ARG A 1076 2.01 -9.80 14.76
N GLN A 1077 1.23 -10.86 15.00
CA GLN A 1077 0.00 -10.80 15.79
C GLN A 1077 0.26 -10.33 17.23
N THR A 1078 1.23 -10.93 17.91
CA THR A 1078 1.47 -10.69 19.35
C THR A 1078 1.85 -9.24 19.61
N ALA A 1079 2.77 -8.69 18.82
CA ALA A 1079 3.17 -7.30 18.92
C ALA A 1079 2.01 -6.32 18.65
N LEU A 1080 1.17 -6.60 17.63
CA LEU A 1080 0.00 -5.77 17.34
C LEU A 1080 -1.05 -5.82 18.48
N ILE A 1081 -1.23 -6.96 19.14
CA ILE A 1081 -2.14 -7.10 20.28
C ILE A 1081 -1.64 -6.29 21.49
N VAL A 1082 -0.36 -6.40 21.85
CA VAL A 1082 0.24 -5.62 22.96
C VAL A 1082 0.17 -4.12 22.69
N LEU A 1083 0.49 -3.70 21.47
CA LEU A 1083 0.41 -2.31 21.04
C LEU A 1083 -1.02 -1.76 21.11
N MET A 1084 -2.02 -2.53 20.64
CA MET A 1084 -3.44 -2.15 20.73
C MET A 1084 -3.93 -2.06 22.19
N ALA A 1085 -3.51 -2.99 23.06
CA ALA A 1085 -3.84 -2.94 24.48
C ALA A 1085 -3.30 -1.66 25.13
N GLN A 1086 -2.02 -1.34 24.94
CA GLN A 1086 -1.39 -0.14 25.50
C GLN A 1086 -1.80 1.18 24.82
N MET A 1087 -2.46 1.14 23.65
CA MET A 1087 -3.20 2.30 23.11
C MET A 1087 -4.48 2.59 23.90
N GLY A 1088 -5.01 1.65 24.69
CA GLY A 1088 -6.35 1.70 25.27
C GLY A 1088 -7.43 1.20 24.31
N SER A 1089 -7.09 0.35 23.34
CA SER A 1089 -8.04 -0.33 22.46
C SER A 1089 -8.35 -1.75 22.95
N PHE A 1090 -9.55 -2.22 22.65
CA PHE A 1090 -9.88 -3.63 22.73
C PHE A 1090 -9.07 -4.42 21.68
N VAL A 1091 -8.84 -5.71 21.94
CA VAL A 1091 -7.88 -6.55 21.20
C VAL A 1091 -8.53 -7.74 20.48
N PRO A 1092 -7.95 -8.18 19.33
CA PRO A 1092 -8.41 -9.32 18.55
C PRO A 1092 -8.07 -10.66 19.21
N ALA A 1093 -8.75 -11.00 20.30
CA ALA A 1093 -8.61 -12.25 21.06
C ALA A 1093 -10.01 -12.80 21.45
N GLU A 1094 -10.07 -13.86 22.25
CA GLU A 1094 -11.25 -14.18 23.08
C GLU A 1094 -11.04 -13.71 24.53
N GLU A 1095 -9.83 -13.88 25.06
CA GLU A 1095 -9.40 -13.36 26.38
C GLU A 1095 -7.95 -12.90 26.26
N CYS A 1096 -7.54 -11.90 27.05
CA CYS A 1096 -6.19 -11.34 26.96
C CYS A 1096 -5.79 -10.62 28.25
N VAL A 1097 -4.60 -10.92 28.77
CA VAL A 1097 -4.01 -10.29 29.97
C VAL A 1097 -2.63 -9.76 29.60
N ILE A 1098 -2.43 -8.44 29.67
CA ILE A 1098 -1.23 -7.75 29.17
C ILE A 1098 -0.57 -6.94 30.29
N GLY A 1099 0.67 -7.30 30.59
CA GLY A 1099 1.60 -6.51 31.37
C GLY A 1099 2.21 -5.36 30.57
N ILE A 1100 2.36 -4.19 31.21
CA ILE A 1100 2.98 -3.02 30.58
C ILE A 1100 4.37 -3.37 30.03
N SER A 1101 4.51 -3.27 28.71
CA SER A 1101 5.79 -3.38 28.01
C SER A 1101 6.29 -2.01 27.57
N ASP A 1102 7.55 -1.69 27.87
CA ASP A 1102 8.14 -0.37 27.63
C ASP A 1102 8.64 -0.17 26.19
N ARG A 1103 9.02 -1.26 25.52
CA ARG A 1103 9.43 -1.26 24.11
C ARG A 1103 8.90 -2.50 23.37
N ILE A 1104 8.70 -2.37 22.06
CA ILE A 1104 8.53 -3.51 21.16
C ILE A 1104 9.63 -3.46 20.09
N PHE A 1105 10.34 -4.58 19.95
CA PHE A 1105 11.38 -4.79 18.95
C PHE A 1105 11.03 -5.98 18.05
N THR A 1106 11.22 -5.84 16.73
CA THR A 1106 10.89 -6.90 15.76
C THR A 1106 11.91 -6.97 14.61
N ARG A 1107 12.61 -8.10 14.52
CA ARG A 1107 13.42 -8.48 13.36
C ARG A 1107 12.63 -9.52 12.55
N VAL A 1108 11.98 -9.12 11.46
CA VAL A 1108 11.08 -9.99 10.66
C VAL A 1108 11.44 -9.93 9.17
N GLY A 1109 12.33 -10.81 8.73
CA GLY A 1109 12.72 -10.99 7.34
C GLY A 1109 13.76 -10.01 6.78
N ALA A 1110 14.40 -10.39 5.68
CA ALA A 1110 15.40 -9.58 5.00
C ALA A 1110 14.77 -8.54 4.06
N TYR A 1111 15.30 -7.31 4.10
CA TYR A 1111 15.03 -6.23 3.14
C TYR A 1111 16.37 -5.76 2.57
N ASP A 1112 16.46 -5.59 1.24
CA ASP A 1112 17.64 -5.03 0.58
C ASP A 1112 17.61 -3.50 0.70
N ASP A 1113 18.48 -2.88 1.51
CA ASP A 1113 18.70 -1.43 1.40
C ASP A 1113 19.66 -1.12 0.25
N LEU A 1114 19.09 -1.07 -0.95
CA LEU A 1114 19.78 -0.71 -2.19
C LEU A 1114 20.20 0.77 -2.26
N ALA A 1115 19.81 1.62 -1.31
CA ALA A 1115 20.21 3.03 -1.28
C ALA A 1115 21.53 3.24 -0.50
N SER A 1116 21.70 2.57 0.64
CA SER A 1116 22.96 2.61 1.42
C SER A 1116 24.01 1.60 0.98
N GLY A 1117 23.63 0.57 0.19
CA GLY A 1117 24.55 -0.43 -0.35
C GLY A 1117 25.03 -1.48 0.68
N GLN A 1118 24.43 -1.51 1.87
CA GLN A 1118 24.78 -2.48 2.92
C GLN A 1118 24.34 -3.91 2.56
N SER A 1119 25.04 -4.91 3.11
CA SER A 1119 24.67 -6.32 2.94
C SER A 1119 23.49 -6.70 3.82
N THR A 1120 22.67 -7.66 3.37
CA THR A 1120 21.51 -8.16 4.13
C THR A 1120 21.88 -8.68 5.52
N PHE A 1121 23.07 -9.28 5.67
CA PHE A 1121 23.58 -9.73 6.96
C PHE A 1121 24.09 -8.57 7.83
N MET A 1122 24.68 -7.51 7.25
CA MET A 1122 25.02 -6.31 8.01
C MET A 1122 23.76 -5.65 8.58
N VAL A 1123 22.73 -5.44 7.76
CA VAL A 1123 21.43 -4.90 8.22
C VAL A 1123 20.80 -5.79 9.29
N GLU A 1124 20.87 -7.12 9.15
CA GLU A 1124 20.43 -8.08 10.17
C GLU A 1124 21.17 -7.92 11.50
N MET A 1125 22.50 -7.74 11.46
CA MET A 1125 23.32 -7.56 12.65
C MET A 1125 23.16 -6.17 13.27
N THR A 1126 23.02 -5.10 12.49
CA THR A 1126 22.74 -3.75 12.98
C THR A 1126 21.37 -3.66 13.65
N GLU A 1127 20.32 -4.25 13.05
CA GLU A 1127 19.02 -4.38 13.71
C GLU A 1127 19.14 -5.20 15.00
N THR A 1128 19.82 -6.35 14.98
CA THR A 1128 19.99 -7.20 16.19
C THR A 1128 20.78 -6.50 17.31
N ALA A 1129 21.84 -5.76 16.97
CA ALA A 1129 22.62 -4.97 17.92
C ALA A 1129 21.78 -3.82 18.52
N SER A 1130 20.99 -3.12 17.71
CA SER A 1130 20.07 -2.09 18.18
C SER A 1130 19.10 -2.64 19.23
N ILE A 1131 18.52 -3.83 18.99
CA ILE A 1131 17.67 -4.53 19.96
C ILE A 1131 18.43 -4.83 21.25
N LEU A 1132 19.63 -5.42 21.17
CA LEU A 1132 20.41 -5.80 22.36
C LEU A 1132 20.87 -4.59 23.19
N HIS A 1133 21.22 -3.47 22.56
CA HIS A 1133 21.67 -2.27 23.27
C HIS A 1133 20.52 -1.44 23.89
N ASN A 1134 19.29 -1.56 23.37
CA ASN A 1134 18.17 -0.69 23.78
C ASN A 1134 17.05 -1.42 24.54
N ALA A 1135 17.00 -2.75 24.56
CA ALA A 1135 15.96 -3.51 25.25
C ALA A 1135 16.18 -3.61 26.77
N THR A 1136 15.09 -3.91 27.47
CA THR A 1136 14.99 -4.02 28.94
C THR A 1136 14.13 -5.22 29.34
N GLU A 1137 14.06 -5.54 30.63
CA GLU A 1137 13.23 -6.63 31.16
C GLU A 1137 11.74 -6.49 30.82
N ARG A 1138 11.24 -5.25 30.71
CA ARG A 1138 9.84 -4.97 30.34
C ARG A 1138 9.61 -4.99 28.83
N SER A 1139 10.64 -5.05 27.99
CA SER A 1139 10.47 -5.07 26.54
C SER A 1139 9.77 -6.35 26.04
N LEU A 1140 9.22 -6.28 24.84
CA LEU A 1140 8.84 -7.44 24.02
C LEU A 1140 9.78 -7.51 22.82
N ILE A 1141 10.53 -8.60 22.71
CA ILE A 1141 11.45 -8.86 21.60
C ILE A 1141 10.85 -9.93 20.67
N ILE A 1142 10.91 -9.71 19.36
CA ILE A 1142 10.56 -10.70 18.33
C ILE A 1142 11.74 -10.85 17.37
N LEU A 1143 12.28 -12.07 17.27
CA LEU A 1143 13.40 -12.42 16.39
C LEU A 1143 12.97 -13.55 15.46
N ASP A 1144 12.95 -13.27 14.16
CA ASP A 1144 12.65 -14.22 13.08
C ASP A 1144 13.96 -14.58 12.36
N GLU A 1145 14.50 -15.76 12.63
CA GLU A 1145 15.57 -16.42 11.84
C GLU A 1145 16.95 -15.72 11.79
N ILE A 1146 17.33 -15.02 12.85
CA ILE A 1146 18.69 -14.45 12.98
C ILE A 1146 19.80 -15.52 12.89
N GLY A 1147 20.95 -15.11 12.34
CA GLY A 1147 22.12 -15.94 12.03
C GLY A 1147 22.18 -16.42 10.57
N ARG A 1148 21.17 -16.16 9.74
CA ARG A 1148 21.03 -16.83 8.44
C ARG A 1148 22.01 -16.41 7.34
N GLY A 1149 22.56 -15.20 7.40
CA GLY A 1149 23.47 -14.70 6.35
C GLY A 1149 24.89 -15.28 6.34
N THR A 1150 25.24 -16.18 7.28
CA THR A 1150 26.63 -16.61 7.53
C THR A 1150 26.79 -18.16 7.54
N SER A 1151 27.90 -18.69 8.08
CA SER A 1151 28.08 -20.14 8.24
C SER A 1151 27.15 -20.69 9.33
N THR A 1152 26.86 -22.00 9.29
CA THR A 1152 25.94 -22.61 10.26
C THR A 1152 26.49 -22.54 11.70
N PHE A 1153 27.81 -22.66 11.88
CA PHE A 1153 28.42 -22.55 13.21
C PHE A 1153 28.40 -21.11 13.72
N ASP A 1154 28.70 -20.13 12.87
CA ASP A 1154 28.65 -18.71 13.25
C ASP A 1154 27.20 -18.27 13.53
N GLY A 1155 26.26 -18.66 12.67
CA GLY A 1155 24.84 -18.34 12.81
C GLY A 1155 24.20 -18.95 14.06
N VAL A 1156 24.50 -20.22 14.37
CA VAL A 1156 24.09 -20.85 15.64
C VAL A 1156 24.76 -20.16 16.83
N SER A 1157 26.06 -19.87 16.76
CA SER A 1157 26.79 -19.24 17.87
C SER A 1157 26.29 -17.83 18.17
N ILE A 1158 25.99 -17.04 17.13
CA ILE A 1158 25.36 -15.72 17.25
C ILE A 1158 23.95 -15.87 17.82
N ALA A 1159 23.09 -16.70 17.23
CA ALA A 1159 21.71 -16.89 17.71
C ALA A 1159 21.65 -17.36 19.17
N TRP A 1160 22.53 -18.29 19.56
CA TRP A 1160 22.69 -18.77 20.94
C TRP A 1160 23.19 -17.66 21.87
N SER A 1161 24.24 -16.93 21.48
CA SER A 1161 24.79 -15.82 22.29
C SER A 1161 23.79 -14.67 22.44
N VAL A 1162 22.98 -14.38 21.42
CA VAL A 1162 21.88 -13.41 21.48
C VAL A 1162 20.82 -13.89 22.48
N ALA A 1163 20.41 -15.16 22.44
CA ALA A 1163 19.45 -15.73 23.38
C ALA A 1163 19.99 -15.73 24.83
N GLU A 1164 21.25 -16.13 25.05
CA GLU A 1164 21.89 -16.08 26.36
C GLU A 1164 22.04 -14.64 26.88
N HIS A 1165 22.38 -13.68 26.02
CA HIS A 1165 22.48 -12.27 26.43
C HIS A 1165 21.11 -11.71 26.82
N ILE A 1166 20.07 -12.01 26.03
CA ILE A 1166 18.70 -11.62 26.35
C ILE A 1166 18.28 -12.25 27.69
N TYR A 1167 18.51 -13.54 27.91
CA TYR A 1167 18.11 -14.22 29.15
C TYR A 1167 18.86 -13.74 30.41
N ASN A 1168 20.19 -13.61 30.32
CA ASN A 1168 21.05 -13.36 31.47
C ASN A 1168 21.20 -11.88 31.83
N LYS A 1169 21.13 -10.97 30.83
CA LYS A 1169 21.34 -9.52 31.04
C LYS A 1169 20.05 -8.72 30.87
N ILE A 1170 19.36 -8.86 29.75
CA ILE A 1170 18.21 -8.00 29.40
C ILE A 1170 16.93 -8.42 30.13
N LYS A 1171 16.70 -9.72 30.26
CA LYS A 1171 15.53 -10.39 30.86
C LYS A 1171 14.17 -10.12 30.17
N ALA A 1172 14.19 -9.74 28.88
CA ALA A 1172 13.01 -9.38 28.11
C ALA A 1172 12.12 -10.57 27.74
N LYS A 1173 10.80 -10.36 27.71
CA LYS A 1173 9.82 -11.30 27.14
C LYS A 1173 10.10 -11.47 25.65
N THR A 1174 10.36 -12.70 25.18
CA THR A 1174 10.94 -12.90 23.85
C THR A 1174 10.25 -13.99 23.04
N LEU A 1175 9.85 -13.67 21.80
CA LEU A 1175 9.50 -14.65 20.76
C LEU A 1175 10.70 -14.85 19.83
N PHE A 1176 11.30 -16.04 19.84
CA PHE A 1176 12.48 -16.36 19.06
C PHE A 1176 12.16 -17.50 18.09
N ALA A 1177 11.77 -17.18 16.85
CA ALA A 1177 11.57 -18.17 15.81
C ALA A 1177 12.90 -18.56 15.17
N THR A 1178 13.20 -19.86 15.14
CA THR A 1178 14.47 -20.36 14.61
C THR A 1178 14.36 -21.74 13.96
N HIS A 1179 15.25 -21.96 13.00
CA HIS A 1179 15.48 -23.23 12.32
C HIS A 1179 16.63 -24.03 12.98
N TYR A 1180 17.39 -23.40 13.88
CA TYR A 1180 18.48 -24.05 14.60
C TYR A 1180 17.94 -24.92 15.74
N HIS A 1181 17.68 -26.20 15.46
CA HIS A 1181 17.18 -27.17 16.45
C HIS A 1181 18.05 -27.27 17.72
N VAL A 1182 19.36 -26.97 17.64
CA VAL A 1182 20.26 -26.90 18.81
C VAL A 1182 19.73 -25.93 19.88
N MET A 1183 19.05 -24.84 19.48
CA MET A 1183 18.44 -23.87 20.40
C MET A 1183 17.41 -24.48 21.36
N ASN A 1184 16.81 -25.64 21.02
CA ASN A 1184 15.92 -26.35 21.95
C ASN A 1184 16.64 -26.77 23.25
N LYS A 1185 17.98 -26.96 23.21
CA LYS A 1185 18.77 -27.29 24.40
C LYS A 1185 18.86 -26.14 25.41
N LEU A 1186 18.51 -24.90 25.03
CA LEU A 1186 18.45 -23.76 25.95
C LEU A 1186 17.42 -23.97 27.06
N ALA A 1187 16.24 -24.56 26.76
CA ALA A 1187 15.22 -24.87 27.75
C ALA A 1187 15.68 -25.90 28.81
N GLY A 1188 16.68 -26.72 28.50
CA GLY A 1188 17.34 -27.63 29.45
C GLY A 1188 18.50 -27.02 30.23
N LYS A 1189 18.89 -25.77 29.93
CA LYS A 1189 19.94 -25.00 30.64
C LYS A 1189 19.40 -23.77 31.38
N PHE A 1190 18.17 -23.33 31.08
CA PHE A 1190 17.62 -22.05 31.52
C PHE A 1190 16.10 -22.15 31.81
N ASP A 1191 15.72 -22.14 33.09
CA ASP A 1191 14.38 -22.51 33.59
C ASP A 1191 13.20 -21.73 32.98
N LYS A 1192 13.42 -20.50 32.51
CA LYS A 1192 12.38 -19.67 31.86
C LYS A 1192 12.44 -19.67 30.32
N ILE A 1193 13.38 -20.38 29.72
CA ILE A 1193 13.35 -20.62 28.26
C ILE A 1193 12.44 -21.82 28.00
N LYS A 1194 11.35 -21.60 27.26
CA LYS A 1194 10.38 -22.63 26.91
C LYS A 1194 10.40 -22.88 25.42
N ASN A 1195 10.51 -24.15 25.04
CA ASN A 1195 10.40 -24.52 23.64
C ASN A 1195 8.93 -24.63 23.22
N TYR A 1196 8.62 -24.10 22.05
CA TYR A 1196 7.31 -24.19 21.41
C TYR A 1196 7.50 -24.64 19.96
N ASN A 1197 6.47 -25.25 19.38
CA ASN A 1197 6.46 -25.61 17.96
C ASN A 1197 5.12 -25.31 17.28
N ILE A 1198 5.15 -25.15 15.96
CA ILE A 1198 3.93 -25.08 15.15
C ILE A 1198 3.37 -26.50 15.02
N ALA A 1199 2.41 -26.82 15.89
CA ALA A 1199 1.91 -28.14 16.25
C ALA A 1199 1.87 -29.15 15.10
N VAL A 1200 2.61 -30.23 15.25
CA VAL A 1200 2.70 -31.30 14.25
C VAL A 1200 1.87 -32.51 14.68
N LYS A 1201 0.84 -32.86 13.92
CA LYS A 1201 0.12 -34.12 14.13
C LYS A 1201 0.69 -35.21 13.22
N GLU A 1202 1.31 -36.22 13.81
CA GLU A 1202 1.70 -37.42 13.06
C GLU A 1202 0.51 -38.38 12.90
N LYS A 1203 0.36 -38.97 11.71
CA LYS A 1203 -0.58 -40.07 11.47
C LYS A 1203 -0.07 -40.99 10.36
N GLU A 1204 0.05 -42.28 10.67
CA GLU A 1204 0.51 -43.32 9.72
C GLU A 1204 1.85 -42.91 9.04
N GLY A 1205 2.78 -42.34 9.81
CA GLY A 1205 4.09 -41.92 9.33
C GLY A 1205 4.16 -40.61 8.53
N ASP A 1206 3.10 -39.81 8.44
CA ASP A 1206 3.13 -38.45 7.85
C ASP A 1206 2.79 -37.35 8.86
N ILE A 1207 3.25 -36.14 8.54
CA ILE A 1207 3.37 -34.97 9.43
C ILE A 1207 2.38 -33.85 9.02
N ILE A 1208 1.47 -33.41 9.92
CA ILE A 1208 0.49 -32.35 9.65
C ILE A 1208 0.66 -31.15 10.63
N PHE A 1209 1.35 -30.09 10.19
CA PHE A 1209 1.42 -28.78 10.87
C PHE A 1209 0.02 -28.14 10.93
N LEU A 1210 -0.55 -28.05 12.12
CA LEU A 1210 -1.91 -27.58 12.35
C LEU A 1210 -2.06 -26.05 12.21
N ARG A 1211 -0.95 -25.30 12.28
CA ARG A 1211 -0.89 -23.82 12.40
C ARG A 1211 -1.43 -23.25 13.72
N LYS A 1212 -1.61 -24.12 14.71
CA LYS A 1212 -1.69 -23.75 16.12
C LYS A 1212 -0.28 -23.90 16.73
N LEU A 1213 0.14 -22.94 17.54
CA LEU A 1213 1.32 -23.04 18.40
C LEU A 1213 1.01 -23.98 19.57
N ILE A 1214 1.93 -24.87 19.92
CA ILE A 1214 1.89 -25.70 21.13
C ILE A 1214 3.23 -25.64 21.85
N GLU A 1215 3.19 -25.85 23.16
CA GLU A 1215 4.38 -26.06 23.98
C GLU A 1215 5.05 -27.40 23.63
N GLY A 1216 6.35 -27.49 23.88
CA GLY A 1216 7.20 -28.62 23.52
C GLY A 1216 8.19 -28.25 22.42
N GLY A 1217 9.43 -28.72 22.59
CA GLY A 1217 10.46 -28.60 21.58
C GLY A 1217 10.23 -29.53 20.41
N THR A 1218 11.06 -29.34 19.38
CA THR A 1218 11.20 -30.34 18.33
C THR A 1218 12.32 -31.29 18.76
N ASP A 1219 11.94 -32.39 19.43
CA ASP A 1219 12.86 -33.35 20.08
C ASP A 1219 13.93 -33.94 19.17
N GLN A 1220 13.68 -33.88 17.86
CA GLN A 1220 14.65 -34.21 16.83
C GLN A 1220 14.68 -33.09 15.79
N SER A 1221 15.74 -33.08 14.97
CA SER A 1221 15.67 -32.31 13.74
C SER A 1221 14.53 -32.83 12.86
N TYR A 1222 13.46 -32.03 12.76
CA TYR A 1222 12.56 -32.07 11.61
C TYR A 1222 13.33 -31.74 10.32
N GLY A 1223 14.55 -31.21 10.42
CA GLY A 1223 15.65 -31.46 9.47
C GLY A 1223 15.66 -32.89 8.89
N VAL A 1224 16.13 -33.89 9.63
CA VAL A 1224 16.14 -35.31 9.17
C VAL A 1224 14.73 -35.89 9.08
N HIS A 1225 13.84 -35.58 10.01
CA HIS A 1225 12.51 -36.21 10.00
C HIS A 1225 11.65 -35.76 8.83
N VAL A 1226 11.62 -34.47 8.49
CA VAL A 1226 10.98 -33.99 7.26
C VAL A 1226 11.85 -34.36 6.05
N ALA A 1227 13.17 -34.54 6.21
CA ALA A 1227 13.97 -35.25 5.21
C ALA A 1227 13.60 -36.74 4.98
N LYS A 1228 12.68 -37.37 5.77
CA LYS A 1228 12.52 -38.84 5.95
C LYS A 1228 11.28 -39.60 5.44
N LEU A 1229 10.05 -39.17 5.12
CA LEU A 1229 9.52 -37.93 4.53
C LEU A 1229 10.02 -37.70 3.07
N ALA A 1230 10.47 -36.57 2.47
CA ALA A 1230 10.62 -36.50 0.97
C ALA A 1230 11.99 -36.18 0.29
N GLY A 1231 13.02 -37.00 0.36
CA GLY A 1231 13.80 -37.26 -0.89
C GLY A 1231 15.07 -38.06 -0.81
N LEU A 1232 15.63 -38.20 0.39
CA LEU A 1232 16.91 -38.90 0.55
C LEU A 1232 16.68 -40.41 0.34
N PRO A 1233 17.52 -41.12 -0.43
CA PRO A 1233 17.48 -42.58 -0.51
C PRO A 1233 17.58 -43.21 0.89
N PHE A 1234 17.14 -44.46 1.05
CA PHE A 1234 17.11 -45.08 2.38
C PHE A 1234 18.53 -45.23 2.95
N GLU A 1235 19.51 -45.53 2.11
CA GLU A 1235 20.93 -45.58 2.45
C GLU A 1235 21.45 -44.21 2.93
N VAL A 1236 20.95 -43.11 2.35
CA VAL A 1236 21.32 -41.74 2.75
C VAL A 1236 20.52 -41.26 3.96
N LEU A 1237 19.34 -41.85 4.23
CA LEU A 1237 18.60 -41.61 5.48
C LEU A 1237 19.24 -42.33 6.65
N GLU A 1238 19.57 -43.61 6.49
CA GLU A 1238 20.29 -44.36 7.51
C GLU A 1238 21.67 -43.74 7.70
N ARG A 1239 22.42 -43.38 6.64
CA ARG A 1239 23.69 -42.67 6.81
C ARG A 1239 23.53 -41.26 7.38
N ALA A 1240 22.45 -40.55 7.11
CA ALA A 1240 22.17 -39.26 7.76
C ALA A 1240 21.75 -39.43 9.23
N ARG A 1241 21.12 -40.55 9.60
CA ARG A 1241 20.86 -40.93 10.99
C ARG A 1241 22.11 -41.39 11.71
N GLU A 1242 22.96 -42.20 11.09
CA GLU A 1242 24.28 -42.56 11.61
C GLU A 1242 25.13 -41.31 11.84
N ILE A 1243 25.18 -40.38 10.87
CA ILE A 1243 25.92 -39.13 11.01
C ILE A 1243 25.24 -38.20 12.02
N GLN A 1244 23.91 -38.15 12.09
CA GLN A 1244 23.19 -37.40 13.13
C GLN A 1244 23.49 -37.97 14.52
N GLU A 1245 23.35 -39.28 14.73
CA GLU A 1245 23.68 -39.98 15.97
C GLU A 1245 25.15 -39.86 16.33
N VAL A 1246 26.07 -39.85 15.36
CA VAL A 1246 27.49 -39.58 15.61
C VAL A 1246 27.69 -38.12 16.03
N LEU A 1247 27.07 -37.16 15.35
CA LEU A 1247 27.14 -35.74 15.74
C LEU A 1247 26.40 -35.43 17.07
N GLU A 1248 25.42 -36.24 17.46
CA GLU A 1248 24.69 -36.17 18.73
C GLU A 1248 25.41 -36.94 19.87
N LYS A 1249 26.32 -37.87 19.55
CA LYS A 1249 27.20 -38.57 20.52
C LYS A 1249 28.57 -37.89 20.68
N ASP A 1250 29.07 -37.28 19.61
CA ASP A 1250 30.26 -36.41 19.55
C ASP A 1250 29.91 -34.93 19.90
N ASP A 1251 28.69 -34.70 20.40
CA ASP A 1251 28.13 -33.42 20.88
C ASP A 1251 28.76 -32.96 22.21
N ASP A 1252 30.03 -33.30 22.42
CA ASP A 1252 30.86 -32.87 23.53
C ASP A 1252 31.13 -31.34 23.49
N MET A 1253 30.67 -30.66 22.43
CA MET A 1253 30.53 -29.20 22.40
C MET A 1253 29.59 -28.68 23.49
N VAL A 1254 28.38 -29.23 23.67
CA VAL A 1254 27.39 -28.65 24.60
C VAL A 1254 27.78 -28.85 26.06
N ASN A 1255 28.61 -29.86 26.35
CA ASN A 1255 29.24 -30.09 27.65
C ASN A 1255 30.50 -29.20 27.85
N LYS A 1256 31.28 -28.93 26.79
CA LYS A 1256 32.42 -27.99 26.83
C LYS A 1256 32.00 -26.52 26.91
N ILE A 1257 30.81 -26.16 26.41
CA ILE A 1257 30.16 -24.86 26.69
C ILE A 1257 29.68 -24.87 28.14
N LYS A 1258 30.64 -24.68 29.06
CA LYS A 1258 30.39 -24.32 30.45
C LYS A 1258 29.57 -23.03 30.46
N VAL A 1259 28.44 -23.04 31.16
CA VAL A 1259 27.70 -21.81 31.46
C VAL A 1259 28.60 -20.90 32.27
N LYS A 1260 29.21 -19.90 31.63
CA LYS A 1260 29.95 -18.87 32.34
C LYS A 1260 28.94 -18.06 33.14
N LYS A 1261 28.92 -18.25 34.46
CA LYS A 1261 28.54 -17.17 35.36
C LYS A 1261 29.43 -15.99 34.99
N LEU A 1262 28.84 -14.98 34.35
CA LEU A 1262 29.51 -13.73 34.02
C LEU A 1262 29.81 -13.01 35.33
N GLN A 1263 30.99 -13.29 35.88
CA GLN A 1263 31.58 -12.50 36.95
C GLN A 1263 31.63 -11.05 36.49
N GLU A 1264 31.30 -10.15 37.41
CA GLU A 1264 31.40 -8.71 37.17
C GLU A 1264 32.88 -8.28 37.08
N GLN A 1265 33.14 -7.10 36.51
CA GLN A 1265 34.46 -6.53 36.15
C GLN A 1265 35.03 -7.07 34.82
N LYS A 1266 35.41 -6.26 33.82
CA LYS A 1266 36.11 -4.97 33.86
C LYS A 1266 35.66 -4.01 32.74
N SER A 1267 36.11 -2.75 32.77
CA SER A 1267 35.88 -1.80 31.68
C SER A 1267 36.54 -2.26 30.36
N LEU A 1268 35.85 -2.04 29.26
CA LEU A 1268 36.35 -2.25 27.90
C LEU A 1268 36.80 -0.91 27.31
N ASP A 1269 37.85 -0.35 27.90
CA ASP A 1269 38.58 0.76 27.29
C ASP A 1269 39.37 0.26 26.08
N GLY A 1270 39.12 0.88 24.93
CA GLY A 1270 39.69 0.49 23.65
C GLY A 1270 38.89 -0.60 22.94
N TRP A 1271 38.20 -0.18 21.87
CA TRP A 1271 38.30 -0.73 20.51
C TRP A 1271 37.62 0.28 19.57
N GLY A 1272 38.29 1.43 19.38
CA GLY A 1272 37.79 2.53 18.54
C GLY A 1272 38.87 3.02 17.58
N LYS A 1273 38.73 2.67 16.30
CA LYS A 1273 39.41 3.20 15.11
C LYS A 1273 38.56 2.89 13.87
#